data_AF-R6EF98-F1
#
_entry.id   AF-R6EF98-F1
#
_cell.length_a   1.000
_cell.length_b   1.000
_cell.length_c   1.000
_cell.angle_alpha   90.00
_cell.angle_beta   90.00
_cell.angle_gamma   90.00
#
_symmetry.space_group_name_H-M   'P 1'
#
loop_
_entity.id
_entity.type
_entity.pdbx_description
1 polymer ?
#
loop_
_entity_poly.entity_id
_entity_poly.type
_entity_poly.pdbx_seq_one_letter_code
_entity_poly.pdbx_strand_id
1 'polypeptide(L)'
;MRDKIDLFLPCDDFNTMKEMLAEFKENKAISRVYLLVSEAFAARYPAPCNASFVVIDRVTSTSAIRSLAESATADYLLLCTKATSISLGQFALERFLRVAADTDAGMVYSDRYSMVSGIRQCHPVIDYQEGSVRDDFDFGALWLVKSSLVRDFISHPDTRDYQYAGLYDLRLFLSREAKLFHINEYLYTEAEHDTRKSGEKQFDYVNPRNRDVQLEMEQVATRHLEKIGALIDTRHYRQPDFTEQEFLYEASVVIPVFNREKTIADAVESALSQKTSFKYNVIVVDNHSTDRTGDILRNIQARLEAEKYQRLFVIIPQRTDLGIGGCWNEAVSSEYCGRFAVQLDSDDLYSSPLTLQRIVDAFHEQKAAMVIGSYRMCDFDLNTLPPGLIDHKEWTEDNGCNNALRINGLGAPRAFFTPLLRQIRFPNTSYGEDYAVGLAFCRRYRIGRIYEELYLCRRWNGNSDAALSVEKVNANNLYKDRLRTMEIMARQQLAQGKADIVEDSSASRFFSLQIERWPEAWQRYRDLRNVEVRALADDILVQYNPARMVSTGAKIDSNTLSERPCFLCERNRPAQQIANPLGADFQMLVNPYPILPVHFTIAARQHRPQRIMDCYHLINQVLDRHPGLMVFYNGPKCGASAPDHLHLQAGSGGVVPLQSSWQRLSRELEPLYVLDEGNQISLLTGFAISAFVIQSTNEVMNSKLFSRLYKAMPVKEHEEEPMMNILSWKQQGQYVTVVIPRAKHRPDCYYEKGDEQCLVSPGALDMAGLIIVPREEDFRKLTSAKAEGILAECAASVDDIQAIKKKVAQEERKERKPCSAFIESLTNKQPEVSVGIVRGKEICFSLNKPYLAKGNAVEGMQKVCFSEGGILWNGKQYSQLVFQPSTADASFSLHDVTIGVDFHWERKETQTFLGTLKLVVEVDKICAINELPIEKYLESVISSEMRATSGLELLKAHAVISRSWLLAQMERRRKSTGEGNDFFSFIKRDDALIRWYDREDHTLFDVCADDHCQRYQGITKATSAQVGEAVRQTRGQILMYEGEICDARFSKCCGGVTEEYLYCWENTQKPYLKSVYDHDAGEALPDLTREEEARKWILSKPEAFCNTDDTSVLRQVLNDYDQETNDFYRWEVSYRQEELSQLIARKLKMDFGEIINLIPVERGKSGRVSQLRIEGSKLHFTIGKELEIRRALSETHLYSSAFVVDRLDVNEEGIPGKFVLRGAGWGHGVGLCQIGAAMMGHQGYGYDEILRHYYQGAVIEKIYK
;
A
#
# COMPACT_ATOMS: atom_id res chain seq x y z
N MET A 1 -8.97 -57.00 -10.69
CA MET A 1 -8.64 -55.57 -10.86
C MET A 1 -9.25 -55.10 -12.15
N ARG A 2 -10.07 -54.04 -12.11
CA ARG A 2 -10.70 -53.44 -13.30
C ARG A 2 -9.70 -52.54 -14.03
N ASP A 3 -8.83 -51.89 -13.27
CA ASP A 3 -7.87 -50.91 -13.77
C ASP A 3 -6.60 -51.59 -14.32
N LYS A 4 -6.00 -50.96 -15.33
CA LYS A 4 -4.83 -51.45 -16.09
C LYS A 4 -3.70 -50.42 -16.12
N ILE A 5 -2.48 -50.88 -16.41
CA ILE A 5 -1.28 -50.06 -16.52
C ILE A 5 -0.75 -50.06 -17.96
N ASP A 6 -0.45 -48.88 -18.51
CA ASP A 6 0.46 -48.72 -19.64
C ASP A 6 1.87 -48.40 -19.13
N LEU A 7 2.83 -49.26 -19.43
CA LEU A 7 4.20 -49.19 -18.90
C LEU A 7 5.13 -48.47 -19.87
N PHE A 8 5.88 -47.46 -19.39
CA PHE A 8 6.82 -46.67 -20.17
C PHE A 8 8.25 -46.82 -19.63
N LEU A 9 9.16 -47.33 -20.45
CA LEU A 9 10.53 -47.69 -20.05
C LEU A 9 11.58 -47.01 -20.96
N PRO A 10 12.47 -46.16 -20.43
CA PRO A 10 13.64 -45.67 -21.16
C PRO A 10 14.54 -46.82 -21.61
N CYS A 11 14.93 -46.83 -22.89
CA CYS A 11 15.71 -47.90 -23.49
C CYS A 11 16.87 -47.34 -24.32
N ASP A 12 18.09 -47.49 -23.79
CA ASP A 12 19.33 -47.12 -24.47
C ASP A 12 20.10 -48.36 -24.99
N ASP A 13 19.82 -49.55 -24.45
CA ASP A 13 20.37 -50.84 -24.87
C ASP A 13 19.33 -51.96 -24.71
N PHE A 14 19.22 -52.84 -25.72
CA PHE A 14 18.31 -53.97 -25.70
C PHE A 14 18.72 -55.09 -24.75
N ASN A 15 20.03 -55.25 -24.51
CA ASN A 15 20.52 -56.38 -23.71
C ASN A 15 20.08 -56.25 -22.25
N THR A 16 20.07 -55.02 -21.72
CA THR A 16 19.58 -54.69 -20.37
C THR A 16 18.06 -54.81 -20.23
N MET A 17 17.30 -54.69 -21.33
CA MET A 17 15.82 -54.70 -21.31
C MET A 17 15.20 -56.08 -21.52
N LYS A 18 15.96 -57.04 -22.06
CA LYS A 18 15.42 -58.34 -22.49
C LYS A 18 14.81 -59.16 -21.35
N GLU A 19 15.48 -59.20 -20.20
CA GLU A 19 15.02 -59.93 -19.01
C GLU A 19 13.80 -59.24 -18.39
N MET A 20 13.82 -57.92 -18.33
CA MET A 20 12.74 -57.08 -17.81
C MET A 20 11.45 -57.21 -18.65
N LEU A 21 11.57 -57.21 -19.99
CA LEU A 21 10.43 -57.40 -20.89
C LEU A 21 9.78 -58.79 -20.77
N ALA A 22 10.58 -59.82 -20.45
CA ALA A 22 10.04 -61.15 -20.19
C ALA A 22 9.25 -61.19 -18.88
N GLU A 23 9.77 -60.56 -17.81
CA GLU A 23 9.10 -60.44 -16.51
C GLU A 23 7.76 -59.68 -16.62
N PHE A 24 7.72 -58.57 -17.36
CA PHE A 24 6.50 -57.77 -17.53
C PHE A 24 5.43 -58.41 -18.41
N LYS A 25 5.82 -59.22 -19.40
CA LYS A 25 4.87 -59.87 -20.32
C LYS A 25 3.88 -60.78 -19.58
N GLU A 26 4.31 -61.41 -18.50
CA GLU A 26 3.50 -62.37 -17.75
C GLU A 26 2.56 -61.69 -16.73
N ASN A 27 2.70 -60.38 -16.52
CA ASN A 27 1.92 -59.65 -15.52
C ASN A 27 0.55 -59.19 -16.07
N LYS A 28 -0.53 -59.67 -15.45
CA LYS A 28 -1.90 -59.38 -15.87
C LYS A 28 -2.36 -57.93 -15.60
N ALA A 29 -1.63 -57.16 -14.80
CA ALA A 29 -1.95 -55.75 -14.53
C ALA A 29 -1.54 -54.83 -15.70
N ILE A 30 -0.55 -55.24 -16.51
CA ILE A 30 -0.05 -54.47 -17.65
C ILE A 30 -0.98 -54.68 -18.86
N SER A 31 -1.36 -53.58 -19.51
CA SER A 31 -2.07 -53.60 -20.78
C SER A 31 -1.11 -53.48 -21.96
N ARG A 32 -0.18 -52.53 -21.94
CA ARG A 32 0.82 -52.31 -23.00
C ARG A 32 2.18 -51.94 -22.41
N VAL A 33 3.23 -52.25 -23.16
CA VAL A 33 4.61 -51.85 -22.85
C VAL A 33 5.12 -50.95 -23.98
N TYR A 34 5.59 -49.77 -23.59
CA TYR A 34 6.18 -48.76 -24.45
C TYR A 34 7.66 -48.58 -24.07
N LEU A 35 8.55 -48.71 -25.06
CA LEU A 35 9.96 -48.39 -24.92
C LEU A 35 10.18 -46.96 -25.39
N LEU A 36 10.66 -46.11 -24.49
CA LEU A 36 11.03 -44.73 -24.78
C LEU A 36 12.43 -44.73 -25.39
N VAL A 37 12.54 -44.34 -26.66
CA VAL A 37 13.76 -44.46 -27.45
C VAL A 37 14.04 -43.16 -28.20
N SER A 38 15.31 -42.90 -28.50
CA SER A 38 15.68 -41.81 -29.41
C SER A 38 15.30 -42.14 -30.85
N GLU A 39 15.15 -41.11 -31.69
CA GLU A 39 14.87 -41.27 -33.13
C GLU A 39 15.94 -42.14 -33.82
N ALA A 40 17.21 -41.93 -33.48
CA ALA A 40 18.33 -42.71 -34.00
C ALA A 40 18.24 -44.20 -33.61
N PHE A 41 17.74 -44.50 -32.41
CA PHE A 41 17.55 -45.88 -31.94
C PHE A 41 16.39 -46.55 -32.67
N ALA A 42 15.25 -45.85 -32.80
CA ALA A 42 14.08 -46.34 -33.53
C ALA A 42 14.36 -46.59 -35.02
N ALA A 43 15.26 -45.82 -35.63
CA ALA A 43 15.71 -46.04 -37.01
C ALA A 43 16.63 -47.26 -37.16
N ARG A 44 17.39 -47.62 -36.12
CA ARG A 44 18.41 -48.69 -36.15
C ARG A 44 17.84 -50.08 -35.83
N TYR A 45 16.77 -50.16 -35.05
CA TYR A 45 16.23 -51.43 -34.57
C TYR A 45 14.72 -51.48 -34.73
N PRO A 46 14.13 -52.66 -35.01
CA PRO A 46 12.68 -52.83 -34.98
C PRO A 46 12.17 -52.93 -33.54
N ALA A 47 10.92 -52.49 -33.32
CA ALA A 47 10.23 -52.68 -32.04
C ALA A 47 10.04 -54.19 -31.74
N PRO A 48 10.26 -54.65 -30.50
CA PRO A 48 10.03 -56.06 -30.12
C PRO A 48 8.57 -56.47 -30.30
N CYS A 49 8.27 -57.73 -30.61
CA CYS A 49 6.90 -58.20 -30.87
C CYS A 49 5.89 -57.96 -29.72
N ASN A 50 6.35 -57.66 -28.50
CA ASN A 50 5.50 -57.43 -27.31
C ASN A 50 5.68 -56.02 -26.70
N ALA A 51 6.31 -55.08 -27.42
CA ALA A 51 6.47 -53.70 -26.97
C ALA A 51 6.41 -52.73 -28.17
N SER A 52 5.88 -51.52 -27.94
CA SER A 52 5.86 -50.46 -28.96
C SER A 52 6.93 -49.42 -28.67
N PHE A 53 7.45 -48.75 -29.70
CA PHE A 53 8.34 -47.61 -29.51
C PHE A 53 7.55 -46.32 -29.35
N VAL A 54 8.01 -45.47 -28.44
CA VAL A 54 7.63 -44.06 -28.35
C VAL A 54 8.90 -43.25 -28.52
N VAL A 55 8.97 -42.50 -29.61
CA VAL A 55 10.14 -41.67 -29.91
C VAL A 55 10.10 -40.43 -29.03
N ILE A 56 11.17 -40.22 -28.27
CA ILE A 56 11.35 -39.06 -27.40
C ILE A 56 12.72 -38.42 -27.64
N ASP A 57 12.81 -37.13 -27.35
CA ASP A 57 14.07 -36.40 -27.27
C ASP A 57 14.81 -36.73 -25.96
N ARG A 58 14.14 -36.51 -24.81
CA ARG A 58 14.65 -36.76 -23.46
C ARG A 58 13.49 -37.11 -22.54
N VAL A 59 13.71 -38.06 -21.63
CA VAL A 59 12.67 -38.48 -20.65
C VAL A 59 12.18 -37.31 -19.79
N THR A 60 13.03 -36.29 -19.60
CA THR A 60 12.76 -35.11 -18.78
C THR A 60 12.02 -33.98 -19.49
N SER A 61 11.82 -34.04 -20.82
CA SER A 61 11.26 -32.93 -21.60
C SER A 61 9.71 -32.89 -21.54
N THR A 62 9.13 -31.71 -21.81
CA THR A 62 7.67 -31.59 -22.00
C THR A 62 7.20 -32.37 -23.25
N SER A 63 8.03 -32.43 -24.29
CA SER A 63 7.71 -33.16 -25.53
C SER A 63 7.57 -34.66 -25.27
N ALA A 64 8.42 -35.25 -24.43
CA ALA A 64 8.29 -36.64 -24.05
C ALA A 64 6.97 -36.89 -23.32
N ILE A 65 6.64 -36.04 -22.33
CA ILE A 65 5.38 -36.16 -21.57
C ILE A 65 4.16 -36.07 -22.49
N ARG A 66 4.22 -35.24 -23.54
CA ARG A 66 3.20 -35.18 -24.60
C ARG A 66 3.03 -36.53 -25.31
N SER A 67 4.14 -37.14 -25.75
CA SER A 67 4.12 -38.47 -26.38
C SER A 67 3.59 -39.57 -25.43
N LEU A 68 3.91 -39.48 -24.14
CA LEU A 68 3.36 -40.38 -23.11
C LEU A 68 1.84 -40.23 -23.01
N ALA A 69 1.35 -38.99 -22.91
CA ALA A 69 -0.08 -38.67 -22.79
C ALA A 69 -0.90 -39.15 -24.00
N GLU A 70 -0.35 -39.00 -25.21
CA GLU A 70 -0.95 -39.46 -26.47
C GLU A 70 -0.99 -40.99 -26.59
N SER A 71 0.03 -41.67 -26.04
CA SER A 71 0.17 -43.13 -26.12
C SER A 71 -0.61 -43.89 -25.02
N ALA A 72 -0.84 -43.24 -23.87
CA ALA A 72 -1.49 -43.85 -22.72
C ALA A 72 -3.00 -44.05 -22.93
N THR A 73 -3.42 -45.31 -22.98
CA THR A 73 -4.81 -45.75 -23.17
C THR A 73 -5.42 -46.37 -21.92
N ALA A 74 -4.59 -46.87 -21.00
CA ALA A 74 -5.03 -47.42 -19.72
C ALA A 74 -5.32 -46.31 -18.68
N ASP A 75 -6.01 -46.67 -17.60
CA ASP A 75 -6.39 -45.74 -16.51
C ASP A 75 -5.17 -45.14 -15.81
N TYR A 76 -4.10 -45.94 -15.69
CA TYR A 76 -2.82 -45.53 -15.13
C TYR A 76 -1.69 -45.78 -16.12
N LEU A 77 -0.67 -44.93 -16.03
CA LEU A 77 0.63 -45.16 -16.64
C LEU A 77 1.68 -45.39 -15.56
N LEU A 78 2.60 -46.32 -15.80
CA LEU A 78 3.77 -46.54 -14.95
C LEU A 78 5.00 -46.06 -15.72
N LEU A 79 5.60 -44.97 -15.25
CA LEU A 79 6.79 -44.38 -15.88
C LEU A 79 8.04 -44.80 -15.12
N CYS A 80 9.03 -45.35 -15.83
CA CYS A 80 10.39 -45.44 -15.34
C CYS A 80 11.17 -44.16 -15.71
N THR A 81 11.70 -43.44 -14.72
CA THR A 81 12.36 -42.14 -14.92
C THR A 81 13.84 -42.25 -15.25
N LYS A 82 14.43 -43.45 -15.16
CA LYS A 82 15.85 -43.73 -15.41
C LYS A 82 15.99 -44.90 -16.39
N ALA A 83 17.01 -44.86 -17.25
CA ALA A 83 17.41 -46.02 -18.04
C ALA A 83 18.21 -47.00 -17.16
N THR A 84 17.52 -47.78 -16.31
CA THR A 84 18.11 -48.78 -15.42
C THR A 84 17.33 -50.08 -15.44
N SER A 85 17.97 -51.19 -15.05
CA SER A 85 17.29 -52.47 -14.88
C SER A 85 16.43 -52.45 -13.60
N ILE A 86 15.14 -52.72 -13.76
CA ILE A 86 14.15 -52.85 -12.70
C ILE A 86 13.68 -54.31 -12.61
N SER A 87 13.61 -54.86 -11.41
CA SER A 87 12.95 -56.12 -11.12
C SER A 87 11.86 -55.92 -10.06
N LEU A 88 10.66 -56.43 -10.31
CA LEU A 88 9.51 -56.20 -9.44
C LEU A 88 9.47 -57.19 -8.29
N GLY A 89 9.02 -56.69 -7.14
CA GLY A 89 8.58 -57.53 -6.03
C GLY A 89 7.31 -58.31 -6.39
N GLN A 90 7.05 -59.36 -5.62
CA GLN A 90 5.83 -60.16 -5.78
C GLN A 90 4.58 -59.28 -5.60
N PHE A 91 3.68 -59.29 -6.59
CA PHE A 91 2.45 -58.48 -6.62
C PHE A 91 2.66 -56.96 -6.54
N ALA A 92 3.85 -56.46 -6.90
CA ALA A 92 4.16 -55.02 -6.79
C ALA A 92 3.18 -54.13 -7.57
N LEU A 93 2.85 -54.48 -8.81
CA LEU A 93 1.94 -53.67 -9.65
C LEU A 93 0.51 -53.68 -9.13
N GLU A 94 0.03 -54.84 -8.67
CA GLU A 94 -1.25 -54.98 -8.00
C GLU A 94 -1.32 -54.13 -6.73
N ARG A 95 -0.20 -54.06 -5.98
CA ARG A 95 -0.09 -53.22 -4.80
C ARG A 95 -0.15 -51.73 -5.16
N PHE A 96 0.60 -51.29 -6.16
CA PHE A 96 0.55 -49.93 -6.68
C PHE A 96 -0.88 -49.52 -7.10
N LEU A 97 -1.56 -50.34 -7.91
CA LEU A 97 -2.93 -50.06 -8.38
C LEU A 97 -3.92 -50.02 -7.22
N ARG A 98 -3.85 -51.00 -6.30
CA ARG A 98 -4.75 -51.05 -5.16
C ARG A 98 -4.59 -49.82 -4.27
N VAL A 99 -3.36 -49.41 -3.97
CA VAL A 99 -3.13 -48.21 -3.15
C VAL A 99 -3.59 -46.95 -3.89
N ALA A 100 -3.32 -46.83 -5.19
CA ALA A 100 -3.80 -45.71 -5.99
C ALA A 100 -5.33 -45.58 -5.92
N ALA A 101 -6.05 -46.69 -6.04
CA ALA A 101 -7.51 -46.73 -5.91
C ALA A 101 -7.99 -46.45 -4.48
N ASP A 102 -7.43 -47.14 -3.48
CA ASP A 102 -7.86 -47.04 -2.07
C ASP A 102 -7.61 -45.63 -1.48
N THR A 103 -6.61 -44.91 -1.99
CA THR A 103 -6.22 -43.57 -1.51
C THR A 103 -6.66 -42.43 -2.43
N ASP A 104 -7.26 -42.76 -3.57
CA ASP A 104 -7.58 -41.86 -4.68
C ASP A 104 -6.39 -41.00 -5.18
N ALA A 105 -5.16 -41.48 -4.99
CA ALA A 105 -3.95 -40.75 -5.33
C ALA A 105 -3.81 -40.53 -6.84
N GLY A 106 -3.38 -39.32 -7.23
CA GLY A 106 -3.05 -39.00 -8.62
C GLY A 106 -1.72 -39.60 -9.06
N MET A 107 -0.80 -39.78 -8.12
CA MET A 107 0.46 -40.46 -8.33
C MET A 107 0.88 -41.24 -7.08
N VAL A 108 1.43 -42.44 -7.30
CA VAL A 108 1.91 -43.35 -6.25
C VAL A 108 3.35 -43.75 -6.52
N TYR A 109 4.15 -43.79 -5.47
CA TYR A 109 5.56 -44.17 -5.47
C TYR A 109 5.91 -45.00 -4.23
N SER A 110 7.06 -45.68 -4.21
CA SER A 110 7.41 -46.60 -3.12
C SER A 110 8.89 -46.59 -2.73
N ASP A 111 9.18 -47.15 -1.56
CA ASP A 111 10.52 -47.60 -1.21
C ASP A 111 11.03 -48.64 -2.23
N ARG A 112 12.36 -48.76 -2.33
CA ARG A 112 13.02 -49.67 -3.28
C ARG A 112 14.28 -50.30 -2.71
N TYR A 113 14.68 -51.40 -3.30
CA TYR A 113 16.04 -51.92 -3.12
C TYR A 113 16.96 -51.33 -4.18
N SER A 114 18.17 -50.94 -3.79
CA SER A 114 19.23 -50.58 -4.73
C SER A 114 20.26 -51.72 -4.79
N MET A 115 20.60 -52.14 -6.00
CA MET A 115 21.68 -53.10 -6.25
C MET A 115 22.98 -52.33 -6.46
N VAL A 116 23.85 -52.32 -5.45
CA VAL A 116 25.15 -51.63 -5.48
C VAL A 116 26.25 -52.68 -5.43
N SER A 117 27.05 -52.77 -6.50
CA SER A 117 28.14 -53.76 -6.60
C SER A 117 27.70 -55.21 -6.33
N GLY A 118 26.48 -55.58 -6.76
CA GLY A 118 25.90 -56.92 -6.57
C GLY A 118 25.32 -57.18 -5.17
N ILE A 119 25.32 -56.19 -4.27
CA ILE A 119 24.71 -56.27 -2.94
C ILE A 119 23.39 -55.50 -2.97
N ARG A 120 22.31 -56.17 -2.55
CA ARG A 120 20.99 -55.56 -2.40
C ARG A 120 20.91 -54.77 -1.10
N GLN A 121 20.67 -53.47 -1.18
CA GLN A 121 20.56 -52.55 -0.04
C GLN A 121 19.16 -51.92 0.01
N CYS A 122 18.64 -51.68 1.22
CA CYS A 122 17.40 -50.94 1.40
C CYS A 122 17.62 -49.46 1.04
N HIS A 123 16.72 -48.89 0.25
CA HIS A 123 16.72 -47.48 -0.11
C HIS A 123 15.34 -46.87 0.12
N PRO A 124 15.00 -46.52 1.38
CA PRO A 124 13.73 -45.86 1.67
C PRO A 124 13.66 -44.46 1.04
N VAL A 125 12.47 -43.98 0.77
CA VAL A 125 12.17 -42.59 0.36
C VAL A 125 11.33 -41.89 1.44
N ILE A 126 10.92 -40.65 1.21
CA ILE A 126 10.15 -39.85 2.18
C ILE A 126 8.77 -39.45 1.64
N ASP A 127 7.86 -39.17 2.57
CA ASP A 127 6.52 -38.66 2.25
C ASP A 127 6.60 -37.28 1.59
N TYR A 128 5.74 -37.06 0.62
CA TYR A 128 5.57 -35.77 -0.03
C TYR A 128 4.74 -34.83 0.86
N GLN A 129 5.17 -33.57 0.96
CA GLN A 129 4.44 -32.49 1.61
C GLN A 129 4.55 -31.21 0.78
N GLU A 130 3.80 -30.16 1.12
CA GLU A 130 3.77 -28.91 0.33
C GLU A 130 5.17 -28.31 0.11
N GLY A 131 6.04 -28.35 1.11
CA GLY A 131 7.42 -27.88 1.05
C GLY A 131 8.39 -28.81 0.30
N SER A 132 7.95 -29.96 -0.17
CA SER A 132 8.74 -30.89 -0.99
C SER A 132 8.88 -30.40 -2.43
N VAL A 133 9.20 -29.11 -2.61
CA VAL A 133 9.31 -28.44 -3.91
C VAL A 133 10.66 -28.65 -4.59
N ARG A 134 11.68 -29.12 -3.87
CA ARG A 134 13.04 -29.28 -4.42
C ARG A 134 13.09 -30.17 -5.66
N ASP A 135 13.86 -29.78 -6.66
CA ASP A 135 13.97 -30.52 -7.93
C ASP A 135 14.68 -31.87 -7.78
N ASP A 136 15.45 -32.05 -6.70
CA ASP A 136 16.12 -33.31 -6.32
C ASP A 136 15.31 -34.23 -5.37
N PHE A 137 13.99 -34.05 -5.25
CA PHE A 137 13.15 -34.95 -4.44
C PHE A 137 13.13 -36.37 -5.02
N ASP A 138 13.50 -37.37 -4.21
CA ASP A 138 13.57 -38.77 -4.62
C ASP A 138 12.21 -39.47 -4.45
N PHE A 139 11.55 -39.76 -5.56
CA PHE A 139 10.35 -40.62 -5.63
C PHE A 139 10.70 -42.07 -5.98
N GLY A 140 11.99 -42.38 -6.18
CA GLY A 140 12.43 -43.60 -6.87
C GLY A 140 12.21 -43.54 -8.39
N ALA A 141 12.64 -44.60 -9.07
CA ALA A 141 12.58 -44.68 -10.53
C ALA A 141 11.17 -44.96 -11.10
N LEU A 142 10.25 -45.57 -10.34
CA LEU A 142 8.92 -45.95 -10.82
C LEU A 142 7.82 -45.02 -10.31
N TRP A 143 7.13 -44.33 -11.21
CA TRP A 143 5.99 -43.44 -10.90
C TRP A 143 4.71 -44.02 -11.50
N LEU A 144 3.77 -44.47 -10.67
CA LEU A 144 2.42 -44.80 -11.14
C LEU A 144 1.57 -43.52 -11.13
N VAL A 145 1.09 -43.07 -12.28
CA VAL A 145 0.34 -41.81 -12.42
C VAL A 145 -1.00 -42.07 -13.10
N LYS A 146 -2.08 -41.40 -12.67
CA LYS A 146 -3.37 -41.42 -13.38
C LYS A 146 -3.19 -40.82 -14.77
N SER A 147 -3.53 -41.59 -15.81
CA SER A 147 -3.33 -41.17 -17.20
C SER A 147 -4.13 -39.92 -17.57
N SER A 148 -5.29 -39.70 -16.94
CA SER A 148 -6.09 -38.48 -17.13
C SER A 148 -5.33 -37.23 -16.72
N LEU A 149 -4.64 -37.24 -15.57
CA LEU A 149 -3.92 -36.07 -15.07
C LEU A 149 -2.73 -35.68 -15.96
N VAL A 150 -2.10 -36.65 -16.64
CA VAL A 150 -1.03 -36.35 -17.61
C VAL A 150 -1.58 -35.70 -18.88
N ARG A 151 -2.78 -36.10 -19.31
CA ARG A 151 -3.50 -35.42 -20.41
C ARG A 151 -3.98 -34.03 -19.99
N ASP A 152 -4.45 -33.88 -18.76
CA ASP A 152 -4.86 -32.60 -18.21
C ASP A 152 -3.65 -31.64 -18.14
N PHE A 153 -2.49 -32.13 -17.69
CA PHE A 153 -1.23 -31.36 -17.72
C PHE A 153 -0.90 -30.87 -19.14
N ILE A 154 -0.89 -31.75 -20.14
CA ILE A 154 -0.52 -31.37 -21.51
C ILE A 154 -1.55 -30.43 -22.18
N SER A 155 -2.83 -30.58 -21.84
CA SER A 155 -3.89 -29.71 -22.36
C SER A 155 -4.02 -28.38 -21.59
N HIS A 156 -3.35 -28.23 -20.46
CA HIS A 156 -3.43 -27.04 -19.62
C HIS A 156 -2.83 -25.82 -20.36
N PRO A 157 -3.51 -24.66 -20.43
CA PRO A 157 -3.06 -23.48 -21.18
C PRO A 157 -1.70 -22.93 -20.72
N ASP A 158 -1.36 -23.17 -19.46
CA ASP A 158 -0.11 -22.72 -18.85
C ASP A 158 1.09 -23.66 -19.14
N THR A 159 0.89 -24.81 -19.78
CA THR A 159 1.99 -25.75 -20.01
C THR A 159 3.00 -25.15 -20.98
N ARG A 160 4.28 -25.24 -20.61
CA ARG A 160 5.40 -24.69 -21.40
C ARG A 160 6.29 -25.82 -21.90
N ASP A 161 6.92 -25.57 -23.03
CA ASP A 161 7.87 -26.53 -23.60
C ASP A 161 9.24 -26.36 -22.94
N TYR A 162 9.61 -27.33 -22.10
CA TYR A 162 10.90 -27.44 -21.43
C TYR A 162 11.69 -28.61 -22.00
N GLN A 163 13.01 -28.45 -22.10
CA GLN A 163 13.92 -29.52 -22.54
C GLN A 163 14.36 -30.42 -21.38
N TYR A 164 14.46 -29.85 -20.18
CA TYR A 164 15.02 -30.47 -18.98
C TYR A 164 14.04 -30.50 -17.80
N ALA A 165 13.15 -29.51 -17.66
CA ALA A 165 12.28 -29.37 -16.49
C ALA A 165 10.85 -29.92 -16.67
N GLY A 166 10.54 -30.60 -17.78
CA GLY A 166 9.19 -31.11 -18.06
C GLY A 166 8.66 -32.06 -16.98
N LEU A 167 9.46 -33.05 -16.54
CA LEU A 167 9.05 -33.97 -15.46
C LEU A 167 8.87 -33.26 -14.12
N TYR A 168 9.67 -32.23 -13.87
CA TYR A 168 9.55 -31.43 -12.66
C TYR A 168 8.27 -30.58 -12.68
N ASP A 169 7.93 -29.99 -13.83
CA ASP A 169 6.67 -29.24 -14.01
C ASP A 169 5.45 -30.15 -13.88
N LEU A 170 5.47 -31.33 -14.52
CA LEU A 170 4.41 -32.33 -14.36
C LEU A 170 4.21 -32.72 -12.90
N ARG A 171 5.28 -33.03 -12.17
CA ARG A 171 5.21 -33.37 -10.75
C ARG A 171 4.58 -32.25 -9.93
N LEU A 172 5.03 -31.00 -10.09
CA LEU A 172 4.47 -29.88 -9.33
C LEU A 172 3.03 -29.57 -9.75
N PHE A 173 2.65 -29.85 -11.00
CA PHE A 173 1.26 -29.82 -11.45
C PHE A 173 0.43 -30.88 -10.72
N LEU A 174 0.88 -32.14 -10.71
CA LEU A 174 0.21 -33.22 -10.02
C LEU A 174 0.01 -32.91 -8.53
N SER A 175 0.99 -32.27 -7.87
CA SER A 175 0.87 -31.91 -6.46
C SER A 175 -0.19 -30.84 -6.17
N ARG A 176 -0.65 -30.09 -7.18
CA ARG A 176 -1.75 -29.11 -7.06
C ARG A 176 -3.11 -29.74 -7.35
N GLU A 177 -3.14 -30.65 -8.31
CA GLU A 177 -4.40 -31.25 -8.79
C GLU A 177 -4.80 -32.52 -8.03
N ALA A 178 -3.85 -33.23 -7.43
CA ALA A 178 -4.11 -34.51 -6.78
C ALA A 178 -3.14 -34.86 -5.66
N LYS A 179 -3.53 -35.85 -4.85
CA LYS A 179 -2.68 -36.39 -3.79
C LYS A 179 -1.54 -37.23 -4.38
N LEU A 180 -0.32 -36.97 -3.92
CA LEU A 180 0.85 -37.82 -4.09
C LEU A 180 0.94 -38.77 -2.90
N PHE A 181 1.06 -40.08 -3.14
CA PHE A 181 1.03 -41.08 -2.07
C PHE A 181 2.26 -41.99 -2.08
N HIS A 182 2.89 -42.09 -0.91
CA HIS A 182 4.04 -42.94 -0.67
C HIS A 182 3.62 -44.31 -0.10
N ILE A 183 4.13 -45.39 -0.69
CA ILE A 183 4.05 -46.74 -0.13
C ILE A 183 5.38 -47.08 0.53
N ASN A 184 5.38 -47.15 1.86
CA ASN A 184 6.55 -47.50 2.68
C ASN A 184 6.83 -49.01 2.64
N GLU A 185 6.87 -49.59 1.44
CA GLU A 185 7.12 -51.00 1.15
C GLU A 185 8.13 -51.09 0.00
N TYR A 186 9.08 -52.02 0.11
CA TYR A 186 10.11 -52.21 -0.91
C TYR A 186 9.57 -53.01 -2.10
N LEU A 187 8.95 -52.32 -3.06
CA LEU A 187 8.18 -52.96 -4.14
C LEU A 187 9.00 -53.33 -5.38
N TYR A 188 10.22 -52.82 -5.54
CA TYR A 188 11.08 -53.16 -6.68
C TYR A 188 12.56 -53.03 -6.32
N THR A 189 13.41 -53.62 -7.16
CA THR A 189 14.87 -53.49 -7.09
C THR A 189 15.36 -52.76 -8.34
N GLU A 190 16.21 -51.75 -8.19
CA GLU A 190 16.88 -51.05 -9.29
C GLU A 190 18.40 -51.25 -9.25
N ALA A 191 19.06 -51.24 -10.41
CA ALA A 191 20.52 -51.18 -10.48
C ALA A 191 21.00 -49.73 -10.28
N GLU A 192 21.90 -49.52 -9.31
CA GLU A 192 22.54 -48.22 -9.09
C GLU A 192 23.81 -48.13 -9.94
N HIS A 193 23.75 -47.30 -10.98
CA HIS A 193 24.88 -47.08 -11.88
C HIS A 193 25.71 -45.84 -11.52
N ASP A 194 25.21 -44.94 -10.66
CA ASP A 194 25.95 -43.77 -10.16
C ASP A 194 26.48 -44.00 -8.74
N THR A 195 27.71 -44.50 -8.65
CA THR A 195 28.40 -44.81 -7.39
C THR A 195 29.08 -43.62 -6.73
N ARG A 196 28.87 -42.38 -7.21
CA ARG A 196 29.41 -41.16 -6.58
C ARG A 196 28.85 -40.98 -5.17
N LYS A 197 29.61 -40.35 -4.28
CA LYS A 197 29.19 -40.12 -2.88
C LYS A 197 28.03 -39.10 -2.83
N SER A 198 27.16 -39.22 -1.83
CA SER A 198 26.00 -38.32 -1.66
C SER A 198 26.40 -36.83 -1.60
N GLY A 199 27.51 -36.52 -0.95
CA GLY A 199 28.06 -35.16 -0.86
C GLY A 199 28.61 -34.61 -2.18
N GLU A 200 28.91 -35.45 -3.17
CA GLU A 200 29.30 -35.02 -4.52
C GLU A 200 28.07 -34.71 -5.37
N LYS A 201 26.99 -35.49 -5.23
CA LYS A 201 25.70 -35.28 -5.91
C LYS A 201 24.96 -34.04 -5.42
N GLN A 202 25.13 -33.68 -4.13
CA GLN A 202 24.47 -32.54 -3.51
C GLN A 202 24.78 -31.20 -4.20
N PHE A 203 25.90 -31.07 -4.91
CA PHE A 203 26.32 -29.82 -5.57
C PHE A 203 26.12 -29.83 -7.10
N ASP A 204 25.41 -30.82 -7.65
CA ASP A 204 25.19 -30.90 -9.10
C ASP A 204 24.42 -29.66 -9.65
N TYR A 205 23.66 -28.96 -8.78
CA TYR A 205 22.94 -27.72 -9.13
C TYR A 205 23.84 -26.47 -9.25
N VAL A 206 25.02 -26.45 -8.63
CA VAL A 206 26.00 -25.35 -8.79
C VAL A 206 27.03 -25.63 -9.88
N ASN A 207 26.95 -26.79 -10.55
CA ASN A 207 27.86 -27.14 -11.63
C ASN A 207 27.58 -26.26 -12.87
N PRO A 208 28.56 -25.47 -13.37
CA PRO A 208 28.37 -24.61 -14.52
C PRO A 208 27.92 -25.34 -15.80
N ARG A 209 28.25 -26.63 -15.94
CA ARG A 209 27.84 -27.47 -17.08
C ARG A 209 26.32 -27.74 -17.12
N ASN A 210 25.62 -27.50 -16.02
CA ASN A 210 24.18 -27.74 -15.87
C ASN A 210 23.37 -26.43 -15.85
N ARG A 211 23.94 -25.29 -16.26
CA ARG A 211 23.28 -23.98 -16.12
C ARG A 211 21.91 -23.90 -16.80
N ASP A 212 21.78 -24.43 -18.01
CA ASP A 212 20.50 -24.42 -18.74
C ASP A 212 19.41 -25.24 -18.02
N VAL A 213 19.81 -26.38 -17.44
CA VAL A 213 18.92 -27.20 -16.59
C VAL A 213 18.44 -26.37 -15.39
N GLN A 214 19.36 -25.67 -14.72
CA GLN A 214 19.04 -24.86 -13.54
C GLN A 214 18.09 -23.71 -13.83
N LEU A 215 18.25 -23.06 -14.99
CA LEU A 215 17.35 -21.98 -15.42
C LEU A 215 15.92 -22.49 -15.63
N GLU A 216 15.74 -23.63 -16.30
CA GLU A 216 14.40 -24.20 -16.48
C GLU A 216 13.78 -24.67 -15.14
N MET A 217 14.56 -25.31 -14.25
CA MET A 217 14.07 -25.74 -12.94
C MET A 217 13.64 -24.54 -12.08
N GLU A 218 14.40 -23.44 -12.10
CA GLU A 218 14.03 -22.20 -11.40
C GLU A 218 12.73 -21.60 -11.95
N GLN A 219 12.55 -21.57 -13.27
CA GLN A 219 11.33 -21.07 -13.90
C GLN A 219 10.10 -21.89 -13.46
N VAL A 220 10.22 -23.22 -13.47
CA VAL A 220 9.14 -24.12 -13.03
C VAL A 220 8.81 -23.91 -11.55
N ALA A 221 9.82 -23.84 -10.67
CA ALA A 221 9.61 -23.61 -9.24
C ALA A 221 8.94 -22.26 -8.97
N THR A 222 9.39 -21.20 -9.64
CA THR A 222 8.86 -19.83 -9.49
C THR A 222 7.38 -19.78 -9.89
N ARG A 223 7.03 -20.39 -11.03
CA ARG A 223 5.64 -20.47 -11.50
C ARG A 223 4.77 -21.30 -10.56
N HIS A 224 5.31 -22.38 -10.01
CA HIS A 224 4.58 -23.16 -9.00
C HIS A 224 4.26 -22.31 -7.76
N LEU A 225 5.25 -21.58 -7.23
CA LEU A 225 5.06 -20.67 -6.09
C LEU A 225 4.03 -19.58 -6.37
N GLU A 226 4.02 -19.04 -7.59
CA GLU A 226 2.99 -18.09 -8.04
C GLU A 226 1.59 -18.72 -7.99
N LYS A 227 1.42 -19.93 -8.55
CA LYS A 227 0.14 -20.64 -8.58
C LYS A 227 -0.41 -20.98 -7.21
N ILE A 228 0.45 -21.26 -6.23
CA ILE A 228 0.04 -21.57 -4.86
C ILE A 228 -0.02 -20.32 -3.96
N GLY A 229 0.20 -19.12 -4.50
CA GLY A 229 0.15 -17.86 -3.73
C GLY A 229 1.29 -17.70 -2.70
N ALA A 230 2.46 -18.29 -2.97
CA ALA A 230 3.64 -18.26 -2.11
C ALA A 230 4.86 -17.54 -2.74
N LEU A 231 4.66 -16.84 -3.86
CA LEU A 231 5.70 -16.04 -4.50
C LEU A 231 5.97 -14.76 -3.70
N ILE A 232 7.24 -14.46 -3.42
CA ILE A 232 7.65 -13.18 -2.83
C ILE A 232 8.01 -12.19 -3.92
N ASP A 233 7.42 -10.99 -3.83
CA ASP A 233 7.79 -9.83 -4.64
C ASP A 233 8.86 -9.00 -3.92
N THR A 234 10.10 -9.09 -4.40
CA THR A 234 11.28 -8.45 -3.78
C THR A 234 11.25 -6.92 -3.87
N ARG A 235 10.41 -6.32 -4.73
CA ARG A 235 10.26 -4.86 -4.85
C ARG A 235 9.68 -4.21 -3.60
N HIS A 236 8.98 -4.99 -2.77
CA HIS A 236 8.35 -4.55 -1.53
C HIS A 236 9.19 -4.87 -0.28
N TYR A 237 10.48 -5.20 -0.44
CA TYR A 237 11.35 -5.46 0.69
C TYR A 237 11.50 -4.24 1.61
N ARG A 238 11.46 -4.53 2.91
CA ARG A 238 11.71 -3.56 3.97
C ARG A 238 13.21 -3.31 4.07
N GLN A 239 13.57 -2.05 4.34
CA GLN A 239 14.95 -1.70 4.66
C GLN A 239 15.18 -1.86 6.17
N PRO A 240 16.27 -2.52 6.59
CA PRO A 240 16.63 -2.59 8.00
C PRO A 240 17.08 -1.22 8.52
N ASP A 241 16.68 -0.88 9.75
CA ASP A 241 17.17 0.33 10.45
C ASP A 241 18.40 -0.03 11.29
N PHE A 242 19.59 0.19 10.73
CA PHE A 242 20.84 -0.07 11.43
C PHE A 242 21.09 0.88 12.62
N THR A 243 20.27 1.91 12.82
CA THR A 243 20.39 2.86 13.93
C THR A 243 19.47 2.54 15.11
N GLU A 244 18.63 1.50 15.01
CA GLU A 244 17.58 1.23 16.00
C GLU A 244 18.10 0.84 17.40
N GLN A 245 19.36 0.42 17.50
CA GLN A 245 20.01 0.02 18.74
C GLN A 245 21.49 0.42 18.75
N GLU A 246 22.00 0.86 19.90
CA GLU A 246 23.43 1.07 20.12
C GLU A 246 24.15 -0.24 20.43
N PHE A 247 25.36 -0.39 19.90
CA PHE A 247 26.21 -1.56 20.08
C PHE A 247 27.64 -1.16 20.40
N LEU A 248 28.28 -1.88 21.32
CA LEU A 248 29.69 -1.67 21.66
C LEU A 248 30.63 -2.13 20.54
N TYR A 249 30.21 -3.13 19.75
CA TYR A 249 30.93 -3.69 18.62
C TYR A 249 30.05 -3.59 17.37
N GLU A 250 30.65 -3.26 16.22
CA GLU A 250 29.93 -3.24 14.96
C GLU A 250 29.67 -4.66 14.46
N ALA A 251 30.61 -5.58 14.67
CA ALA A 251 30.43 -6.99 14.32
C ALA A 251 30.96 -7.96 15.39
N SER A 252 30.36 -9.14 15.43
CA SER A 252 30.81 -10.28 16.21
C SER A 252 30.93 -11.51 15.33
N VAL A 253 32.11 -12.13 15.30
CA VAL A 253 32.26 -13.47 14.71
C VAL A 253 31.77 -14.49 15.73
N VAL A 254 30.78 -15.29 15.36
CA VAL A 254 30.15 -16.28 16.25
C VAL A 254 30.59 -17.68 15.85
N ILE A 255 31.14 -18.41 16.81
CA ILE A 255 31.69 -19.76 16.64
C ILE A 255 31.06 -20.72 17.66
N PRO A 256 29.99 -21.45 17.29
CA PRO A 256 29.51 -22.58 18.06
C PRO A 256 30.53 -23.72 18.01
N VAL A 257 30.85 -24.31 19.17
CA VAL A 257 31.83 -25.40 19.24
C VAL A 257 31.39 -26.52 20.18
N PHE A 258 31.65 -27.75 19.76
CA PHE A 258 31.58 -28.95 20.58
C PHE A 258 32.65 -29.94 20.10
N ASN A 259 33.63 -30.22 20.95
CA ASN A 259 34.71 -31.19 20.71
C ASN A 259 35.44 -30.97 19.36
N ARG A 260 36.20 -29.89 19.28
CA ARG A 260 36.97 -29.47 18.09
C ARG A 260 38.42 -29.12 18.42
N GLU A 261 39.09 -29.90 19.29
CA GLU A 261 40.47 -29.62 19.71
C GLU A 261 41.47 -29.48 18.55
N LYS A 262 41.20 -30.09 17.39
CA LYS A 262 42.10 -30.09 16.21
C LYS A 262 41.99 -28.84 15.34
N THR A 263 40.88 -28.11 15.41
CA THR A 263 40.54 -27.07 14.41
C THR A 263 40.16 -25.73 15.03
N ILE A 264 39.73 -25.73 16.30
CA ILE A 264 39.21 -24.54 16.98
C ILE A 264 40.25 -23.41 17.08
N ALA A 265 41.53 -23.76 17.28
CA ALA A 265 42.61 -22.78 17.34
C ALA A 265 42.69 -21.99 16.03
N ASP A 266 42.76 -22.67 14.89
CA ASP A 266 42.85 -22.04 13.58
C ASP A 266 41.62 -21.16 13.28
N ALA A 267 40.41 -21.64 13.61
CA ALA A 267 39.17 -20.89 13.40
C ALA A 267 39.17 -19.57 14.19
N VAL A 268 39.50 -19.64 15.48
CA VAL A 268 39.58 -18.45 16.34
C VAL A 268 40.68 -17.49 15.88
N GLU A 269 41.86 -18.00 15.50
CA GLU A 269 42.95 -17.15 14.99
C GLU A 269 42.61 -16.50 13.65
N SER A 270 41.92 -17.21 12.76
CA SER A 270 41.40 -16.66 11.50
C SER A 270 40.40 -15.52 11.73
N ALA A 271 39.59 -15.60 12.78
CA ALA A 271 38.65 -14.52 13.15
C ALA A 271 39.37 -13.34 13.83
N LEU A 272 40.33 -13.61 14.71
CA LEU A 272 41.08 -12.58 15.42
C LEU A 272 42.04 -11.78 14.52
N SER A 273 42.47 -12.36 13.39
CA SER A 273 43.37 -11.73 12.41
C SER A 273 42.69 -10.79 11.41
N GLN A 274 41.36 -10.63 11.47
CA GLN A 274 40.63 -9.74 10.57
C GLN A 274 41.03 -8.27 10.77
N LYS A 275 41.10 -7.53 9.66
CA LYS A 275 41.45 -6.10 9.60
C LYS A 275 40.23 -5.30 9.17
N THR A 276 39.75 -4.43 10.06
CA THR A 276 38.51 -3.67 9.87
C THR A 276 38.70 -2.19 10.22
N SER A 277 37.87 -1.33 9.64
CA SER A 277 37.75 0.10 10.01
C SER A 277 36.88 0.31 11.27
N PHE A 278 36.13 -0.71 11.67
CA PHE A 278 35.23 -0.70 12.83
C PHE A 278 35.69 -1.67 13.93
N LYS A 279 35.14 -1.50 15.13
CA LYS A 279 35.42 -2.36 16.28
C LYS A 279 34.65 -3.68 16.16
N TYR A 280 35.34 -4.83 16.32
CA TYR A 280 34.71 -6.16 16.34
C TYR A 280 35.31 -7.07 17.42
N ASN A 281 34.58 -8.13 17.78
CA ASN A 281 35.02 -9.21 18.68
C ASN A 281 34.71 -10.61 18.12
N VAL A 282 35.14 -11.64 18.84
CA VAL A 282 34.86 -13.06 18.56
C VAL A 282 34.15 -13.65 19.77
N ILE A 283 33.02 -14.29 19.54
CA ILE A 283 32.23 -14.99 20.55
C ILE A 283 32.26 -16.48 20.24
N VAL A 284 32.86 -17.26 21.12
CA VAL A 284 32.86 -18.72 21.05
C VAL A 284 31.85 -19.25 22.06
N VAL A 285 30.91 -20.06 21.61
CA VAL A 285 29.96 -20.73 22.50
C VAL A 285 30.38 -22.18 22.63
N ASP A 286 31.05 -22.50 23.74
CA ASP A 286 31.50 -23.85 24.06
C ASP A 286 30.35 -24.63 24.70
N ASN A 287 29.77 -25.54 23.92
CA ASN A 287 28.62 -26.34 24.33
C ASN A 287 29.04 -27.55 25.17
N HIS A 288 29.80 -27.30 26.24
CA HIS A 288 30.31 -28.30 27.18
C HIS A 288 31.25 -29.32 26.53
N SER A 289 32.27 -28.84 25.79
CA SER A 289 33.29 -29.72 25.21
C SER A 289 34.00 -30.53 26.30
N THR A 290 34.21 -31.82 26.02
CA THR A 290 34.86 -32.79 26.90
C THR A 290 36.30 -33.12 26.47
N ASP A 291 36.72 -32.67 25.29
CA ASP A 291 38.10 -32.72 24.82
C ASP A 291 38.89 -31.47 25.25
N ARG A 292 40.09 -31.25 24.67
CA ARG A 292 40.95 -30.10 24.99
C ARG A 292 40.48 -28.77 24.40
N THR A 293 39.31 -28.70 23.75
CA THR A 293 38.77 -27.45 23.18
C THR A 293 38.71 -26.34 24.22
N GLY A 294 38.14 -26.62 25.40
CA GLY A 294 38.04 -25.62 26.47
C GLY A 294 39.39 -25.13 26.99
N ASP A 295 40.39 -26.01 27.08
CA ASP A 295 41.76 -25.63 27.46
C ASP A 295 42.43 -24.73 26.42
N ILE A 296 42.25 -25.04 25.13
CA ILE A 296 42.79 -24.24 24.02
C ILE A 296 42.19 -22.83 24.05
N LEU A 297 40.86 -22.72 24.21
CA LEU A 297 40.18 -21.43 24.30
C LEU A 297 40.64 -20.60 25.49
N ARG A 298 40.80 -21.22 26.68
CA ARG A 298 41.36 -20.55 27.87
C ARG A 298 42.78 -20.04 27.63
N ASN A 299 43.62 -20.83 26.96
CA ASN A 299 45.00 -20.42 26.66
C ASN A 299 45.04 -19.22 25.69
N ILE A 300 44.18 -19.20 24.67
CA ILE A 300 44.07 -18.06 23.74
C ILE A 300 43.58 -16.82 24.49
N GLN A 301 42.55 -16.96 25.34
CA GLN A 301 42.00 -15.85 26.11
C GLN A 301 43.05 -15.26 27.08
N ALA A 302 43.78 -16.11 27.82
CA ALA A 302 44.83 -15.67 28.73
C ALA A 302 45.97 -14.92 28.00
N ARG A 303 46.34 -15.38 26.79
CA ARG A 303 47.32 -14.69 25.93
C ARG A 303 46.84 -13.29 25.54
N LEU A 304 45.60 -13.16 25.11
CA LEU A 304 45.00 -11.87 24.72
C LEU A 304 44.84 -10.89 25.90
N GLU A 305 44.49 -11.40 27.08
CA GLU A 305 44.41 -10.61 28.32
C GLU A 305 45.78 -10.05 28.73
N ALA A 306 46.85 -10.86 28.61
CA ALA A 306 48.22 -10.40 28.87
C ALA A 306 48.67 -9.28 27.92
N GLU A 307 48.16 -9.27 26.69
CA GLU A 307 48.41 -8.22 25.69
C GLU A 307 47.44 -7.01 25.83
N LYS A 308 46.55 -7.00 26.84
CA LYS A 308 45.48 -5.99 27.07
C LYS A 308 44.48 -5.87 25.91
N TYR A 309 44.31 -6.92 25.10
CA TYR A 309 43.36 -6.97 23.98
C TYR A 309 42.18 -7.89 24.30
N GLN A 310 41.16 -7.38 25.00
CA GLN A 310 39.95 -8.18 25.27
C GLN A 310 39.04 -8.23 24.03
N ARG A 311 39.24 -9.24 23.17
CA ARG A 311 38.49 -9.43 21.91
C ARG A 311 37.84 -10.81 21.74
N LEU A 312 38.17 -11.78 22.61
CA LEU A 312 37.60 -13.13 22.61
C LEU A 312 36.71 -13.29 23.83
N PHE A 313 35.46 -13.68 23.62
CA PHE A 313 34.49 -14.00 24.66
C PHE A 313 34.10 -15.46 24.53
N VAL A 314 34.37 -16.26 25.57
CA VAL A 314 33.99 -17.68 25.62
C VAL A 314 32.78 -17.81 26.54
N ILE A 315 31.66 -18.26 25.98
CA ILE A 315 30.41 -18.48 26.70
C ILE A 315 30.22 -19.99 26.86
N ILE A 316 30.06 -20.44 28.11
CA ILE A 316 29.60 -21.79 28.42
C ILE A 316 28.12 -21.66 28.84
N PRO A 317 27.17 -22.12 28.02
CA PRO A 317 25.75 -22.01 28.34
C PRO A 317 25.39 -22.74 29.64
N GLN A 318 24.46 -22.19 30.42
CA GLN A 318 23.94 -22.88 31.62
C GLN A 318 23.14 -24.14 31.25
N ARG A 319 22.52 -24.14 30.07
CA ARG A 319 21.78 -25.28 29.51
C ARG A 319 22.73 -26.27 28.86
N THR A 320 22.33 -27.54 28.86
CA THR A 320 23.09 -28.66 28.28
C THR A 320 22.38 -29.33 27.10
N ASP A 321 21.22 -28.81 26.68
CA ASP A 321 20.37 -29.37 25.62
C ASP A 321 20.36 -28.52 24.34
N LEU A 322 21.41 -27.74 24.13
CA LEU A 322 21.53 -26.85 22.97
C LEU A 322 22.11 -27.60 21.76
N GLY A 323 21.44 -27.45 20.61
CA GLY A 323 22.04 -27.67 19.29
C GLY A 323 22.77 -26.43 18.80
N ILE A 324 23.29 -26.47 17.58
CA ILE A 324 24.04 -25.34 16.97
C ILE A 324 23.20 -24.05 16.98
N GLY A 325 21.92 -24.13 16.61
CA GLY A 325 21.02 -22.97 16.65
C GLY A 325 20.78 -22.44 18.06
N GLY A 326 20.75 -23.32 19.07
CA GLY A 326 20.70 -22.90 20.48
C GLY A 326 21.95 -22.11 20.89
N CYS A 327 23.13 -22.58 20.50
CA CYS A 327 24.40 -21.88 20.74
C CYS A 327 24.43 -20.52 20.04
N TRP A 328 23.91 -20.41 18.82
CA TRP A 328 23.74 -19.12 18.15
C TRP A 328 22.86 -18.15 18.94
N ASN A 329 21.75 -18.62 19.49
CA ASN A 329 20.87 -17.79 20.30
C ASN A 329 21.57 -17.29 21.58
N GLU A 330 22.38 -18.12 22.24
CA GLU A 330 23.20 -17.71 23.39
C GLU A 330 24.21 -16.60 23.02
N ALA A 331 24.91 -16.76 21.89
CA ALA A 331 25.84 -15.74 21.40
C ALA A 331 25.12 -14.43 21.08
N VAL A 332 24.00 -14.49 20.37
CA VAL A 332 23.25 -13.33 19.87
C VAL A 332 22.56 -12.58 21.01
N SER A 333 22.10 -13.26 22.05
CA SER A 333 21.51 -12.64 23.24
C SER A 333 22.55 -11.97 24.15
N SER A 334 23.83 -12.32 24.00
CA SER A 334 24.93 -11.71 24.77
C SER A 334 25.01 -10.19 24.57
N GLU A 335 25.38 -9.46 25.63
CA GLU A 335 25.68 -8.03 25.57
C GLU A 335 26.91 -7.71 24.71
N TYR A 336 27.78 -8.70 24.50
CA TYR A 336 28.97 -8.57 23.68
C TYR A 336 28.68 -8.72 22.19
N CYS A 337 27.50 -9.22 21.80
CA CYS A 337 27.14 -9.38 20.39
C CYS A 337 26.98 -8.01 19.73
N GLY A 338 27.71 -7.79 18.66
CA GLY A 338 27.72 -6.57 17.87
C GLY A 338 26.49 -6.41 16.99
N ARG A 339 26.45 -5.32 16.24
CA ARG A 339 25.34 -4.99 15.33
C ARG A 339 25.11 -6.07 14.28
N PHE A 340 26.19 -6.67 13.78
CA PHE A 340 26.17 -7.78 12.85
C PHE A 340 26.81 -9.03 13.45
N ALA A 341 26.06 -10.13 13.47
CA ALA A 341 26.56 -11.44 13.88
C ALA A 341 26.99 -12.24 12.64
N VAL A 342 28.24 -12.69 12.60
CA VAL A 342 28.87 -13.28 11.40
C VAL A 342 29.31 -14.71 11.68
N GLN A 343 28.92 -15.66 10.83
CA GLN A 343 29.23 -17.07 11.00
C GLN A 343 30.72 -17.36 10.78
N LEU A 344 31.26 -18.20 11.65
CA LEU A 344 32.42 -19.04 11.37
C LEU A 344 32.25 -20.38 12.10
N ASP A 345 32.21 -21.48 11.35
CA ASP A 345 32.13 -22.81 11.94
C ASP A 345 33.46 -23.15 12.61
N SER A 346 33.41 -23.89 13.72
CA SER A 346 34.57 -24.17 14.59
C SER A 346 35.68 -24.99 13.94
N ASP A 347 35.48 -25.38 12.70
CA ASP A 347 36.35 -26.23 11.95
C ASP A 347 36.63 -25.73 10.52
N ASP A 348 36.25 -24.48 10.24
CA ASP A 348 36.50 -23.75 9.00
C ASP A 348 37.34 -22.48 9.22
N LEU A 349 37.64 -21.74 8.14
CA LEU A 349 38.49 -20.54 8.17
C LEU A 349 37.92 -19.45 7.27
N TYR A 350 38.24 -18.19 7.56
CA TYR A 350 38.08 -17.11 6.59
C TYR A 350 39.22 -17.13 5.56
N SER A 351 38.88 -16.89 4.29
CA SER A 351 39.84 -16.93 3.18
C SER A 351 40.84 -15.77 3.18
N SER A 352 40.53 -14.68 3.88
CA SER A 352 41.31 -13.44 3.85
C SER A 352 41.20 -12.65 5.16
N PRO A 353 42.22 -11.86 5.54
CA PRO A 353 42.11 -10.88 6.64
C PRO A 353 41.08 -9.76 6.41
N LEU A 354 40.52 -9.63 5.21
CA LEU A 354 39.52 -8.60 4.88
C LEU A 354 38.09 -9.15 4.77
N THR A 355 37.88 -10.45 5.05
CA THR A 355 36.56 -11.09 4.93
C THR A 355 35.50 -10.36 5.75
N LEU A 356 35.78 -10.07 7.03
CA LEU A 356 34.82 -9.42 7.93
C LEU A 356 34.49 -7.98 7.49
N GLN A 357 35.49 -7.24 7.00
CA GLN A 357 35.30 -5.89 6.45
C GLN A 357 34.31 -5.94 5.28
N ARG A 358 34.54 -6.83 4.30
CA ARG A 358 33.69 -6.99 3.12
C ARG A 358 32.25 -7.37 3.47
N ILE A 359 32.06 -8.24 4.46
CA ILE A 359 30.72 -8.65 4.90
C ILE A 359 29.96 -7.45 5.47
N VAL A 360 30.59 -6.66 6.34
CA VAL A 360 29.95 -5.47 6.94
C VAL A 360 29.71 -4.37 5.91
N ASP A 361 30.64 -4.15 4.98
CA ASP A 361 30.43 -3.21 3.87
C ASP A 361 29.21 -3.60 3.04
N ALA A 362 29.04 -4.90 2.75
CA ALA A 362 27.89 -5.40 1.99
C ALA A 362 26.53 -5.17 2.71
N PHE A 363 26.48 -5.19 4.05
CA PHE A 363 25.26 -4.82 4.78
C PHE A 363 24.84 -3.38 4.46
N HIS A 364 25.79 -2.45 4.51
CA HIS A 364 25.54 -1.03 4.32
C HIS A 364 25.29 -0.68 2.85
N GLU A 365 26.12 -1.20 1.93
CA GLU A 365 26.03 -0.93 0.49
C GLU A 365 24.76 -1.52 -0.12
N GLN A 366 24.45 -2.79 0.21
CA GLN A 366 23.31 -3.50 -0.35
C GLN A 366 22.02 -3.25 0.45
N LYS A 367 22.11 -2.61 1.63
CA LYS A 367 20.99 -2.39 2.56
C LYS A 367 20.27 -3.69 2.93
N ALA A 368 21.05 -4.72 3.23
CA ALA A 368 20.56 -6.07 3.46
C ALA A 368 20.38 -6.35 4.96
N ALA A 369 19.44 -7.22 5.34
CA ALA A 369 19.26 -7.66 6.73
C ALA A 369 20.06 -8.93 7.07
N MET A 370 20.48 -9.66 6.04
CA MET A 370 21.35 -10.83 6.11
C MET A 370 22.29 -10.77 4.90
N VAL A 371 23.51 -11.28 5.02
CA VAL A 371 24.46 -11.39 3.91
C VAL A 371 24.93 -12.84 3.79
N ILE A 372 24.99 -13.35 2.57
CA ILE A 372 25.54 -14.67 2.25
C ILE A 372 26.75 -14.55 1.33
N GLY A 373 27.82 -15.29 1.63
CA GLY A 373 29.05 -15.29 0.85
C GLY A 373 29.34 -16.57 0.06
N SER A 374 30.49 -16.62 -0.59
CA SER A 374 30.96 -17.78 -1.34
C SER A 374 32.11 -18.48 -0.61
N TYR A 375 32.18 -19.80 -0.76
CA TYR A 375 33.17 -20.63 -0.06
C TYR A 375 33.85 -21.60 -1.01
N ARG A 376 35.11 -21.91 -0.72
CA ARG A 376 35.88 -22.93 -1.43
C ARG A 376 36.01 -24.18 -0.57
N MET A 377 35.78 -25.32 -1.20
CA MET A 377 35.98 -26.63 -0.56
C MET A 377 37.47 -26.94 -0.51
N CYS A 378 37.99 -27.27 0.68
CA CYS A 378 39.38 -27.65 0.85
C CYS A 378 39.58 -28.85 1.80
N ASP A 379 40.73 -29.49 1.70
CA ASP A 379 41.18 -30.49 2.67
C ASP A 379 41.80 -29.84 3.91
N PHE A 380 42.33 -30.66 4.82
CA PHE A 380 42.95 -30.19 6.07
C PHE A 380 44.22 -29.35 5.81
N ASP A 381 44.89 -29.56 4.68
CA ASP A 381 46.10 -28.84 4.26
C ASP A 381 45.76 -27.62 3.37
N LEU A 382 44.47 -27.27 3.25
CA LEU A 382 43.91 -26.18 2.45
C LEU A 382 44.06 -26.34 0.92
N ASN A 383 44.33 -27.57 0.44
CA ASN A 383 44.26 -27.87 -0.99
C ASN A 383 42.80 -27.89 -1.45
N THR A 384 42.55 -27.43 -2.68
CA THR A 384 41.18 -27.30 -3.21
C THR A 384 40.60 -28.67 -3.57
N LEU A 385 39.39 -28.94 -3.10
CA LEU A 385 38.61 -30.14 -3.45
C LEU A 385 37.58 -29.79 -4.54
N PRO A 386 37.26 -30.71 -5.47
CA PRO A 386 36.13 -30.54 -6.39
C PRO A 386 34.80 -30.29 -5.63
N PRO A 387 33.88 -29.43 -6.13
CA PRO A 387 33.91 -28.70 -7.41
C PRO A 387 34.71 -27.39 -7.40
N GLY A 388 35.40 -27.04 -6.31
CA GLY A 388 36.16 -25.79 -6.17
C GLY A 388 35.39 -24.71 -5.40
N LEU A 389 35.23 -23.53 -6.01
CA LEU A 389 34.46 -22.41 -5.45
C LEU A 389 32.96 -22.66 -5.62
N ILE A 390 32.21 -22.52 -4.53
CA ILE A 390 30.75 -22.59 -4.51
C ILE A 390 30.22 -21.16 -4.32
N ASP A 391 29.76 -20.57 -5.42
CA ASP A 391 29.40 -19.15 -5.52
C ASP A 391 27.89 -18.88 -5.57
N HIS A 392 27.06 -19.93 -5.54
CA HIS A 392 25.59 -19.85 -5.51
C HIS A 392 25.00 -18.80 -6.46
N LYS A 393 25.45 -18.78 -7.73
CA LYS A 393 24.97 -17.87 -8.80
C LYS A 393 23.49 -17.97 -9.12
N GLU A 394 22.80 -18.97 -8.60
CA GLU A 394 21.35 -19.11 -8.62
C GLU A 394 20.63 -18.13 -7.68
N TRP A 395 21.34 -17.49 -6.74
CA TRP A 395 20.79 -16.39 -5.94
C TRP A 395 20.82 -15.08 -6.74
N THR A 396 19.67 -14.66 -7.28
CA THR A 396 19.51 -13.38 -7.98
C THR A 396 18.80 -12.35 -7.09
N GLU A 397 18.93 -11.06 -7.42
CA GLU A 397 18.27 -9.98 -6.68
C GLU A 397 16.74 -10.09 -6.74
N ASP A 398 16.21 -10.51 -7.88
CA ASP A 398 14.77 -10.57 -8.12
C ASP A 398 14.13 -11.88 -7.65
N ASN A 399 14.86 -13.00 -7.64
CA ASN A 399 14.26 -14.32 -7.44
C ASN A 399 15.01 -15.25 -6.47
N GLY A 400 16.15 -14.83 -5.91
CA GLY A 400 16.96 -15.68 -5.03
C GLY A 400 16.17 -16.23 -3.83
N CYS A 401 15.28 -15.45 -3.24
CA CYS A 401 14.43 -15.85 -2.11
C CYS A 401 13.37 -16.92 -2.45
N ASN A 402 12.91 -16.96 -3.71
CA ASN A 402 11.96 -17.97 -4.20
C ASN A 402 12.73 -19.23 -4.61
N ASN A 403 13.85 -19.05 -5.32
CA ASN A 403 14.75 -20.13 -5.70
C ASN A 403 15.34 -20.86 -4.48
N ALA A 404 15.48 -20.17 -3.35
CA ALA A 404 15.90 -20.75 -2.07
C ALA A 404 15.01 -21.92 -1.63
N LEU A 405 13.72 -21.93 -1.97
CA LEU A 405 12.82 -23.05 -1.65
C LEU A 405 13.10 -24.28 -2.53
N ARG A 406 13.61 -24.10 -3.75
CA ARG A 406 13.99 -25.19 -4.66
C ARG A 406 15.29 -25.87 -4.23
N ILE A 407 16.29 -25.10 -3.78
CA ILE A 407 17.63 -25.61 -3.48
C ILE A 407 17.84 -25.97 -2.00
N ASN A 408 18.90 -26.73 -1.70
CA ASN A 408 19.16 -27.30 -0.37
C ASN A 408 20.10 -26.47 0.54
N GLY A 409 20.49 -25.26 0.17
CA GLY A 409 21.34 -24.42 1.01
C GLY A 409 21.44 -22.97 0.54
N LEU A 410 21.96 -22.13 1.44
CA LEU A 410 22.34 -20.74 1.18
C LEU A 410 23.87 -20.64 1.20
N GLY A 411 24.45 -19.65 0.52
CA GLY A 411 25.90 -19.45 0.53
C GLY A 411 26.47 -19.19 1.93
N ALA A 412 27.76 -19.53 2.14
CA ALA A 412 28.51 -19.34 3.37
C ALA A 412 29.71 -18.38 3.16
N PRO A 413 30.10 -17.55 4.14
CA PRO A 413 29.52 -17.46 5.48
C PRO A 413 28.20 -16.70 5.44
N ARG A 414 27.37 -16.93 6.46
CA ARG A 414 26.14 -16.18 6.68
C ARG A 414 26.36 -15.14 7.76
N ALA A 415 25.82 -13.96 7.54
CA ALA A 415 25.86 -12.89 8.51
C ALA A 415 24.48 -12.29 8.68
N PHE A 416 24.15 -11.81 9.87
CA PHE A 416 22.82 -11.38 10.23
C PHE A 416 22.84 -10.03 10.94
N PHE A 417 21.85 -9.19 10.68
CA PHE A 417 21.58 -8.04 11.52
C PHE A 417 21.00 -8.50 12.87
N THR A 418 21.76 -8.27 13.94
CA THR A 418 21.54 -8.85 15.27
C THR A 418 20.14 -8.57 15.85
N PRO A 419 19.57 -7.36 15.80
CA PRO A 419 18.23 -7.10 16.33
C PRO A 419 17.12 -7.94 15.67
N LEU A 420 17.16 -8.11 14.35
CA LEU A 420 16.19 -8.95 13.63
C LEU A 420 16.41 -10.42 13.96
N LEU A 421 17.68 -10.83 14.09
CA LEU A 421 18.01 -12.20 14.46
C LEU A 421 17.53 -12.57 15.88
N ARG A 422 17.58 -11.64 16.84
CA ARG A 422 17.03 -11.84 18.21
C ARG A 422 15.52 -12.08 18.21
N GLN A 423 14.82 -11.54 17.22
CA GLN A 423 13.38 -11.70 17.04
C GLN A 423 13.03 -13.02 16.36
N ILE A 424 13.71 -13.34 15.25
CA ILE A 424 13.49 -14.55 14.47
C ILE A 424 13.95 -15.79 15.26
N ARG A 425 15.14 -15.70 15.84
CA ARG A 425 15.87 -16.75 16.55
C ARG A 425 16.18 -17.97 15.68
N PHE A 426 17.29 -18.63 15.99
CA PHE A 426 17.56 -19.93 15.39
C PHE A 426 16.67 -21.00 16.05
N PRO A 427 16.14 -21.96 15.27
CA PRO A 427 15.57 -23.17 15.87
C PRO A 427 16.69 -23.94 16.59
N ASN A 428 16.38 -24.50 17.78
CA ASN A 428 17.36 -25.28 18.55
C ASN A 428 17.59 -26.67 17.94
N THR A 429 18.26 -26.72 16.80
CA THR A 429 18.69 -27.92 16.07
C THR A 429 20.15 -27.73 15.61
N SER A 430 20.76 -28.81 15.11
CA SER A 430 22.13 -28.80 14.56
C SER A 430 22.14 -29.09 13.05
N TYR A 431 20.99 -29.03 12.39
CA TYR A 431 20.88 -29.12 10.94
C TYR A 431 19.70 -28.30 10.44
N GLY A 432 19.95 -27.42 9.45
CA GLY A 432 18.93 -26.61 8.78
C GLY A 432 18.49 -25.37 9.55
N GLU A 433 19.11 -25.06 10.68
CA GLU A 433 18.84 -23.89 11.50
C GLU A 433 19.15 -22.58 10.76
N ASP A 434 20.25 -22.54 10.02
CA ASP A 434 20.66 -21.43 9.17
C ASP A 434 19.70 -21.21 7.99
N TYR A 435 19.27 -22.30 7.38
CA TYR A 435 18.30 -22.30 6.29
C TYR A 435 16.93 -21.79 6.76
N ALA A 436 16.45 -22.24 7.94
CA ALA A 436 15.21 -21.76 8.54
C ALA A 436 15.23 -20.24 8.75
N VAL A 437 16.33 -19.73 9.32
CA VAL A 437 16.51 -18.29 9.55
C VAL A 437 16.59 -17.55 8.22
N GLY A 438 17.35 -18.05 7.24
CA GLY A 438 17.46 -17.42 5.93
C GLY A 438 16.12 -17.28 5.20
N LEU A 439 15.27 -18.32 5.25
CA LEU A 439 13.90 -18.25 4.71
C LEU A 439 13.06 -17.18 5.40
N ALA A 440 13.15 -17.09 6.74
CA ALA A 440 12.43 -16.08 7.51
C ALA A 440 12.89 -14.64 7.18
N PHE A 441 14.20 -14.42 7.01
CA PHE A 441 14.74 -13.12 6.59
C PHE A 441 14.28 -12.74 5.19
N CYS A 442 14.46 -13.63 4.19
CA CYS A 442 14.16 -13.32 2.79
C CYS A 442 12.66 -13.17 2.49
N ARG A 443 11.79 -13.48 3.45
CA ARG A 443 10.36 -13.20 3.37
C ARG A 443 10.04 -11.71 3.34
N ARG A 444 10.88 -10.87 3.98
CA ARG A 444 10.60 -9.43 4.16
C ARG A 444 11.76 -8.51 3.88
N TYR A 445 12.97 -9.01 4.02
CA TYR A 445 14.18 -8.23 3.93
C TYR A 445 15.08 -8.77 2.84
N ARG A 446 15.84 -7.86 2.22
CA ARG A 446 16.88 -8.22 1.27
C ARG A 446 17.95 -9.06 1.96
N ILE A 447 18.35 -10.16 1.33
CA ILE A 447 19.60 -10.86 1.62
C ILE A 447 20.65 -10.40 0.61
N GLY A 448 21.75 -9.86 1.11
CA GLY A 448 22.89 -9.42 0.31
C GLY A 448 23.77 -10.58 -0.11
N ARG A 449 24.49 -10.42 -1.22
CA ARG A 449 25.31 -11.48 -1.84
C ARG A 449 26.73 -11.00 -2.10
N ILE A 450 27.70 -11.87 -1.78
CA ILE A 450 29.12 -11.68 -2.12
C ILE A 450 29.60 -12.93 -2.88
N TYR A 451 30.04 -12.75 -4.13
CA TYR A 451 30.43 -13.83 -5.04
C TYR A 451 31.90 -14.22 -4.93
N GLU A 452 32.73 -13.36 -4.34
CA GLU A 452 34.13 -13.67 -4.06
C GLU A 452 34.27 -14.70 -2.94
N GLU A 453 35.37 -15.46 -2.98
CA GLU A 453 35.75 -16.39 -1.91
C GLU A 453 35.94 -15.64 -0.58
N LEU A 454 35.10 -15.95 0.41
CA LEU A 454 35.18 -15.39 1.76
C LEU A 454 35.58 -16.45 2.80
N TYR A 455 35.40 -17.72 2.48
CA TYR A 455 35.33 -18.80 3.45
C TYR A 455 35.93 -20.09 2.90
N LEU A 456 36.67 -20.81 3.74
CA LEU A 456 37.32 -22.07 3.42
C LEU A 456 36.62 -23.17 4.20
N CYS A 457 35.83 -23.98 3.48
CA CYS A 457 35.10 -25.10 4.07
C CYS A 457 36.01 -26.34 4.06
N ARG A 458 36.53 -26.70 5.23
CA ARG A 458 37.50 -27.81 5.38
C ARG A 458 36.77 -29.15 5.48
N ARG A 459 37.27 -30.18 4.79
CA ARG A 459 36.78 -31.57 4.86
C ARG A 459 37.89 -32.54 5.26
N TRP A 460 37.62 -33.43 6.22
CA TRP A 460 38.51 -34.53 6.65
C TRP A 460 37.70 -35.74 7.16
N ASN A 461 38.40 -36.84 7.50
CA ASN A 461 37.87 -38.15 7.94
C ASN A 461 37.14 -38.15 9.31
N GLY A 462 36.35 -37.11 9.57
CA GLY A 462 35.45 -36.92 10.70
C GLY A 462 34.40 -35.80 10.50
N ASN A 463 34.44 -35.06 9.38
CA ASN A 463 33.57 -33.91 9.07
C ASN A 463 32.83 -34.03 7.71
N SER A 464 32.72 -35.24 7.16
CA SER A 464 32.17 -35.44 5.81
C SER A 464 30.75 -36.01 5.86
N ASP A 465 29.75 -35.18 5.57
CA ASP A 465 28.39 -35.58 5.18
C ASP A 465 28.36 -36.49 3.94
N ALA A 466 29.51 -36.70 3.29
CA ALA A 466 29.69 -37.53 2.10
C ALA A 466 29.47 -39.05 2.32
N ALA A 467 29.17 -39.49 3.55
CA ALA A 467 28.89 -40.89 3.89
C ALA A 467 27.70 -41.06 4.85
N LEU A 468 26.71 -40.17 4.79
CA LEU A 468 25.47 -40.34 5.55
C LEU A 468 24.68 -41.55 5.00
N SER A 469 24.05 -42.32 5.90
CA SER A 469 23.09 -43.35 5.48
C SER A 469 21.88 -42.72 4.80
N VAL A 470 21.17 -43.49 3.97
CA VAL A 470 19.96 -43.03 3.27
C VAL A 470 18.93 -42.49 4.27
N GLU A 471 18.78 -43.15 5.42
CA GLU A 471 17.86 -42.73 6.48
C GLU A 471 18.24 -41.37 7.06
N LYS A 472 19.53 -41.09 7.26
CA LYS A 472 19.99 -39.80 7.77
C LYS A 472 19.83 -38.68 6.75
N VAL A 473 20.08 -38.96 5.47
CA VAL A 473 19.80 -38.02 4.36
C VAL A 473 18.30 -37.72 4.30
N ASN A 474 17.46 -38.75 4.36
CA ASN A 474 16.01 -38.62 4.36
C ASN A 474 15.49 -37.84 5.57
N ALA A 475 16.02 -38.08 6.77
CA ALA A 475 15.66 -37.31 7.95
C ALA A 475 15.99 -35.81 7.80
N ASN A 476 17.18 -35.52 7.24
CA ASN A 476 17.62 -34.15 6.97
C ASN A 476 16.75 -33.46 5.91
N ASN A 477 16.45 -34.15 4.79
CA ASN A 477 15.60 -33.64 3.72
C ASN A 477 14.16 -33.42 4.19
N LEU A 478 13.59 -34.38 4.93
CA LEU A 478 12.26 -34.27 5.51
C LEU A 478 12.16 -33.05 6.43
N TYR A 479 13.17 -32.81 7.26
CA TYR A 479 13.20 -31.63 8.13
C TYR A 479 13.26 -30.34 7.31
N LYS A 480 14.15 -30.22 6.32
CA LYS A 480 14.22 -29.03 5.45
C LYS A 480 12.95 -28.80 4.65
N ASP A 481 12.30 -29.85 4.14
CA ASP A 481 11.01 -29.70 3.50
C ASP A 481 9.95 -29.21 4.49
N ARG A 482 9.99 -29.61 5.77
CA ARG A 482 9.05 -29.08 6.78
C ARG A 482 9.28 -27.59 7.00
N LEU A 483 10.53 -27.14 6.99
CA LEU A 483 10.86 -25.72 7.01
C LEU A 483 10.26 -24.99 5.79
N ARG A 484 10.37 -25.58 4.59
CA ARG A 484 9.77 -25.04 3.36
C ARG A 484 8.24 -25.01 3.43
N THR A 485 7.60 -26.05 3.97
CA THR A 485 6.14 -26.10 4.16
C THR A 485 5.71 -24.94 5.07
N MET A 486 6.38 -24.78 6.21
CA MET A 486 6.08 -23.67 7.13
C MET A 486 6.32 -22.31 6.47
N GLU A 487 7.36 -22.17 5.65
CA GLU A 487 7.62 -20.94 4.90
C GLU A 487 6.54 -20.66 3.85
N ILE A 488 6.15 -21.65 3.04
CA ILE A 488 5.09 -21.52 2.04
C ILE A 488 3.78 -21.09 2.70
N MET A 489 3.38 -21.74 3.79
CA MET A 489 2.19 -21.37 4.56
C MET A 489 2.29 -19.93 5.07
N ALA A 490 3.45 -19.51 5.59
CA ALA A 490 3.63 -18.16 6.08
C ALA A 490 3.58 -17.10 4.98
N ARG A 491 4.10 -17.41 3.78
CA ARG A 491 3.99 -16.53 2.59
C ARG A 491 2.56 -16.39 2.12
N GLN A 492 1.78 -17.47 2.11
CA GLN A 492 0.36 -17.44 1.78
C GLN A 492 -0.45 -16.60 2.77
N GLN A 493 -0.17 -16.69 4.08
CA GLN A 493 -0.82 -15.85 5.09
C GLN A 493 -0.48 -14.37 4.89
N LEU A 494 0.77 -14.06 4.55
CA LEU A 494 1.22 -12.71 4.23
C LEU A 494 0.50 -12.15 3.00
N ALA A 495 0.36 -12.94 1.93
CA ALA A 495 -0.37 -12.57 0.72
C ALA A 495 -1.87 -12.33 0.99
N GLN A 496 -2.46 -13.00 1.98
CA GLN A 496 -3.84 -12.81 2.42
C GLN A 496 -4.02 -11.61 3.38
N GLY A 497 -2.95 -10.85 3.66
CA GLY A 497 -3.01 -9.68 4.54
C GLY A 497 -3.22 -9.98 6.02
N LYS A 498 -3.01 -11.23 6.47
CA LYS A 498 -3.10 -11.56 7.90
C LYS A 498 -1.87 -11.02 8.63
N ALA A 499 -2.11 -10.35 9.76
CA ALA A 499 -1.05 -9.86 10.63
C ALA A 499 -0.19 -11.02 11.14
N ASP A 500 1.12 -10.91 10.96
CA ASP A 500 2.09 -11.86 11.47
C ASP A 500 2.14 -11.77 12.99
N ILE A 501 2.22 -12.93 13.67
CA ILE A 501 2.39 -13.03 15.13
C ILE A 501 3.66 -12.33 15.57
N VAL A 502 4.65 -12.23 14.67
CA VAL A 502 5.85 -11.43 14.85
C VAL A 502 5.55 -10.00 14.38
N GLU A 503 4.91 -9.23 15.27
CA GLU A 503 4.67 -7.81 15.07
C GLU A 503 6.02 -7.08 14.95
N ASP A 504 6.39 -6.79 13.70
CA ASP A 504 7.71 -6.36 13.24
C ASP A 504 7.88 -4.84 13.39
N SER A 505 7.61 -4.34 14.59
CA SER A 505 7.87 -2.93 14.95
C SER A 505 9.14 -2.84 15.82
N SER A 506 9.98 -1.84 15.57
CA SER A 506 11.16 -1.59 16.40
C SER A 506 10.80 -1.27 17.86
N ALA A 507 9.59 -0.73 18.12
CA ALA A 507 9.07 -0.58 19.48
C ALA A 507 8.81 -1.95 20.16
N SER A 508 8.22 -2.91 19.43
CA SER A 508 7.99 -4.27 19.94
C SER A 508 9.32 -4.97 20.24
N ARG A 509 10.33 -4.83 19.36
CA ARG A 509 11.69 -5.34 19.59
C ARG A 509 12.33 -4.75 20.85
N PHE A 510 12.28 -3.43 21.00
CA PHE A 510 12.79 -2.72 22.17
C PHE A 510 12.09 -3.17 23.46
N PHE A 511 10.77 -3.32 23.42
CA PHE A 511 9.98 -3.80 24.55
C PHE A 511 10.38 -5.21 24.97
N SER A 512 10.44 -6.16 24.04
CA SER A 512 10.82 -7.54 24.32
C SER A 512 12.22 -7.63 24.94
N LEU A 513 13.19 -6.90 24.39
CA LEU A 513 14.56 -6.84 24.92
C LEU A 513 14.60 -6.30 26.34
N GLN A 514 13.89 -5.21 26.61
CA GLN A 514 13.84 -4.59 27.93
C GLN A 514 13.20 -5.52 28.98
N ILE A 515 12.13 -6.22 28.59
CA ILE A 515 11.42 -7.17 29.46
C ILE A 515 12.29 -8.39 29.78
N GLU A 516 13.09 -8.86 28.83
CA GLU A 516 14.07 -9.94 29.06
C GLU A 516 15.18 -9.53 30.05
N ARG A 517 15.62 -8.27 30.00
CA ARG A 517 16.72 -7.74 30.82
C ARG A 517 16.31 -7.22 32.20
N TRP A 518 15.02 -6.99 32.45
CA TRP A 518 14.52 -6.37 33.68
C TRP A 518 13.46 -7.24 34.38
N PRO A 519 13.88 -8.16 35.28
CA PRO A 519 12.99 -9.13 35.93
C PRO A 519 11.80 -8.52 36.68
N GLU A 520 12.01 -7.38 37.35
CA GLU A 520 10.94 -6.69 38.09
C GLU A 520 9.87 -6.14 37.16
N ALA A 521 10.26 -5.54 36.03
CA ALA A 521 9.32 -5.10 35.01
C ALA A 521 8.61 -6.31 34.39
N TRP A 522 9.34 -7.38 34.03
CA TRP A 522 8.74 -8.62 33.53
C TRP A 522 7.67 -9.16 34.46
N GLN A 523 7.93 -9.22 35.77
CA GLN A 523 6.97 -9.70 36.75
C GLN A 523 5.72 -8.82 36.79
N ARG A 524 5.85 -7.49 36.74
CA ARG A 524 4.68 -6.58 36.72
C ARG A 524 3.86 -6.69 35.44
N TYR A 525 4.48 -6.91 34.29
CA TYR A 525 3.75 -7.21 33.05
C TYR A 525 3.09 -8.60 33.08
N ARG A 526 3.69 -9.56 33.76
CA ARG A 526 3.07 -10.87 34.01
C ARG A 526 1.86 -10.73 34.94
N ASP A 527 1.97 -9.96 36.01
CA ASP A 527 0.87 -9.68 36.94
C ASP A 527 -0.26 -8.93 36.24
N LEU A 528 0.06 -8.00 35.33
CA LEU A 528 -0.94 -7.31 34.50
C LEU A 528 -1.82 -8.29 33.71
N ARG A 529 -1.30 -9.43 33.24
CA ARG A 529 -2.12 -10.43 32.50
C ARG A 529 -3.18 -11.09 33.38
N ASN A 530 -3.03 -11.02 34.69
CA ASN A 530 -3.93 -11.62 35.68
C ASN A 530 -4.86 -10.59 36.34
N VAL A 531 -4.84 -9.32 35.92
CA VAL A 531 -5.74 -8.29 36.47
C VAL A 531 -7.18 -8.52 36.03
N GLU A 532 -8.11 -8.24 36.92
CA GLU A 532 -9.54 -8.32 36.61
C GLU A 532 -10.00 -7.06 35.86
N VAL A 533 -10.77 -7.27 34.78
CA VAL A 533 -11.42 -6.21 34.01
C VAL A 533 -12.91 -6.50 33.92
N ARG A 534 -13.74 -5.50 34.15
CA ARG A 534 -15.20 -5.61 34.09
C ARG A 534 -15.79 -4.44 33.31
N ALA A 535 -16.74 -4.74 32.42
CA ALA A 535 -17.55 -3.70 31.76
C ALA A 535 -18.67 -3.21 32.70
N LEU A 536 -18.79 -1.90 32.84
CA LEU A 536 -19.88 -1.26 33.59
C LEU A 536 -20.96 -0.69 32.66
N ALA A 537 -20.56 -0.26 31.46
CA ALA A 537 -21.40 0.21 30.36
C ALA A 537 -20.71 -0.08 29.02
N ASP A 538 -21.39 0.20 27.92
CA ASP A 538 -20.86 0.00 26.55
C ASP A 538 -19.53 0.75 26.33
N ASP A 539 -19.34 1.89 27.00
CA ASP A 539 -18.20 2.77 26.84
C ASP A 539 -17.29 2.87 28.09
N ILE A 540 -17.54 2.06 29.14
CA ILE A 540 -16.78 2.10 30.41
C ILE A 540 -16.36 0.70 30.86
N LEU A 541 -15.04 0.53 30.98
CA LEU A 541 -14.38 -0.60 31.61
C LEU A 541 -13.73 -0.15 32.92
N VAL A 542 -13.70 -1.04 33.91
CA VAL A 542 -12.91 -0.86 35.13
C VAL A 542 -11.86 -1.97 35.20
N GLN A 543 -10.62 -1.60 35.51
CA GLN A 543 -9.49 -2.50 35.73
C GLN A 543 -9.04 -2.45 37.20
N TYR A 544 -9.00 -3.60 37.86
CA TYR A 544 -8.39 -3.73 39.18
C TYR A 544 -6.89 -4.01 39.05
N ASN A 545 -6.05 -3.02 39.36
CA ASN A 545 -4.60 -3.12 39.20
C ASN A 545 -3.84 -2.65 40.47
N PRO A 546 -3.50 -3.58 41.39
CA PRO A 546 -2.81 -3.25 42.64
C PRO A 546 -1.47 -2.52 42.46
N ALA A 547 -0.76 -2.80 41.36
CA ALA A 547 0.55 -2.20 41.08
C ALA A 547 0.45 -0.67 40.92
N ARG A 548 -0.75 -0.14 40.67
CA ARG A 548 -0.99 1.30 40.52
C ARG A 548 -1.10 2.06 41.83
N MET A 549 -1.11 1.40 43.00
CA MET A 549 -1.18 2.05 44.31
C MET A 549 -0.13 3.16 44.49
N VAL A 550 1.11 2.92 44.04
CA VAL A 550 2.22 3.88 44.16
C VAL A 550 1.96 5.16 43.36
N SER A 551 1.33 5.05 42.19
CA SER A 551 1.03 6.20 41.33
C SER A 551 -0.26 6.88 41.73
N THR A 552 -1.31 6.13 42.06
CA THR A 552 -2.62 6.66 42.43
C THR A 552 -2.58 7.36 43.78
N GLY A 553 -1.82 6.83 44.75
CA GLY A 553 -1.68 7.40 46.09
C GLY A 553 -0.64 8.52 46.23
N ALA A 554 0.09 8.85 45.17
CA ALA A 554 1.16 9.85 45.23
C ALA A 554 0.62 11.26 45.55
N LYS A 555 1.31 11.98 46.45
CA LYS A 555 1.09 13.41 46.69
C LYS A 555 1.85 14.22 45.64
N ILE A 556 1.22 15.27 45.13
CA ILE A 556 1.73 16.11 44.02
C ILE A 556 1.93 17.58 44.43
N ASP A 557 1.94 17.88 45.73
CA ASP A 557 2.27 19.22 46.20
C ASP A 557 3.76 19.55 46.00
N SER A 558 4.06 20.83 45.78
CA SER A 558 5.39 21.33 45.43
C SER A 558 6.47 21.00 46.47
N ASN A 559 6.10 20.91 47.74
CA ASN A 559 7.02 20.58 48.82
C ASN A 559 7.40 19.09 48.78
N THR A 560 6.43 18.19 48.56
CA THR A 560 6.70 16.75 48.43
C THR A 560 7.46 16.40 47.15
N LEU A 561 7.22 17.14 46.05
CA LEU A 561 7.92 16.93 44.77
C LEU A 561 9.39 17.36 44.82
N SER A 562 9.72 18.46 45.50
CA SER A 562 11.11 18.94 45.60
C SER A 562 12.01 18.04 46.45
N GLU A 563 11.43 17.24 47.35
CA GLU A 563 12.14 16.29 48.22
C GLU A 563 12.36 14.90 47.57
N ARG A 564 11.64 14.58 46.47
CA ARG A 564 11.71 13.26 45.82
C ARG A 564 12.60 13.30 44.57
N PRO A 565 13.61 12.41 44.43
CA PRO A 565 14.36 12.29 43.18
C PRO A 565 13.44 11.91 42.01
N CYS A 566 13.44 12.72 40.95
CA CYS A 566 12.62 12.47 39.77
C CYS A 566 13.05 11.16 39.07
N PHE A 567 12.13 10.20 38.98
CA PHE A 567 12.38 8.84 38.47
C PHE A 567 12.51 8.77 36.93
N LEU A 568 12.25 9.87 36.22
CA LEU A 568 12.48 9.97 34.77
C LEU A 568 13.87 10.51 34.42
N CYS A 569 14.55 11.14 35.38
CA CYS A 569 15.94 11.60 35.20
C CYS A 569 16.90 10.41 35.16
N GLU A 570 17.80 10.40 34.18
CA GLU A 570 18.70 9.28 33.90
C GLU A 570 19.47 8.76 35.13
N ARG A 571 19.96 9.67 35.98
CA ARG A 571 20.73 9.34 37.19
C ARG A 571 19.92 8.60 38.27
N ASN A 572 18.59 8.68 38.20
CA ASN A 572 17.68 8.10 39.19
C ASN A 572 16.94 6.86 38.67
N ARG A 573 17.17 6.46 37.40
CA ARG A 573 16.56 5.27 36.80
C ARG A 573 17.27 3.99 37.25
N PRO A 574 16.58 2.85 37.31
CA PRO A 574 17.22 1.54 37.48
C PRO A 574 18.23 1.28 36.36
N ALA A 575 19.40 0.70 36.70
CA ALA A 575 20.47 0.44 35.73
C ALA A 575 20.05 -0.52 34.60
N GLN A 576 19.07 -1.37 34.85
CA GLN A 576 18.51 -2.32 33.88
C GLN A 576 17.54 -1.66 32.89
N GLN A 577 17.04 -0.46 33.19
CA GLN A 577 16.13 0.26 32.30
C GLN A 577 16.92 0.92 31.17
N ILE A 578 16.89 0.30 29.99
CA ILE A 578 17.48 0.79 28.76
C ILE A 578 16.55 1.81 28.09
N ALA A 579 17.12 2.66 27.23
CA ALA A 579 16.41 3.73 26.56
C ALA A 579 16.55 3.59 25.04
N ASN A 580 15.46 3.86 24.31
CA ASN A 580 15.48 4.00 22.85
C ASN A 580 15.43 5.50 22.49
N PRO A 581 16.48 6.08 21.90
CA PRO A 581 16.51 7.50 21.55
C PRO A 581 15.40 7.91 20.57
N LEU A 582 14.72 9.01 20.87
CA LEU A 582 13.75 9.67 19.98
C LEU A 582 14.27 11.08 19.68
N GLY A 583 15.14 11.16 18.66
CA GLY A 583 15.85 12.41 18.34
C GLY A 583 16.87 12.80 19.41
N ALA A 584 17.18 14.09 19.50
CA ALA A 584 18.19 14.59 20.44
C ALA A 584 17.63 14.80 21.87
N ASP A 585 16.37 15.21 21.99
CA ASP A 585 15.78 15.71 23.24
C ASP A 585 14.94 14.68 24.01
N PHE A 586 14.48 13.59 23.37
CA PHE A 586 13.56 12.62 23.97
C PHE A 586 14.09 11.19 23.89
N GLN A 587 13.51 10.33 24.73
CA GLN A 587 13.81 8.90 24.79
C GLN A 587 12.57 8.11 25.17
N MET A 588 12.38 6.96 24.54
CA MET A 588 11.32 6.00 24.87
C MET A 588 11.84 4.98 25.89
N LEU A 589 11.07 4.75 26.94
CA LEU A 589 11.37 3.85 28.04
C LEU A 589 10.19 2.89 28.22
N VAL A 590 10.43 1.62 28.52
CA VAL A 590 9.32 0.74 28.97
C VAL A 590 8.83 1.25 30.32
N ASN A 591 7.51 1.43 30.42
CA ASN A 591 6.87 1.86 31.66
C ASN A 591 6.83 0.66 32.63
N PRO A 592 7.48 0.76 33.81
CA PRO A 592 7.56 -0.34 34.76
C PRO A 592 6.29 -0.51 35.61
N TYR A 593 5.28 0.35 35.45
CA TYR A 593 3.97 0.23 36.12
C TYR A 593 2.86 0.18 35.06
N PRO A 594 2.74 -0.95 34.34
CA PRO A 594 1.92 -1.01 33.15
C PRO A 594 0.43 -1.04 33.46
N ILE A 595 -0.33 -0.61 32.45
CA ILE A 595 -1.80 -0.60 32.40
C ILE A 595 -2.23 -1.31 31.11
N LEU A 596 -1.45 -1.09 30.05
CA LEU A 596 -1.60 -1.68 28.74
C LEU A 596 -0.61 -2.86 28.55
N PRO A 597 -0.92 -3.85 27.68
CA PRO A 597 -0.05 -4.99 27.41
C PRO A 597 1.36 -4.62 26.96
N VAL A 598 1.47 -3.56 26.16
CA VAL A 598 2.70 -2.84 25.85
C VAL A 598 2.51 -1.40 26.33
N HIS A 599 3.43 -0.89 27.16
CA HIS A 599 3.33 0.46 27.72
C HIS A 599 4.72 1.11 27.81
N PHE A 600 4.85 2.28 27.21
CA PHE A 600 6.03 3.12 27.20
C PHE A 600 5.79 4.46 27.89
N THR A 601 6.86 5.01 28.44
CA THR A 601 6.99 6.41 28.84
C THR A 601 8.00 7.08 27.91
N ILE A 602 7.60 8.14 27.24
CA ILE A 602 8.46 8.94 26.36
C ILE A 602 8.85 10.19 27.13
N ALA A 603 10.06 10.22 27.67
CA ALA A 603 10.52 11.28 28.58
C ALA A 603 11.53 12.20 27.90
N ALA A 604 11.48 13.49 28.21
CA ALA A 604 12.54 14.42 27.87
C ALA A 604 13.85 14.00 28.56
N ARG A 605 14.99 14.12 27.88
CA ARG A 605 16.31 13.80 28.46
C ARG A 605 16.74 14.85 29.50
N GLN A 606 16.31 16.09 29.30
CA GLN A 606 16.49 17.17 30.26
C GLN A 606 15.27 17.29 31.17
N HIS A 607 15.49 17.59 32.45
CA HIS A 607 14.44 17.86 33.40
C HIS A 607 13.80 19.21 33.07
N ARG A 608 12.58 19.18 32.52
CA ARG A 608 11.80 20.36 32.10
C ARG A 608 10.35 20.18 32.57
N PRO A 609 9.61 21.25 32.95
CA PRO A 609 8.21 21.13 33.38
C PRO A 609 7.29 20.44 32.36
N GLN A 610 6.26 19.75 32.84
CA GLN A 610 5.25 19.05 32.03
C GLN A 610 4.38 20.07 31.27
N ARG A 611 4.65 20.26 29.96
CA ARG A 611 3.89 21.16 29.06
C ARG A 611 3.86 20.59 27.64
N ILE A 612 2.67 20.49 27.03
CA ILE A 612 2.53 19.79 25.74
C ILE A 612 2.85 20.63 24.50
N MET A 613 2.62 21.96 24.55
CA MET A 613 2.63 22.79 23.33
C MET A 613 3.94 22.65 22.53
N ASP A 614 5.08 22.71 23.21
CA ASP A 614 6.41 22.69 22.57
C ASP A 614 6.79 21.31 22.02
N CYS A 615 6.10 20.24 22.44
CA CYS A 615 6.41 18.87 22.07
C CYS A 615 5.23 18.10 21.47
N TYR A 616 4.13 18.76 21.08
CA TYR A 616 2.97 18.07 20.49
C TYR A 616 3.33 17.31 19.22
N HIS A 617 4.25 17.83 18.41
CA HIS A 617 4.79 17.17 17.22
C HIS A 617 5.37 15.76 17.51
N LEU A 618 5.87 15.53 18.73
CA LEU A 618 6.40 14.24 19.14
C LEU A 618 5.34 13.13 19.13
N ILE A 619 4.06 13.48 19.37
CA ILE A 619 2.95 12.54 19.22
C ILE A 619 2.89 12.00 17.78
N ASN A 620 2.96 12.90 16.80
CA ASN A 620 2.93 12.53 15.38
C ASN A 620 4.16 11.70 15.00
N GLN A 621 5.34 12.13 15.42
CA GLN A 621 6.60 11.43 15.16
C GLN A 621 6.57 9.97 15.67
N VAL A 622 5.99 9.75 16.86
CA VAL A 622 5.85 8.40 17.42
C VAL A 622 4.83 7.58 16.64
N LEU A 623 3.69 8.15 16.26
CA LEU A 623 2.67 7.47 15.47
C LEU A 623 3.12 7.15 14.03
N ASP A 624 3.99 7.97 13.45
CA ASP A 624 4.59 7.69 12.14
C ASP A 624 5.60 6.55 12.19
N ARG A 625 6.41 6.51 13.25
CA ARG A 625 7.37 5.43 13.47
C ARG A 625 6.71 4.13 13.94
N HIS A 626 5.61 4.23 14.67
CA HIS A 626 4.92 3.13 15.33
C HIS A 626 3.39 3.25 15.20
N PRO A 627 2.82 3.06 13.99
CA PRO A 627 1.39 3.30 13.73
C PRO A 627 0.43 2.37 14.50
N GLY A 628 0.92 1.24 15.03
CA GLY A 628 0.15 0.34 15.90
C GLY A 628 0.04 0.79 17.36
N LEU A 629 0.76 1.84 17.76
CA LEU A 629 0.67 2.40 19.10
C LEU A 629 -0.39 3.50 19.19
N MET A 630 -0.91 3.67 20.39
CA MET A 630 -1.64 4.86 20.82
C MET A 630 -0.72 5.69 21.71
N VAL A 631 -0.70 7.01 21.50
CA VAL A 631 0.09 7.96 22.28
C VAL A 631 -0.85 8.84 23.09
N PHE A 632 -0.50 9.09 24.35
CA PHE A 632 -1.34 9.88 25.25
C PHE A 632 -0.53 10.77 26.18
N TYR A 633 -1.18 11.85 26.59
CA TYR A 633 -0.62 12.88 27.45
C TYR A 633 -1.55 13.16 28.64
N ASN A 634 -0.94 13.34 29.80
CA ASN A 634 -1.59 13.82 31.00
C ASN A 634 -0.96 15.16 31.37
N GLY A 635 -1.75 16.23 31.42
CA GLY A 635 -1.28 17.52 31.97
C GLY A 635 -0.84 17.40 33.44
N PRO A 636 -0.08 18.37 33.98
CA PRO A 636 0.50 18.33 35.32
C PRO A 636 -0.50 17.94 36.40
N LYS A 637 -1.70 18.52 36.35
CA LYS A 637 -2.80 18.25 37.27
C LYS A 637 -3.92 17.43 36.62
N CYS A 638 -3.60 16.58 35.65
CA CYS A 638 -4.55 15.73 34.92
C CYS A 638 -4.11 14.25 34.90
N GLY A 639 -3.45 13.80 35.98
CA GLY A 639 -3.02 12.39 36.13
C GLY A 639 -1.58 12.11 35.71
N ALA A 640 -0.74 13.14 35.52
CA ALA A 640 0.68 12.98 35.23
C ALA A 640 1.41 12.29 36.39
N SER A 641 2.28 11.32 36.06
CA SER A 641 3.02 10.57 37.07
C SER A 641 4.23 11.33 37.63
N ALA A 642 4.77 12.27 36.85
CA ALA A 642 5.83 13.20 37.19
C ALA A 642 5.45 14.59 36.64
N PRO A 643 4.68 15.41 37.37
CA PRO A 643 4.19 16.71 36.87
C PRO A 643 5.30 17.75 36.69
N ASP A 644 6.49 17.50 37.23
CA ASP A 644 7.71 18.31 37.15
C ASP A 644 8.63 17.95 35.97
N HIS A 645 8.39 16.82 35.29
CA HIS A 645 9.24 16.34 34.19
C HIS A 645 8.42 16.01 32.93
N LEU A 646 8.70 16.67 31.83
CA LEU A 646 8.05 16.50 30.53
C LEU A 646 8.08 15.05 30.02
N HIS A 647 6.92 14.43 29.92
CA HIS A 647 6.74 13.09 29.35
C HIS A 647 5.37 12.89 28.68
N LEU A 648 5.39 12.05 27.65
CA LEU A 648 4.23 11.41 27.05
C LEU A 648 4.21 9.94 27.47
N GLN A 649 3.12 9.26 27.19
CA GLN A 649 3.00 7.82 27.33
C GLN A 649 2.51 7.23 26.00
N ALA A 650 2.86 5.99 25.74
CA ALA A 650 2.38 5.27 24.57
C ALA A 650 2.12 3.81 24.90
N GLY A 651 1.26 3.13 24.17
CA GLY A 651 1.04 1.69 24.38
C GLY A 651 0.14 1.08 23.33
N SER A 652 -0.25 -0.18 23.57
CA SER A 652 -1.12 -0.93 22.66
C SER A 652 -2.38 -0.13 22.31
N GLY A 653 -2.65 0.04 21.01
CA GLY A 653 -3.90 0.64 20.53
C GLY A 653 -5.08 -0.35 20.53
N GLY A 654 -6.30 0.16 20.41
CA GLY A 654 -7.53 -0.63 20.26
C GLY A 654 -8.07 -1.25 21.54
N VAL A 655 -7.45 -0.98 22.70
CA VAL A 655 -7.78 -1.62 23.99
C VAL A 655 -8.60 -0.73 24.93
N VAL A 656 -8.80 0.54 24.59
CA VAL A 656 -9.61 1.49 25.38
C VAL A 656 -11.00 1.68 24.74
N PRO A 657 -12.08 1.85 25.54
CA PRO A 657 -13.44 1.98 25.03
C PRO A 657 -13.63 3.04 23.96
N LEU A 658 -13.00 4.21 24.14
CA LEU A 658 -13.08 5.30 23.16
C LEU A 658 -12.56 4.88 21.76
N GLN A 659 -11.50 4.06 21.68
CA GLN A 659 -10.98 3.54 20.41
C GLN A 659 -11.83 2.39 19.88
N SER A 660 -12.29 1.46 20.73
CA SER A 660 -13.12 0.33 20.28
C SER A 660 -14.48 0.78 19.76
N SER A 661 -15.05 1.84 20.35
CA SER A 661 -16.31 2.45 19.93
C SER A 661 -16.14 3.47 18.79
N TRP A 662 -14.92 3.72 18.32
CA TRP A 662 -14.63 4.82 17.39
C TRP A 662 -15.45 4.79 16.09
N GLN A 663 -15.71 3.60 15.54
CA GLN A 663 -16.51 3.48 14.31
C GLN A 663 -17.95 4.02 14.48
N ARG A 664 -18.51 3.90 15.69
CA ARG A 664 -19.81 4.51 16.05
C ARG A 664 -19.62 5.99 16.33
N LEU A 665 -18.70 6.34 17.23
CA LEU A 665 -18.48 7.72 17.70
C LEU A 665 -18.12 8.69 16.57
N SER A 666 -17.35 8.25 15.59
CA SER A 666 -16.93 9.07 14.43
C SER A 666 -18.10 9.52 13.54
N ARG A 667 -19.23 8.81 13.55
CA ARG A 667 -20.44 9.16 12.78
C ARG A 667 -21.27 10.26 13.45
N GLU A 668 -21.05 10.50 14.74
CA GLU A 668 -21.80 11.44 15.57
C GLU A 668 -21.01 12.72 15.88
N LEU A 669 -19.86 12.91 15.22
CA LEU A 669 -19.03 14.10 15.43
C LEU A 669 -19.72 15.35 14.89
N GLU A 670 -19.76 16.41 15.70
CA GLU A 670 -20.21 17.74 15.29
C GLU A 670 -19.01 18.57 14.82
N PRO A 671 -18.84 18.87 13.52
CA PRO A 671 -17.71 19.68 13.05
C PRO A 671 -17.76 21.10 13.63
N LEU A 672 -16.64 21.57 14.20
CA LEU A 672 -16.51 22.91 14.77
C LEU A 672 -15.63 23.84 13.94
N TYR A 673 -14.58 23.27 13.33
CA TYR A 673 -13.64 24.00 12.50
C TYR A 673 -13.06 23.04 11.46
N VAL A 674 -13.29 23.31 10.18
CA VAL A 674 -12.72 22.53 9.07
C VAL A 674 -11.64 23.38 8.41
N LEU A 675 -10.41 22.85 8.37
CA LEU A 675 -9.29 23.52 7.70
C LEU A 675 -9.27 23.18 6.21
N ASP A 676 -9.39 21.89 5.89
CA ASP A 676 -9.55 21.32 4.55
C ASP A 676 -10.04 19.85 4.67
N GLU A 677 -10.12 19.12 3.56
CA GLU A 677 -10.61 17.74 3.56
C GLU A 677 -9.72 16.81 4.40
N GLY A 678 -10.35 16.11 5.33
CA GLY A 678 -9.65 15.25 6.29
C GLY A 678 -8.90 15.99 7.40
N ASN A 679 -8.96 17.33 7.47
CA ASN A 679 -8.27 18.14 8.49
C ASN A 679 -9.27 19.05 9.23
N GLN A 680 -9.75 18.62 10.40
CA GLN A 680 -10.82 19.31 11.13
C GLN A 680 -10.74 19.14 12.66
N ILE A 681 -11.37 20.06 13.38
CA ILE A 681 -11.71 19.96 14.81
C ILE A 681 -13.23 19.75 14.91
N SER A 682 -13.64 18.70 15.60
CA SER A 682 -15.04 18.34 15.85
C SER A 682 -15.30 18.17 17.34
N LEU A 683 -16.56 18.28 17.76
CA LEU A 683 -17.02 17.96 19.10
C LEU A 683 -17.56 16.53 19.12
N LEU A 684 -17.15 15.76 20.12
CA LEU A 684 -17.68 14.45 20.45
C LEU A 684 -18.60 14.58 21.66
N THR A 685 -19.87 14.20 21.48
CA THR A 685 -20.89 14.20 22.54
C THR A 685 -21.48 12.82 22.83
N GLY A 686 -21.34 11.85 21.91
CA GLY A 686 -21.87 10.48 22.02
C GLY A 686 -21.06 9.52 22.91
N PHE A 687 -20.26 10.05 23.84
CA PHE A 687 -19.42 9.30 24.78
C PHE A 687 -19.73 9.76 26.22
N ALA A 688 -19.25 9.04 27.24
CA ALA A 688 -19.51 9.34 28.66
C ALA A 688 -19.15 10.78 29.09
N ILE A 689 -18.24 11.43 28.34
CA ILE A 689 -17.84 12.83 28.51
C ILE A 689 -17.74 13.50 27.14
N SER A 690 -17.90 14.82 27.11
CA SER A 690 -17.63 15.61 25.90
C SER A 690 -16.14 15.81 25.68
N ALA A 691 -15.69 15.69 24.44
CA ALA A 691 -14.29 15.89 24.06
C ALA A 691 -14.18 16.55 22.69
N PHE A 692 -13.01 17.12 22.39
CA PHE A 692 -12.71 17.66 21.06
C PHE A 692 -11.87 16.66 20.29
N VAL A 693 -12.21 16.44 19.03
CA VAL A 693 -11.52 15.53 18.13
C VAL A 693 -10.84 16.34 17.06
N ILE A 694 -9.55 16.12 16.88
CA ILE A 694 -8.77 16.59 15.74
C ILE A 694 -8.58 15.39 14.80
N GLN A 695 -9.07 15.51 13.58
CA GLN A 695 -8.76 14.58 12.49
C GLN A 695 -7.81 15.30 11.53
N SER A 696 -6.72 14.64 11.12
CA SER A 696 -5.71 15.24 10.25
C SER A 696 -5.07 14.21 9.32
N THR A 697 -4.70 14.63 8.11
CA THR A 697 -4.03 13.77 7.12
C THR A 697 -2.50 13.83 7.21
N ASN A 698 -1.96 14.88 7.82
CA ASN A 698 -0.50 15.07 7.99
C ASN A 698 -0.14 15.74 9.33
N GLU A 699 1.13 15.64 9.73
CA GLU A 699 1.67 16.15 11.00
C GLU A 699 1.51 17.67 11.16
N VAL A 700 1.75 18.43 10.09
CA VAL A 700 1.77 19.90 10.13
C VAL A 700 0.38 20.44 10.41
N MET A 701 -0.63 19.90 9.71
CA MET A 701 -2.02 20.29 9.93
C MET A 701 -2.53 19.84 11.29
N ASN A 702 -2.15 18.64 11.75
CA ASN A 702 -2.54 18.14 13.07
C ASN A 702 -2.06 19.10 14.18
N SER A 703 -0.78 19.51 14.09
CA SER A 703 -0.17 20.45 15.04
C SER A 703 -0.82 21.84 15.00
N LYS A 704 -1.20 22.31 13.81
CA LYS A 704 -1.91 23.58 13.63
C LYS A 704 -3.30 23.56 14.27
N LEU A 705 -4.07 22.49 14.04
CA LEU A 705 -5.40 22.28 14.61
C LEU A 705 -5.32 22.16 16.15
N PHE A 706 -4.32 21.43 16.66
CA PHE A 706 -4.07 21.35 18.09
C PHE A 706 -3.72 22.72 18.70
N SER A 707 -2.83 23.49 18.08
CA SER A 707 -2.47 24.83 18.56
C SER A 707 -3.69 25.75 18.66
N ARG A 708 -4.60 25.67 17.67
CA ARG A 708 -5.87 26.41 17.67
C ARG A 708 -6.76 26.00 18.86
N LEU A 709 -7.00 24.70 19.02
CA LEU A 709 -7.81 24.19 20.13
C LEU A 709 -7.19 24.55 21.49
N TYR A 710 -5.87 24.44 21.61
CA TYR A 710 -5.14 24.79 22.83
C TYR A 710 -5.35 26.26 23.23
N LYS A 711 -5.24 27.20 22.28
CA LYS A 711 -5.45 28.64 22.55
C LYS A 711 -6.89 28.96 22.96
N ALA A 712 -7.86 28.18 22.48
CA ALA A 712 -9.25 28.34 22.85
C ALA A 712 -9.57 27.89 24.29
N MET A 713 -8.78 26.97 24.86
CA MET A 713 -8.98 26.47 26.23
C MET A 713 -8.52 27.48 27.29
N PRO A 714 -9.27 27.64 28.40
CA PRO A 714 -8.86 28.53 29.48
C PRO A 714 -7.68 27.97 30.26
N VAL A 715 -6.74 28.84 30.63
CA VAL A 715 -5.69 28.54 31.61
C VAL A 715 -6.15 29.07 32.97
N LYS A 716 -6.20 28.20 33.98
CA LYS A 716 -6.63 28.59 35.34
C LYS A 716 -5.53 29.39 36.04
N GLU A 717 -5.93 30.20 37.02
CA GLU A 717 -4.99 30.95 37.86
C GLU A 717 -4.01 30.00 38.54
N HIS A 718 -2.70 30.28 38.44
CA HIS A 718 -1.59 29.42 38.89
C HIS A 718 -1.34 28.12 38.10
N GLU A 719 -1.92 27.96 36.90
CA GLU A 719 -1.52 26.94 35.94
C GLU A 719 -0.69 27.55 34.79
N GLU A 720 0.19 26.75 34.20
CA GLU A 720 1.05 27.17 33.08
C GLU A 720 0.53 26.69 31.71
N GLU A 721 -0.38 25.71 31.70
CA GLU A 721 -1.08 25.22 30.52
C GLU A 721 -2.56 24.93 30.82
N PRO A 722 -3.44 24.86 29.81
CA PRO A 722 -4.81 24.40 30.02
C PRO A 722 -4.83 22.99 30.58
N MET A 723 -5.74 22.72 31.53
CA MET A 723 -5.90 21.38 32.08
C MET A 723 -6.55 20.47 31.04
N MET A 724 -5.81 19.47 30.55
CA MET A 724 -6.29 18.54 29.53
C MET A 724 -5.65 17.15 29.63
N ASN A 725 -6.36 16.17 29.07
CA ASN A 725 -5.81 14.88 28.64
C ASN A 725 -5.84 14.80 27.11
N ILE A 726 -4.86 14.11 26.52
CA ILE A 726 -4.80 13.89 25.07
C ILE A 726 -4.63 12.41 24.81
N LEU A 727 -5.34 11.89 23.82
CA LEU A 727 -5.22 10.54 23.30
C LEU A 727 -5.12 10.61 21.77
N SER A 728 -4.12 9.99 21.16
CA SER A 728 -3.90 10.07 19.72
C SER A 728 -3.49 8.72 19.13
N TRP A 729 -4.01 8.40 17.94
CA TRP A 729 -3.66 7.18 17.19
C TRP A 729 -3.79 7.40 15.69
N LYS A 730 -3.29 6.45 14.90
CA LYS A 730 -3.50 6.41 13.45
C LYS A 730 -4.62 5.46 13.06
N GLN A 731 -5.49 5.89 12.17
CA GLN A 731 -6.55 5.07 11.58
C GLN A 731 -6.64 5.31 10.08
N GLN A 732 -6.49 4.25 9.29
CA GLN A 732 -6.49 4.33 7.82
C GLN A 732 -5.53 5.41 7.26
N GLY A 733 -4.37 5.59 7.92
CA GLY A 733 -3.37 6.59 7.53
C GLY A 733 -3.58 8.00 8.11
N GLN A 734 -4.74 8.32 8.68
CA GLN A 734 -5.05 9.61 9.28
C GLN A 734 -4.75 9.63 10.79
N TYR A 735 -4.35 10.79 11.31
CA TYR A 735 -4.22 11.02 12.76
C TYR A 735 -5.60 11.35 13.34
N VAL A 736 -5.94 10.67 14.42
CA VAL A 736 -7.10 10.98 15.25
C VAL A 736 -6.57 11.36 16.62
N THR A 737 -6.77 12.61 17.03
CA THR A 737 -6.40 13.11 18.36
C THR A 737 -7.64 13.56 19.12
N VAL A 738 -7.91 12.93 20.24
CA VAL A 738 -8.95 13.33 21.18
C VAL A 738 -8.33 14.14 22.31
N VAL A 739 -8.79 15.38 22.46
CA VAL A 739 -8.41 16.30 23.53
C VAL A 739 -9.59 16.43 24.48
N ILE A 740 -9.38 16.05 25.74
CA ILE A 740 -10.39 16.07 26.80
C ILE A 740 -10.03 17.21 27.76
N PRO A 741 -10.74 18.35 27.72
CA PRO A 741 -10.54 19.43 28.68
C PRO A 741 -10.95 18.99 30.09
N ARG A 742 -10.22 19.43 31.11
CA ARG A 742 -10.37 18.97 32.50
C ARG A 742 -10.76 20.11 33.45
N ALA A 743 -11.66 19.83 34.38
CA ALA A 743 -12.04 20.74 35.46
C ALA A 743 -11.30 20.44 36.77
N LYS A 744 -11.12 19.17 37.13
CA LYS A 744 -10.48 18.74 38.39
C LYS A 744 -9.37 17.72 38.15
N HIS A 745 -8.38 17.71 39.05
CA HIS A 745 -7.32 16.70 39.06
C HIS A 745 -7.84 15.33 39.47
N ARG A 746 -8.53 15.28 40.62
CA ARG A 746 -9.11 14.07 41.23
C ARG A 746 -10.57 14.37 41.62
N PRO A 747 -11.45 13.36 41.55
CA PRO A 747 -12.83 13.48 42.00
C PRO A 747 -12.89 13.62 43.53
N ASP A 748 -13.99 14.15 44.04
CA ASP A 748 -14.21 14.40 45.47
C ASP A 748 -14.14 13.08 46.27
N CYS A 749 -14.61 11.96 45.69
CA CYS A 749 -14.54 10.64 46.32
C CYS A 749 -13.10 10.16 46.62
N TYR A 750 -12.08 10.74 45.99
CA TYR A 750 -10.68 10.44 46.31
C TYR A 750 -10.30 10.91 47.72
N TYR A 751 -10.83 12.07 48.15
CA TYR A 751 -10.47 12.74 49.40
C TYR A 751 -11.36 12.35 50.59
N GLU A 752 -12.46 11.65 50.32
CA GLU A 752 -13.34 11.10 51.35
C GLU A 752 -12.62 10.11 52.27
N LYS A 753 -13.24 9.80 53.41
CA LYS A 753 -12.68 8.87 54.41
C LYS A 753 -13.65 7.72 54.68
N GLY A 754 -13.11 6.57 55.06
CA GLY A 754 -13.90 5.38 55.37
C GLY A 754 -14.53 4.78 54.10
N ASP A 755 -15.77 4.30 54.22
CA ASP A 755 -16.44 3.53 53.16
C ASP A 755 -16.79 4.33 51.91
N GLU A 756 -16.89 5.65 52.02
CA GLU A 756 -17.21 6.58 50.94
C GLU A 756 -16.00 6.91 50.04
N GLN A 757 -14.78 6.63 50.52
CA GLN A 757 -13.58 6.86 49.73
C GLN A 757 -13.49 5.89 48.55
N CYS A 758 -13.21 6.43 47.37
CA CYS A 758 -12.88 5.65 46.19
C CYS A 758 -11.59 6.15 45.55
N LEU A 759 -10.57 5.29 45.50
CA LEU A 759 -9.21 5.68 45.13
C LEU A 759 -9.01 5.69 43.62
N VAL A 760 -9.62 6.69 42.96
CA VAL A 760 -9.55 6.90 41.51
C VAL A 760 -8.87 8.24 41.22
N SER A 761 -7.88 8.24 40.32
CA SER A 761 -7.19 9.46 39.89
C SER A 761 -7.14 9.52 38.37
N PRO A 762 -8.25 9.93 37.70
CA PRO A 762 -8.42 9.76 36.27
C PRO A 762 -7.32 10.45 35.43
N GLY A 763 -6.55 9.66 34.68
CA GLY A 763 -5.68 10.12 33.60
C GLY A 763 -6.32 9.91 32.22
N ALA A 764 -5.54 10.02 31.14
CA ALA A 764 -6.04 9.94 29.77
C ALA A 764 -6.73 8.60 29.45
N LEU A 765 -6.22 7.49 29.98
CA LEU A 765 -6.84 6.17 29.78
C LEU A 765 -8.16 6.03 30.54
N ASP A 766 -8.24 6.54 31.78
CA ASP A 766 -9.49 6.59 32.55
C ASP A 766 -10.54 7.44 31.85
N MET A 767 -10.15 8.63 31.38
CA MET A 767 -11.05 9.52 30.64
C MET A 767 -11.45 8.97 29.26
N ALA A 768 -10.69 8.03 28.71
CA ALA A 768 -11.03 7.27 27.51
C ALA A 768 -11.88 6.03 27.79
N GLY A 769 -12.37 5.86 29.02
CA GLY A 769 -13.31 4.82 29.43
C GLY A 769 -12.67 3.62 30.14
N LEU A 770 -11.34 3.54 30.29
CA LEU A 770 -10.68 2.45 31.03
C LEU A 770 -10.27 2.94 32.42
N ILE A 771 -11.18 2.90 33.40
CA ILE A 771 -10.95 3.39 34.76
C ILE A 771 -10.07 2.40 35.54
N ILE A 772 -8.98 2.88 36.14
CA ILE A 772 -8.04 2.02 36.86
C ILE A 772 -8.14 2.25 38.37
N VAL A 773 -8.40 1.19 39.13
CA VAL A 773 -8.49 1.22 40.59
C VAL A 773 -7.46 0.29 41.23
N PRO A 774 -6.71 0.75 42.26
CA PRO A 774 -5.69 -0.06 42.91
C PRO A 774 -6.24 -0.94 44.05
N ARG A 775 -7.49 -0.74 44.47
CA ARG A 775 -8.14 -1.48 45.55
C ARG A 775 -9.29 -2.33 45.05
N GLU A 776 -9.36 -3.57 45.53
CA GLU A 776 -10.42 -4.51 45.15
C GLU A 776 -11.81 -4.05 45.63
N GLU A 777 -11.88 -3.40 46.79
CA GLU A 777 -13.12 -2.81 47.32
C GLU A 777 -13.70 -1.75 46.36
N ASP A 778 -12.84 -0.88 45.82
CA ASP A 778 -13.23 0.17 44.86
C ASP A 778 -13.72 -0.44 43.55
N PHE A 779 -13.02 -1.47 43.06
CA PHE A 779 -13.41 -2.25 41.88
C PHE A 779 -14.82 -2.82 42.00
N ARG A 780 -15.15 -3.37 43.17
CA ARG A 780 -16.47 -3.97 43.44
C ARG A 780 -17.56 -2.91 43.66
N LYS A 781 -17.24 -1.82 44.35
CA LYS A 781 -18.17 -0.72 44.69
C LYS A 781 -18.57 0.14 43.48
N LEU A 782 -17.73 0.25 42.44
CA LEU A 782 -18.04 1.07 41.27
C LEU A 782 -19.24 0.52 40.47
N THR A 783 -20.22 1.40 40.23
CA THR A 783 -21.38 1.19 39.35
C THR A 783 -21.26 2.11 38.13
N SER A 784 -22.03 1.86 37.06
CA SER A 784 -22.02 2.73 35.86
C SER A 784 -22.25 4.20 36.20
N ALA A 785 -23.31 4.49 36.97
CA ALA A 785 -23.65 5.85 37.37
C ALA A 785 -22.55 6.53 38.20
N LYS A 786 -21.87 5.79 39.10
CA LYS A 786 -20.77 6.35 39.89
C LYS A 786 -19.53 6.59 39.02
N ALA A 787 -19.24 5.70 38.07
CA ALA A 787 -18.15 5.86 37.12
C ALA A 787 -18.36 7.07 36.19
N GLU A 788 -19.55 7.21 35.59
CA GLU A 788 -19.94 8.37 34.78
C GLU A 788 -19.84 9.67 35.59
N GLY A 789 -20.33 9.65 36.85
CA GLY A 789 -20.21 10.79 37.77
C GLY A 789 -18.76 11.19 38.02
N ILE A 790 -17.86 10.22 38.27
CA ILE A 790 -16.42 10.48 38.47
C ILE A 790 -15.78 11.12 37.22
N LEU A 791 -16.10 10.60 36.03
CA LEU A 791 -15.56 11.13 34.78
C LEU A 791 -16.10 12.55 34.50
N ALA A 792 -17.40 12.77 34.68
CA ALA A 792 -18.05 14.06 34.49
C ALA A 792 -17.53 15.13 35.47
N GLU A 793 -17.30 14.77 36.74
CA GLU A 793 -16.74 15.66 37.76
C GLU A 793 -15.31 16.11 37.41
N CYS A 794 -14.56 15.24 36.75
CA CYS A 794 -13.20 15.48 36.31
C CYS A 794 -13.10 16.24 34.98
N ALA A 795 -14.02 15.99 34.05
CA ALA A 795 -14.12 16.66 32.76
C ALA A 795 -14.56 18.12 32.88
N ALA A 796 -14.33 18.92 31.84
CA ALA A 796 -14.84 20.28 31.76
C ALA A 796 -16.38 20.32 31.79
N SER A 797 -16.94 21.37 32.39
CA SER A 797 -18.39 21.54 32.46
C SER A 797 -19.00 21.80 31.08
N VAL A 798 -20.32 21.62 30.94
CA VAL A 798 -21.04 21.93 29.70
C VAL A 798 -20.81 23.38 29.27
N ASP A 799 -20.80 24.31 30.22
CA ASP A 799 -20.56 25.74 29.96
C ASP A 799 -19.13 25.99 29.46
N ASP A 800 -18.13 25.32 30.04
CA ASP A 800 -16.74 25.40 29.57
C ASP A 800 -16.60 24.86 28.15
N ILE A 801 -17.24 23.72 27.85
CA ILE A 801 -17.24 23.14 26.50
C ILE A 801 -17.88 24.11 25.49
N GLN A 802 -19.00 24.74 25.83
CA GLN A 802 -19.64 25.74 24.96
C GLN A 802 -18.76 26.99 24.78
N ALA A 803 -18.06 27.43 25.83
CA ALA A 803 -17.13 28.55 25.75
C ALA A 803 -15.92 28.24 24.84
N ILE A 804 -15.34 27.04 24.96
CA ILE A 804 -14.24 26.58 24.10
C ILE A 804 -14.74 26.46 22.66
N LYS A 805 -15.88 25.81 22.42
CA LYS A 805 -16.53 25.70 21.11
C LYS A 805 -16.69 27.07 20.44
N LYS A 806 -17.21 28.05 21.18
CA LYS A 806 -17.37 29.42 20.69
C LYS A 806 -16.03 30.07 20.32
N LYS A 807 -14.97 29.88 21.12
CA LYS A 807 -13.64 30.43 20.85
C LYS A 807 -12.96 29.79 19.63
N VAL A 808 -13.04 28.45 19.50
CA VAL A 808 -12.52 27.72 18.33
C VAL A 808 -13.18 28.20 17.04
N ALA A 809 -14.49 28.49 17.09
CA ALA A 809 -15.23 29.09 15.98
C ALA A 809 -14.90 30.59 15.78
N GLN A 810 -14.66 31.37 16.84
CA GLN A 810 -14.42 32.82 16.75
C GLN A 810 -13.03 33.22 16.27
N GLU A 811 -11.98 32.41 16.49
CA GLU A 811 -10.63 32.66 15.94
C GLU A 811 -10.61 32.69 14.40
N GLU A 812 -11.68 32.24 13.74
CA GLU A 812 -11.89 32.31 12.29
C GLU A 812 -11.91 33.76 11.77
N ARG A 813 -12.34 34.74 12.59
CA ARG A 813 -12.52 36.14 12.17
C ARG A 813 -11.27 37.03 12.31
N LYS A 814 -10.23 36.60 13.05
CA LYS A 814 -9.02 37.42 13.28
C LYS A 814 -7.80 36.96 12.48
N GLU A 815 -7.72 35.68 12.11
CA GLU A 815 -6.57 35.13 11.36
C GLU A 815 -6.82 34.96 9.86
N ARG A 816 -8.01 35.31 9.33
CA ARG A 816 -8.23 35.48 7.89
C ARG A 816 -7.50 36.74 7.37
N LYS A 817 -6.16 36.67 7.32
CA LYS A 817 -5.38 37.10 6.16
C LYS A 817 -5.10 35.84 5.34
N PRO A 818 -5.93 35.57 4.33
CA PRO A 818 -5.86 34.32 3.59
C PRO A 818 -4.99 34.63 2.37
N CYS A 819 -3.77 34.12 2.40
CA CYS A 819 -2.92 34.01 1.24
C CYS A 819 -2.51 32.55 1.24
N SER A 820 -3.09 31.74 0.34
CA SER A 820 -2.68 30.35 0.25
C SER A 820 -1.20 30.28 -0.14
N ALA A 821 -0.47 29.25 0.31
CA ALA A 821 0.92 29.01 -0.12
C ALA A 821 1.06 28.98 -1.66
N PHE A 822 -0.02 28.66 -2.37
CA PHE A 822 -0.12 28.79 -3.82
C PHE A 822 -0.10 30.25 -4.27
N ILE A 823 -0.95 31.13 -3.71
CA ILE A 823 -0.91 32.58 -4.01
C ILE A 823 0.46 33.17 -3.66
N GLU A 824 1.07 32.79 -2.53
CA GLU A 824 2.44 33.21 -2.19
C GLU A 824 3.48 32.72 -3.21
N SER A 825 3.30 31.53 -3.79
CA SER A 825 4.18 31.03 -4.86
C SER A 825 4.05 31.80 -6.18
N LEU A 826 2.93 32.49 -6.39
CA LEU A 826 2.68 33.29 -7.59
C LEU A 826 3.23 34.71 -7.50
N THR A 827 3.65 35.15 -6.30
CA THR A 827 4.18 36.49 -6.08
C THR A 827 5.38 36.76 -6.98
N ASN A 828 5.20 37.62 -7.99
CA ASN A 828 6.19 38.04 -9.01
C ASN A 828 6.47 37.10 -10.20
N LYS A 829 5.77 35.97 -10.35
CA LYS A 829 5.97 35.08 -11.51
C LYS A 829 4.65 34.65 -12.15
N GLN A 830 4.53 34.89 -13.45
CA GLN A 830 3.42 34.39 -14.26
C GLN A 830 3.38 32.85 -14.22
N PRO A 831 2.23 32.22 -13.90
CA PRO A 831 2.12 30.76 -13.87
C PRO A 831 2.07 30.14 -15.28
N GLU A 832 2.61 28.93 -15.37
CA GLU A 832 2.46 28.01 -16.51
C GLU A 832 1.25 27.10 -16.29
N VAL A 833 0.49 26.87 -17.35
CA VAL A 833 -0.75 26.08 -17.36
C VAL A 833 -0.55 24.84 -18.22
N SER A 834 -0.99 23.69 -17.74
CA SER A 834 -0.99 22.43 -18.49
C SER A 834 -2.39 22.11 -19.02
N VAL A 835 -2.60 22.10 -20.33
CA VAL A 835 -3.93 21.88 -20.94
C VAL A 835 -3.96 20.53 -21.67
N GLY A 836 -4.87 19.63 -21.29
CA GLY A 836 -5.11 18.37 -22.02
C GLY A 836 -5.90 18.61 -23.30
N ILE A 837 -5.33 18.25 -24.46
CA ILE A 837 -5.90 18.56 -25.78
C ILE A 837 -6.64 17.36 -26.38
N VAL A 838 -5.94 16.23 -26.57
CA VAL A 838 -6.48 15.05 -27.26
C VAL A 838 -5.89 13.77 -26.69
N ARG A 839 -6.68 12.69 -26.73
CA ARG A 839 -6.28 11.36 -26.26
C ARG A 839 -6.46 10.34 -27.39
N GLY A 840 -5.48 9.46 -27.59
CA GLY A 840 -5.54 8.45 -28.64
C GLY A 840 -4.49 7.35 -28.48
N LYS A 841 -4.72 6.19 -29.11
CA LYS A 841 -3.68 5.14 -29.21
C LYS A 841 -2.53 5.58 -30.13
N GLU A 842 -2.81 6.52 -31.02
CA GLU A 842 -1.86 7.12 -31.94
C GLU A 842 -2.12 8.63 -31.97
N ILE A 843 -1.04 9.43 -31.93
CA ILE A 843 -1.11 10.89 -32.06
C ILE A 843 -0.14 11.34 -33.14
N CYS A 844 -0.67 12.06 -34.12
CA CYS A 844 0.06 12.66 -35.22
C CYS A 844 0.12 14.17 -35.01
N PHE A 845 1.30 14.77 -35.13
CA PHE A 845 1.49 16.20 -34.95
C PHE A 845 2.64 16.74 -35.79
N SER A 846 2.61 18.03 -36.13
CA SER A 846 3.67 18.73 -36.84
C SER A 846 4.33 19.78 -35.95
N LEU A 847 5.66 19.82 -35.93
CA LEU A 847 6.44 20.87 -35.27
C LEU A 847 6.79 21.94 -36.32
N ASN A 848 6.12 23.09 -36.27
CA ASN A 848 6.19 24.11 -37.34
C ASN A 848 7.50 24.92 -37.32
N LYS A 849 8.26 24.81 -36.24
CA LYS A 849 9.62 25.34 -36.03
C LYS A 849 10.42 24.31 -35.21
N PRO A 850 11.75 24.48 -35.03
CA PRO A 850 12.53 23.59 -34.19
C PRO A 850 12.06 23.53 -32.72
N TYR A 851 11.90 22.32 -32.21
CA TYR A 851 11.66 21.99 -30.81
C TYR A 851 12.78 21.09 -30.28
N LEU A 852 13.16 21.27 -29.01
CA LEU A 852 14.11 20.41 -28.32
C LEU A 852 13.37 19.22 -27.70
N ALA A 853 13.77 18.00 -28.08
CA ALA A 853 13.29 16.76 -27.47
C ALA A 853 14.48 15.82 -27.20
N LYS A 854 14.63 15.40 -25.94
CA LYS A 854 15.76 14.54 -25.47
C LYS A 854 17.14 15.06 -25.90
N GLY A 855 17.33 16.39 -25.90
CA GLY A 855 18.59 17.04 -26.26
C GLY A 855 18.83 17.25 -27.76
N ASN A 856 17.91 16.83 -28.63
CA ASN A 856 18.01 17.03 -30.08
C ASN A 856 16.97 18.02 -30.58
N ALA A 857 17.32 18.85 -31.57
CA ALA A 857 16.37 19.68 -32.29
C ALA A 857 15.56 18.80 -33.26
N VAL A 858 14.25 18.92 -33.22
CA VAL A 858 13.28 18.16 -34.01
C VAL A 858 12.29 19.15 -34.63
N GLU A 859 11.97 18.96 -35.91
CA GLU A 859 11.00 19.76 -36.65
C GLU A 859 10.19 18.87 -37.61
N GLY A 860 9.10 19.41 -38.16
CA GLY A 860 8.26 18.71 -39.13
C GLY A 860 7.32 17.68 -38.52
N MET A 861 6.83 16.78 -39.37
CA MET A 861 5.81 15.78 -39.01
C MET A 861 6.36 14.72 -38.06
N GLN A 862 5.63 14.46 -36.97
CA GLN A 862 5.92 13.49 -35.93
C GLN A 862 4.72 12.56 -35.71
N LYS A 863 5.01 11.33 -35.28
CA LYS A 863 4.00 10.32 -34.96
C LYS A 863 4.44 9.54 -33.73
N VAL A 864 3.51 9.34 -32.81
CA VAL A 864 3.70 8.49 -31.62
C VAL A 864 2.58 7.47 -31.49
N CYS A 865 2.89 6.29 -30.96
CA CYS A 865 1.94 5.19 -30.78
C CYS A 865 2.07 4.60 -29.37
N PHE A 866 0.95 4.20 -28.77
CA PHE A 866 0.94 3.46 -27.50
C PHE A 866 1.38 2.01 -27.75
N SER A 867 2.37 1.53 -27.00
CA SER A 867 2.89 0.15 -27.10
C SER A 867 3.47 -0.31 -25.77
N GLU A 868 3.11 -1.52 -25.32
CA GLU A 868 3.66 -2.17 -24.10
C GLU A 868 3.64 -1.27 -22.85
N GLY A 869 2.57 -0.50 -22.65
CA GLY A 869 2.44 0.43 -21.52
C GLY A 869 3.25 1.73 -21.64
N GLY A 870 3.87 2.01 -22.79
CA GLY A 870 4.68 3.22 -23.05
C GLY A 870 4.36 3.91 -24.37
N ILE A 871 5.08 5.01 -24.64
CA ILE A 871 5.02 5.82 -25.87
C ILE A 871 6.15 5.39 -26.80
N LEU A 872 5.81 4.80 -27.93
CA LEU A 872 6.76 4.48 -29.00
C LEU A 872 6.95 5.71 -29.90
N TRP A 873 8.20 6.20 -29.98
CA TRP A 873 8.61 7.30 -30.86
C TRP A 873 9.97 6.99 -31.46
N ASN A 874 10.10 7.07 -32.79
CA ASN A 874 11.33 6.77 -33.52
C ASN A 874 11.98 5.40 -33.14
N GLY A 875 11.15 4.37 -32.93
CA GLY A 875 11.60 3.02 -32.61
C GLY A 875 12.08 2.81 -31.17
N LYS A 876 11.91 3.80 -30.28
CA LYS A 876 12.25 3.71 -28.85
C LYS A 876 11.02 3.94 -27.99
N GLN A 877 10.95 3.23 -26.87
CA GLN A 877 9.86 3.33 -25.91
C GLN A 877 10.19 4.33 -24.80
N TYR A 878 9.22 5.17 -24.46
CA TYR A 878 9.35 6.22 -23.45
C TYR A 878 8.15 6.20 -22.49
N SER A 879 8.38 6.49 -21.21
CA SER A 879 7.29 6.74 -20.25
C SER A 879 6.64 8.11 -20.45
N GLN A 880 7.41 9.09 -20.93
CA GLN A 880 6.98 10.46 -21.22
C GLN A 880 7.87 11.10 -22.28
N LEU A 881 7.27 11.90 -23.17
CA LEU A 881 7.96 12.78 -24.12
C LEU A 881 7.60 14.24 -23.89
N VAL A 882 8.60 15.12 -24.04
CA VAL A 882 8.43 16.57 -23.92
C VAL A 882 9.17 17.23 -25.07
N PHE A 883 8.46 18.08 -25.80
CA PHE A 883 8.95 18.90 -26.90
C PHE A 883 8.91 20.35 -26.44
N GLN A 884 10.09 20.94 -26.20
CA GLN A 884 10.21 22.34 -25.78
C GLN A 884 10.50 23.25 -26.97
N PRO A 885 9.80 24.38 -27.15
CA PRO A 885 10.02 25.27 -28.28
C PRO A 885 11.42 25.90 -28.21
N SER A 886 12.15 25.96 -29.34
CA SER A 886 13.46 26.63 -29.39
C SER A 886 13.35 28.17 -29.47
N THR A 887 12.21 28.69 -29.91
CA THR A 887 11.91 30.14 -29.96
C THR A 887 10.51 30.42 -29.42
N ALA A 888 10.27 31.63 -28.91
CA ALA A 888 8.98 32.00 -28.30
C ALA A 888 7.79 31.97 -29.28
N ASP A 889 8.07 32.05 -30.58
CA ASP A 889 7.08 32.01 -31.66
C ASP A 889 6.98 30.63 -32.36
N ALA A 890 7.66 29.61 -31.81
CA ALA A 890 7.52 28.25 -32.27
C ALA A 890 6.12 27.70 -31.90
N SER A 891 5.53 26.98 -32.84
CA SER A 891 4.22 26.35 -32.70
C SER A 891 4.24 24.89 -33.13
N PHE A 892 3.27 24.13 -32.65
CA PHE A 892 3.02 22.76 -33.09
C PHE A 892 1.54 22.60 -33.47
N SER A 893 1.27 21.75 -34.45
CA SER A 893 -0.08 21.44 -34.91
C SER A 893 -0.43 20.00 -34.57
N LEU A 894 -1.50 19.79 -33.81
CA LEU A 894 -2.07 18.47 -33.53
C LEU A 894 -3.14 18.16 -34.59
N HIS A 895 -3.06 16.98 -35.20
CA HIS A 895 -4.05 16.51 -36.16
C HIS A 895 -5.17 15.73 -35.45
N ASP A 896 -6.35 15.69 -36.07
CA ASP A 896 -7.52 14.95 -35.57
C ASP A 896 -8.00 15.34 -34.15
N VAL A 897 -7.87 16.61 -33.78
CA VAL A 897 -8.41 17.13 -32.51
C VAL A 897 -9.93 17.20 -32.62
N THR A 898 -10.64 16.40 -31.82
CA THR A 898 -12.09 16.44 -31.71
C THR A 898 -12.52 17.72 -30.98
N ILE A 899 -13.48 18.45 -31.56
CA ILE A 899 -14.08 19.65 -30.98
C ILE A 899 -15.55 19.38 -30.73
N GLY A 900 -16.06 19.67 -29.52
CA GLY A 900 -17.47 19.45 -29.17
C GLY A 900 -17.75 17.97 -28.92
N VAL A 901 -16.95 17.33 -28.07
CA VAL A 901 -17.10 15.91 -27.75
C VAL A 901 -18.50 15.67 -27.17
N ASP A 902 -19.23 14.72 -27.75
CA ASP A 902 -20.63 14.41 -27.38
C ASP A 902 -21.65 15.53 -27.69
N PHE A 903 -21.29 16.51 -28.54
CA PHE A 903 -22.21 17.50 -29.10
C PHE A 903 -22.53 17.22 -30.58
N HIS A 904 -23.68 17.70 -31.05
CA HIS A 904 -24.16 17.49 -32.43
C HIS A 904 -23.31 18.14 -33.54
N TRP A 905 -22.36 18.99 -33.18
CA TRP A 905 -21.41 19.64 -34.08
C TRP A 905 -19.99 19.07 -33.95
N GLU A 906 -19.85 17.89 -33.32
CA GLU A 906 -18.57 17.20 -33.14
C GLU A 906 -17.85 17.06 -34.49
N ARG A 907 -16.61 17.56 -34.54
CA ARG A 907 -15.76 17.47 -35.73
C ARG A 907 -14.29 17.38 -35.36
N LYS A 908 -13.51 16.79 -36.26
CA LYS A 908 -12.05 16.71 -36.14
C LYS A 908 -11.40 17.79 -36.99
N GLU A 909 -10.57 18.60 -36.36
CA GLU A 909 -9.83 19.67 -37.06
C GLU A 909 -8.35 19.64 -36.63
N THR A 910 -7.46 20.14 -37.49
CA THR A 910 -6.07 20.38 -37.10
C THR A 910 -6.00 21.68 -36.33
N GLN A 911 -5.50 21.64 -35.09
CA GLN A 911 -5.32 22.82 -34.26
C GLN A 911 -3.86 23.11 -34.01
N THR A 912 -3.50 24.39 -34.02
CA THR A 912 -2.12 24.86 -33.82
C THR A 912 -1.98 25.58 -32.49
N PHE A 913 -0.94 25.24 -31.74
CA PHE A 913 -0.69 25.69 -30.38
C PHE A 913 0.71 26.27 -30.24
N LEU A 914 0.86 27.21 -29.31
CA LEU A 914 2.16 27.73 -28.85
C LEU A 914 2.59 26.99 -27.57
N GLY A 915 3.86 27.11 -27.22
CA GLY A 915 4.39 26.54 -25.98
C GLY A 915 4.90 25.12 -26.14
N THR A 916 4.99 24.41 -25.01
CA THR A 916 5.58 23.06 -24.91
C THR A 916 4.49 22.00 -25.16
N LEU A 917 4.85 20.94 -25.90
CA LEU A 917 4.01 19.75 -26.08
C LEU A 917 4.56 18.61 -25.22
N LYS A 918 3.73 18.06 -24.34
CA LYS A 918 4.04 16.93 -23.48
C LYS A 918 3.10 15.78 -23.77
N LEU A 919 3.66 14.58 -23.90
CA LEU A 919 2.92 13.35 -24.18
C LEU A 919 3.12 12.38 -23.01
N VAL A 920 2.02 11.89 -22.44
CA VAL A 920 2.00 10.98 -21.28
C VAL A 920 1.01 9.83 -21.52
N VAL A 921 1.20 8.71 -20.85
CA VAL A 921 0.30 7.54 -20.93
C VAL A 921 -0.82 7.66 -19.88
N GLU A 922 -2.06 7.42 -20.29
CA GLU A 922 -3.26 7.40 -19.44
C GLU A 922 -4.19 6.28 -19.92
N VAL A 923 -4.44 5.27 -19.08
CA VAL A 923 -5.44 4.19 -19.30
C VAL A 923 -5.44 3.66 -20.75
N ASP A 924 -4.31 3.09 -21.16
CA ASP A 924 -4.07 2.51 -22.50
C ASP A 924 -4.13 3.47 -23.71
N LYS A 925 -4.04 4.78 -23.47
CA LYS A 925 -3.95 5.83 -24.51
C LYS A 925 -2.80 6.79 -24.20
N ILE A 926 -2.39 7.54 -25.22
CA ILE A 926 -1.50 8.70 -25.07
C ILE A 926 -2.38 9.94 -24.90
N CYS A 927 -2.05 10.80 -23.95
CA CYS A 927 -2.65 12.12 -23.78
C CYS A 927 -1.65 13.19 -24.22
N ALA A 928 -2.08 14.08 -25.13
CA ALA A 928 -1.33 15.27 -25.52
C ALA A 928 -1.68 16.45 -24.61
N ILE A 929 -0.66 17.02 -23.97
CA ILE A 929 -0.76 18.12 -23.01
C ILE A 929 0.04 19.31 -23.55
N ASN A 930 -0.59 20.48 -23.62
CA ASN A 930 0.05 21.74 -23.98
C ASN A 930 0.39 22.53 -22.71
N GLU A 931 1.68 22.80 -22.48
CA GLU A 931 2.16 23.64 -21.38
C GLU A 931 2.50 25.06 -21.91
N LEU A 932 1.83 26.09 -21.39
CA LEU A 932 2.02 27.48 -21.81
C LEU A 932 1.72 28.51 -20.71
N PRO A 933 2.24 29.76 -20.83
CA PRO A 933 1.96 30.80 -19.85
C PRO A 933 0.47 31.19 -19.82
N ILE A 934 -0.08 31.41 -18.62
CA ILE A 934 -1.52 31.67 -18.41
C ILE A 934 -2.10 32.79 -19.29
N GLU A 935 -1.38 33.90 -19.48
CA GLU A 935 -1.87 35.02 -20.29
C GLU A 935 -2.04 34.63 -21.77
N LYS A 936 -1.21 33.71 -22.29
CA LYS A 936 -1.35 33.19 -23.67
C LYS A 936 -2.49 32.19 -23.79
N TYR A 937 -2.71 31.40 -22.75
CA TYR A 937 -3.90 30.56 -22.65
C TYR A 937 -5.19 31.40 -22.67
N LEU A 938 -5.25 32.49 -21.89
CA LEU A 938 -6.42 33.37 -21.82
C LEU A 938 -6.74 34.08 -23.13
N GLU A 939 -5.73 34.51 -23.89
CA GLU A 939 -5.94 35.09 -25.24
C GLU A 939 -6.72 34.12 -26.15
N SER A 940 -6.42 32.82 -26.08
CA SER A 940 -7.10 31.76 -26.85
C SER A 940 -8.49 31.44 -26.31
N VAL A 941 -8.62 31.29 -24.98
CA VAL A 941 -9.91 30.99 -24.33
C VAL A 941 -10.94 32.08 -24.64
N ILE A 942 -10.59 33.35 -24.42
CA ILE A 942 -11.51 34.46 -24.69
C ILE A 942 -11.93 34.49 -26.16
N SER A 943 -10.99 34.25 -27.08
CA SER A 943 -11.28 34.21 -28.53
C SER A 943 -12.10 32.99 -28.97
N SER A 944 -12.19 31.96 -28.12
CA SER A 944 -12.93 30.73 -28.39
C SER A 944 -14.31 30.73 -27.74
N GLU A 945 -14.43 31.32 -26.55
CA GLU A 945 -15.68 31.47 -25.78
C GLU A 945 -16.56 32.62 -26.29
N MET A 946 -15.96 33.68 -26.83
CA MET A 946 -16.68 34.87 -27.31
C MET A 946 -16.04 35.45 -28.56
N ARG A 947 -16.74 36.37 -29.23
CA ARG A 947 -16.17 37.06 -30.38
C ARG A 947 -15.01 37.96 -29.96
N ALA A 948 -13.94 37.92 -30.73
CA ALA A 948 -12.77 38.76 -30.48
C ALA A 948 -13.02 40.27 -30.69
N THR A 949 -14.21 40.66 -31.18
CA THR A 949 -14.66 42.05 -31.40
C THR A 949 -15.59 42.58 -30.30
N SER A 950 -15.76 41.85 -29.20
CA SER A 950 -16.60 42.27 -28.08
C SER A 950 -16.11 43.55 -27.42
N GLY A 951 -17.02 44.26 -26.73
CA GLY A 951 -16.69 45.47 -25.98
C GLY A 951 -15.54 45.25 -24.98
N LEU A 952 -14.66 46.24 -24.85
CA LEU A 952 -13.44 46.13 -24.06
C LEU A 952 -13.70 45.76 -22.59
N GLU A 953 -14.74 46.33 -21.97
CA GLU A 953 -15.08 46.06 -20.57
C GLU A 953 -15.60 44.63 -20.36
N LEU A 954 -16.35 44.06 -21.32
CA LEU A 954 -16.73 42.66 -21.30
C LEU A 954 -15.52 41.74 -21.42
N LEU A 955 -14.59 42.05 -22.35
CA LEU A 955 -13.36 41.29 -22.53
C LEU A 955 -12.49 41.30 -21.25
N LYS A 956 -12.41 42.44 -20.56
CA LYS A 956 -11.70 42.56 -19.27
C LYS A 956 -12.35 41.73 -18.18
N ALA A 957 -13.68 41.83 -18.03
CA ALA A 957 -14.42 41.03 -17.05
C ALA A 957 -14.20 39.54 -17.30
N HIS A 958 -14.28 39.11 -18.57
CA HIS A 958 -14.05 37.72 -18.96
C HIS A 958 -12.62 37.26 -18.71
N ALA A 959 -11.61 38.11 -18.92
CA ALA A 959 -10.22 37.79 -18.62
C ALA A 959 -10.00 37.54 -17.12
N VAL A 960 -10.58 38.38 -16.25
CA VAL A 960 -10.47 38.23 -14.79
C VAL A 960 -11.16 36.95 -14.31
N ILE A 961 -12.40 36.67 -14.73
CA ILE A 961 -13.10 35.44 -14.30
C ILE A 961 -12.42 34.19 -14.84
N SER A 962 -11.97 34.18 -16.10
CA SER A 962 -11.32 33.02 -16.70
C SER A 962 -10.01 32.70 -15.98
N ARG A 963 -9.24 33.73 -15.62
CA ARG A 963 -8.01 33.60 -14.84
C ARG A 963 -8.28 33.10 -13.42
N SER A 964 -9.31 33.65 -12.76
CA SER A 964 -9.67 33.29 -11.39
C SER A 964 -10.11 31.83 -11.32
N TRP A 965 -11.01 31.43 -12.22
CA TRP A 965 -11.46 30.05 -12.35
C TRP A 965 -10.29 29.10 -12.59
N LEU A 966 -9.43 29.39 -13.57
CA LEU A 966 -8.29 28.54 -13.90
C LEU A 966 -7.34 28.36 -12.70
N LEU A 967 -7.02 29.45 -11.99
CA LEU A 967 -6.15 29.38 -10.83
C LEU A 967 -6.80 28.68 -9.63
N ALA A 968 -8.10 28.86 -9.42
CA ALA A 968 -8.87 28.09 -8.44
C ALA A 968 -8.82 26.59 -8.76
N GLN A 969 -8.95 26.21 -10.03
CA GLN A 969 -8.74 24.82 -10.44
C GLN A 969 -7.32 24.37 -10.13
N MET A 970 -6.29 25.06 -10.64
CA MET A 970 -4.87 24.72 -10.40
C MET A 970 -4.53 24.53 -8.91
N GLU A 971 -5.07 25.40 -8.04
CA GLU A 971 -4.95 25.29 -6.60
C GLU A 971 -5.58 23.99 -6.05
N ARG A 972 -6.79 23.64 -6.48
CA ARG A 972 -7.47 22.39 -6.09
C ARG A 972 -6.64 21.15 -6.44
N ARG A 973 -6.10 21.00 -7.66
CA ARG A 973 -5.26 19.81 -7.99
C ARG A 973 -4.00 19.69 -7.16
N ARG A 974 -3.34 20.81 -6.87
CA ARG A 974 -2.12 20.76 -6.05
C ARG A 974 -2.41 20.27 -4.62
N LYS A 975 -3.64 20.47 -4.14
CA LYS A 975 -4.12 19.85 -2.90
C LYS A 975 -4.38 18.34 -3.09
N SER A 976 -4.95 17.90 -4.22
CA SER A 976 -5.31 16.49 -4.49
C SER A 976 -4.17 15.54 -4.89
N THR A 977 -2.97 16.02 -5.27
CA THR A 977 -1.85 15.15 -5.73
C THR A 977 -1.21 14.24 -4.65
N GLY A 978 -1.77 14.20 -3.43
CA GLY A 978 -1.37 13.29 -2.35
C GLY A 978 -2.42 12.22 -2.00
N GLU A 979 -3.53 12.16 -2.73
CA GLU A 979 -4.72 11.35 -2.43
C GLU A 979 -4.86 10.17 -3.41
N GLY A 980 -5.34 9.02 -2.93
CA GLY A 980 -5.87 7.98 -3.80
C GLY A 980 -7.17 8.46 -4.46
N ASN A 981 -7.35 8.15 -5.75
CA ASN A 981 -8.55 8.45 -6.54
C ASN A 981 -9.84 7.86 -5.92
N ASP A 982 -10.52 8.57 -5.02
CA ASP A 982 -11.86 8.18 -4.55
C ASP A 982 -12.81 9.37 -4.35
N PHE A 983 -12.69 10.41 -5.19
CA PHE A 983 -13.75 11.39 -5.39
C PHE A 983 -14.67 10.93 -6.52
N PHE A 984 -15.78 10.29 -6.17
CA PHE A 984 -16.84 10.02 -7.14
C PHE A 984 -17.70 11.28 -7.28
N SER A 985 -17.69 11.91 -8.46
CA SER A 985 -18.54 13.06 -8.81
C SER A 985 -20.03 12.70 -8.96
N PHE A 986 -20.49 11.67 -8.26
CA PHE A 986 -21.86 11.20 -8.28
C PHE A 986 -22.27 10.53 -6.97
N ILE A 987 -23.55 10.66 -6.64
CA ILE A 987 -24.24 9.86 -5.62
C ILE A 987 -25.18 8.93 -6.37
N LYS A 988 -24.91 7.61 -6.30
CA LYS A 988 -25.79 6.58 -6.89
C LYS A 988 -26.50 5.81 -5.79
N ARG A 989 -27.82 5.79 -5.85
CA ARG A 989 -28.74 4.98 -5.04
C ARG A 989 -29.59 4.12 -5.97
N ASP A 990 -30.30 3.15 -5.43
CA ASP A 990 -31.16 2.26 -6.23
C ASP A 990 -32.26 3.02 -6.98
N ASP A 991 -32.67 4.19 -6.48
CA ASP A 991 -33.72 5.06 -7.00
C ASP A 991 -33.24 6.43 -7.49
N ALA A 992 -31.92 6.70 -7.44
CA ALA A 992 -31.39 8.01 -7.80
C ALA A 992 -29.96 8.01 -8.36
N LEU A 993 -29.67 8.92 -9.29
CA LEU A 993 -28.34 9.28 -9.76
C LEU A 993 -28.18 10.80 -9.69
N ILE A 994 -27.42 11.29 -8.71
CA ILE A 994 -27.06 12.70 -8.59
C ILE A 994 -25.60 12.86 -9.01
N ARG A 995 -25.36 13.21 -10.27
CA ARG A 995 -24.03 13.40 -10.86
C ARG A 995 -23.77 14.88 -11.14
N TRP A 996 -22.58 15.34 -10.78
CA TRP A 996 -22.02 16.60 -11.26
C TRP A 996 -20.72 16.32 -11.99
N TYR A 997 -20.33 17.28 -12.82
CA TYR A 997 -19.11 17.22 -13.60
C TYR A 997 -18.26 18.40 -13.14
N ASP A 998 -17.17 18.08 -12.44
CA ASP A 998 -16.10 19.03 -12.13
C ASP A 998 -14.76 18.38 -12.50
N ARG A 999 -13.68 19.11 -12.29
CA ARG A 999 -12.33 18.80 -12.76
C ARG A 999 -11.70 17.47 -12.25
N GLU A 1000 -12.33 16.77 -11.32
CA GLU A 1000 -11.88 15.47 -10.76
C GLU A 1000 -11.71 14.37 -11.83
N ASP A 1001 -12.27 14.54 -13.03
CA ASP A 1001 -12.05 13.67 -14.18
C ASP A 1001 -10.63 13.76 -14.81
N HIS A 1002 -9.76 14.67 -14.34
CA HIS A 1002 -8.44 14.93 -14.95
C HIS A 1002 -7.29 14.98 -13.92
N THR A 1003 -6.50 13.90 -13.83
CA THR A 1003 -5.35 13.80 -12.90
C THR A 1003 -4.02 14.31 -13.49
N LEU A 1004 -3.88 14.26 -14.82
CA LEU A 1004 -2.60 14.48 -15.51
C LEU A 1004 -2.29 15.94 -15.90
N PHE A 1005 -3.30 16.81 -15.98
CA PHE A 1005 -3.16 18.19 -16.45
C PHE A 1005 -4.03 19.17 -15.65
N ASP A 1006 -3.86 20.48 -15.91
CA ASP A 1006 -4.54 21.54 -15.17
C ASP A 1006 -6.01 21.67 -15.56
N VAL A 1007 -6.29 21.70 -16.87
CA VAL A 1007 -7.64 21.80 -17.45
C VAL A 1007 -7.68 21.08 -18.81
N CYS A 1008 -8.85 20.68 -19.30
CA CYS A 1008 -8.99 20.18 -20.68
C CYS A 1008 -9.35 21.32 -21.64
N ALA A 1009 -9.13 21.09 -22.94
CA ALA A 1009 -9.41 22.06 -24.00
C ALA A 1009 -10.88 22.14 -24.45
N ASP A 1010 -11.76 21.34 -23.85
CA ASP A 1010 -13.16 21.17 -24.25
C ASP A 1010 -14.13 22.00 -23.37
N ASP A 1011 -15.40 22.03 -23.77
CA ASP A 1011 -16.49 22.77 -23.09
C ASP A 1011 -16.72 22.31 -21.63
N HIS A 1012 -16.14 21.17 -21.23
CA HIS A 1012 -16.11 20.69 -19.84
C HIS A 1012 -15.34 21.64 -18.89
N CYS A 1013 -14.27 22.27 -19.37
CA CYS A 1013 -13.43 23.18 -18.57
C CYS A 1013 -13.57 24.61 -19.08
N GLN A 1014 -12.83 24.94 -20.14
CA GLN A 1014 -12.85 26.21 -20.87
C GLN A 1014 -12.40 25.90 -22.29
N ARG A 1015 -13.11 26.45 -23.27
CA ARG A 1015 -12.84 26.16 -24.68
C ARG A 1015 -11.49 26.76 -25.08
N TYR A 1016 -10.50 25.90 -25.33
CA TYR A 1016 -9.13 26.29 -25.71
C TYR A 1016 -8.75 25.69 -27.06
N GLN A 1017 -8.62 26.53 -28.10
CA GLN A 1017 -8.40 26.08 -29.49
C GLN A 1017 -7.04 26.50 -30.09
N GLY A 1018 -6.11 26.90 -29.21
CA GLY A 1018 -4.79 27.39 -29.58
C GLY A 1018 -4.82 28.71 -30.36
N ILE A 1019 -3.89 28.87 -31.31
CA ILE A 1019 -3.77 30.05 -32.20
C ILE A 1019 -4.46 29.86 -33.55
N THR A 1020 -5.18 28.74 -33.74
CA THR A 1020 -5.92 28.41 -34.97
C THR A 1020 -6.99 29.46 -35.28
N LYS A 1021 -7.63 30.01 -34.24
CA LYS A 1021 -8.49 31.19 -34.34
C LYS A 1021 -7.66 32.43 -34.08
N ALA A 1022 -7.71 33.39 -34.99
CA ALA A 1022 -6.95 34.64 -34.88
C ALA A 1022 -7.32 35.39 -33.59
N THR A 1023 -6.34 35.65 -32.73
CA THR A 1023 -6.50 36.54 -31.58
C THR A 1023 -6.57 37.98 -32.07
N SER A 1024 -7.64 38.71 -31.73
CA SER A 1024 -7.72 40.13 -32.07
C SER A 1024 -6.78 40.95 -31.18
N ALA A 1025 -6.31 42.09 -31.69
CA ALA A 1025 -5.53 43.04 -30.89
C ALA A 1025 -6.29 43.53 -29.64
N GLN A 1026 -7.63 43.54 -29.69
CA GLN A 1026 -8.49 43.94 -28.57
C GLN A 1026 -8.49 42.92 -27.43
N VAL A 1027 -8.55 41.62 -27.73
CA VAL A 1027 -8.43 40.55 -26.71
C VAL A 1027 -7.07 40.64 -26.02
N GLY A 1028 -5.98 40.77 -26.80
CA GLY A 1028 -4.64 40.96 -26.25
C GLY A 1028 -4.54 42.20 -25.37
N GLU A 1029 -5.22 43.29 -25.71
CA GLU A 1029 -5.27 44.50 -24.87
C GLU A 1029 -6.05 44.29 -23.56
N ALA A 1030 -7.20 43.64 -23.60
CA ALA A 1030 -7.99 43.34 -22.40
C ALA A 1030 -7.23 42.44 -21.41
N VAL A 1031 -6.56 41.41 -21.92
CA VAL A 1031 -5.71 40.50 -21.12
C VAL A 1031 -4.53 41.26 -20.53
N ARG A 1032 -3.88 42.15 -21.30
CA ARG A 1032 -2.79 43.01 -20.80
C ARG A 1032 -3.26 43.98 -19.71
N GLN A 1033 -4.38 44.67 -19.90
CA GLN A 1033 -4.89 45.65 -18.94
C GLN A 1033 -5.33 45.00 -17.61
N THR A 1034 -5.73 43.73 -17.66
CA THR A 1034 -6.15 42.94 -16.47
C THR A 1034 -5.10 41.92 -16.03
N ARG A 1035 -3.85 42.06 -16.49
CA ARG A 1035 -2.77 41.10 -16.22
C ARG A 1035 -2.60 40.87 -14.71
N GLY A 1036 -2.68 39.59 -14.32
CA GLY A 1036 -2.58 39.16 -12.94
C GLY A 1036 -3.76 39.50 -12.03
N GLN A 1037 -4.83 40.12 -12.55
CA GLN A 1037 -6.05 40.42 -11.77
C GLN A 1037 -6.96 39.20 -11.68
N ILE A 1038 -7.39 38.87 -10.47
CA ILE A 1038 -8.29 37.77 -10.13
C ILE A 1038 -9.36 38.23 -9.13
N LEU A 1039 -10.43 37.45 -9.00
CA LEU A 1039 -11.44 37.58 -7.98
C LEU A 1039 -11.02 36.80 -6.73
N MET A 1040 -11.08 37.48 -5.60
CA MET A 1040 -10.76 36.96 -4.28
C MET A 1040 -11.95 37.19 -3.36
N TYR A 1041 -12.32 36.19 -2.56
CA TYR A 1041 -13.35 36.34 -1.53
C TYR A 1041 -12.81 35.76 -0.24
N GLU A 1042 -12.78 36.57 0.82
CA GLU A 1042 -12.17 36.18 2.10
C GLU A 1042 -10.83 35.46 1.87
N GLY A 1043 -9.98 36.10 1.04
CA GLY A 1043 -8.61 35.72 0.66
C GLY A 1043 -8.40 34.37 -0.02
N GLU A 1044 -9.46 33.72 -0.48
CA GLU A 1044 -9.38 32.58 -1.38
C GLU A 1044 -9.69 33.01 -2.82
N ILE A 1045 -9.06 32.33 -3.79
CA ILE A 1045 -9.34 32.56 -5.21
C ILE A 1045 -10.78 32.11 -5.47
N CYS A 1046 -11.58 32.99 -6.06
CA CYS A 1046 -12.96 32.66 -6.40
C CYS A 1046 -13.01 31.64 -7.54
N ASP A 1047 -13.83 30.59 -7.36
CA ASP A 1047 -14.28 29.73 -8.46
C ASP A 1047 -15.24 30.54 -9.35
N ALA A 1048 -14.70 31.29 -10.30
CA ALA A 1048 -15.43 32.27 -11.08
C ALA A 1048 -16.15 31.64 -12.29
N ARG A 1049 -17.22 30.87 -12.02
CA ARG A 1049 -18.10 30.27 -13.05
C ARG A 1049 -18.85 31.34 -13.86
N PHE A 1050 -19.20 31.04 -15.10
CA PHE A 1050 -19.98 31.94 -15.98
C PHE A 1050 -20.84 31.14 -16.97
N SER A 1051 -21.94 31.74 -17.45
CA SER A 1051 -22.84 31.10 -18.41
C SER A 1051 -23.38 32.11 -19.43
N LYS A 1052 -23.96 31.59 -20.53
CA LYS A 1052 -24.38 32.41 -21.67
C LYS A 1052 -25.53 33.36 -21.30
N CYS A 1053 -26.60 32.83 -20.71
CA CYS A 1053 -27.75 33.60 -20.27
C CYS A 1053 -28.32 33.02 -18.96
N CYS A 1054 -28.44 33.83 -17.91
CA CYS A 1054 -28.97 33.36 -16.63
C CYS A 1054 -30.50 33.17 -16.64
N GLY A 1055 -31.23 33.81 -17.56
CA GLY A 1055 -32.70 33.78 -17.63
C GLY A 1055 -33.38 34.83 -16.74
N GLY A 1056 -32.63 35.83 -16.30
CA GLY A 1056 -33.08 36.90 -15.41
C GLY A 1056 -32.53 36.77 -13.99
N VAL A 1057 -32.18 35.57 -13.52
CA VAL A 1057 -31.65 35.33 -12.18
C VAL A 1057 -30.48 34.36 -12.25
N THR A 1058 -29.37 34.68 -11.58
CA THR A 1058 -28.22 33.76 -11.48
C THR A 1058 -28.48 32.66 -10.46
N GLU A 1059 -27.79 31.52 -10.60
CA GLU A 1059 -27.95 30.36 -9.71
C GLU A 1059 -26.79 30.26 -8.70
N GLU A 1060 -26.99 29.49 -7.63
CA GLU A 1060 -25.93 29.15 -6.67
C GLU A 1060 -25.15 27.90 -7.08
N TYR A 1061 -23.85 27.85 -6.71
CA TYR A 1061 -22.94 26.74 -7.04
C TYR A 1061 -23.50 25.36 -6.69
N LEU A 1062 -24.10 25.24 -5.50
CA LEU A 1062 -24.51 23.96 -4.92
C LEU A 1062 -25.57 23.22 -5.73
N TYR A 1063 -26.37 23.93 -6.54
CA TYR A 1063 -27.45 23.33 -7.33
C TYR A 1063 -26.96 22.75 -8.67
N CYS A 1064 -25.76 23.13 -9.10
CA CYS A 1064 -25.15 22.67 -10.35
C CYS A 1064 -23.96 21.71 -10.12
N TRP A 1065 -23.22 21.89 -9.03
CA TRP A 1065 -22.03 21.10 -8.68
C TRP A 1065 -22.17 20.44 -7.31
N GLU A 1066 -21.05 20.23 -6.60
CA GLU A 1066 -21.01 19.70 -5.24
C GLU A 1066 -21.95 20.48 -4.31
N ASN A 1067 -22.46 19.83 -3.25
CA ASN A 1067 -23.35 20.44 -2.26
C ASN A 1067 -22.62 21.43 -1.31
N THR A 1068 -21.76 22.29 -1.85
CA THR A 1068 -21.01 23.31 -1.12
C THR A 1068 -21.47 24.70 -1.50
N GLN A 1069 -21.72 25.55 -0.50
CA GLN A 1069 -22.06 26.94 -0.74
C GLN A 1069 -20.78 27.74 -1.03
N LYS A 1070 -20.82 28.58 -2.07
CA LYS A 1070 -19.78 29.56 -2.37
C LYS A 1070 -20.34 30.96 -2.11
N PRO A 1071 -19.91 31.67 -1.05
CA PRO A 1071 -20.55 32.93 -0.62
C PRO A 1071 -20.55 34.06 -1.66
N TYR A 1072 -19.66 33.99 -2.65
CA TYR A 1072 -19.54 34.91 -3.78
C TYR A 1072 -20.30 34.47 -5.04
N LEU A 1073 -20.84 33.24 -5.08
CA LEU A 1073 -21.72 32.74 -6.16
C LEU A 1073 -23.15 32.66 -5.65
N LYS A 1074 -23.70 33.82 -5.30
CA LYS A 1074 -25.08 33.96 -4.86
C LYS A 1074 -26.00 34.16 -6.05
N SER A 1075 -27.27 33.85 -5.82
CA SER A 1075 -28.35 34.21 -6.74
C SER A 1075 -28.57 35.73 -6.74
N VAL A 1076 -28.50 36.34 -7.92
CA VAL A 1076 -28.61 37.78 -8.15
C VAL A 1076 -29.65 38.02 -9.24
N TYR A 1077 -30.51 39.01 -9.02
CA TYR A 1077 -31.40 39.52 -10.06
C TYR A 1077 -30.53 40.25 -11.08
N ASP A 1078 -30.56 39.83 -12.34
CA ASP A 1078 -29.78 40.42 -13.42
C ASP A 1078 -30.34 41.78 -13.87
N HIS A 1079 -30.53 42.71 -12.93
CA HIS A 1079 -31.08 44.04 -13.14
C HIS A 1079 -30.52 45.01 -12.07
N ASP A 1080 -30.52 46.31 -12.38
CA ASP A 1080 -30.01 47.39 -11.52
C ASP A 1080 -30.98 47.76 -10.38
N ALA A 1081 -32.26 47.39 -10.51
CA ALA A 1081 -33.28 47.69 -9.51
C ALA A 1081 -33.13 46.72 -8.33
N GLY A 1082 -32.92 47.25 -7.12
CA GLY A 1082 -32.87 46.50 -5.86
C GLY A 1082 -34.21 45.85 -5.44
N GLU A 1083 -34.96 45.34 -6.40
CA GLU A 1083 -36.19 44.58 -6.21
C GLU A 1083 -35.90 43.23 -5.55
N ALA A 1084 -36.78 42.83 -4.65
CA ALA A 1084 -36.68 41.54 -3.99
C ALA A 1084 -37.03 40.42 -4.98
N LEU A 1085 -36.13 39.45 -5.12
CA LEU A 1085 -36.38 38.25 -5.89
C LEU A 1085 -37.53 37.41 -5.28
N PRO A 1086 -38.47 36.90 -6.08
CA PRO A 1086 -39.40 35.89 -5.60
C PRO A 1086 -38.65 34.60 -5.21
N ASP A 1087 -39.23 33.81 -4.31
CA ASP A 1087 -38.62 32.53 -3.89
C ASP A 1087 -38.85 31.45 -4.95
N LEU A 1088 -37.98 31.45 -5.97
CA LEU A 1088 -38.03 30.51 -7.10
C LEU A 1088 -37.71 29.06 -6.74
N THR A 1089 -37.40 28.77 -5.47
CA THR A 1089 -37.32 27.36 -4.99
C THR A 1089 -38.70 26.72 -4.90
N ARG A 1090 -39.77 27.53 -4.91
CA ARG A 1090 -41.16 27.06 -4.89
C ARG A 1090 -41.69 26.94 -6.32
N GLU A 1091 -42.21 25.75 -6.67
CA GLU A 1091 -42.70 25.43 -8.03
C GLU A 1091 -43.67 26.47 -8.61
N GLU A 1092 -44.64 26.94 -7.81
CA GLU A 1092 -45.64 27.92 -8.26
C GLU A 1092 -45.03 29.29 -8.64
N GLU A 1093 -44.04 29.74 -7.86
CA GLU A 1093 -43.36 31.02 -8.13
C GLU A 1093 -42.36 30.86 -9.28
N ALA A 1094 -41.65 29.73 -9.36
CA ALA A 1094 -40.83 29.37 -10.52
C ALA A 1094 -41.64 29.35 -11.81
N ARG A 1095 -42.85 28.76 -11.79
CA ARG A 1095 -43.76 28.73 -12.93
C ARG A 1095 -44.18 30.13 -13.37
N LYS A 1096 -44.61 30.99 -12.44
CA LYS A 1096 -44.96 32.39 -12.76
C LYS A 1096 -43.76 33.14 -13.36
N TRP A 1097 -42.56 32.94 -12.81
CA TRP A 1097 -41.34 33.58 -13.27
C TRP A 1097 -40.92 33.13 -14.67
N ILE A 1098 -40.89 31.82 -14.91
CA ILE A 1098 -40.50 31.23 -16.19
C ILE A 1098 -41.52 31.58 -17.29
N LEU A 1099 -42.82 31.64 -16.97
CA LEU A 1099 -43.86 31.99 -17.93
C LEU A 1099 -44.03 33.51 -18.14
N SER A 1100 -43.36 34.34 -17.34
CA SER A 1100 -43.29 35.80 -17.52
C SER A 1100 -42.00 36.23 -18.22
N LYS A 1101 -41.94 37.48 -18.67
CA LYS A 1101 -40.78 38.08 -19.34
C LYS A 1101 -40.29 39.32 -18.55
N PRO A 1102 -39.69 39.16 -17.36
CA PRO A 1102 -39.27 40.26 -16.50
C PRO A 1102 -38.12 41.07 -17.12
N GLU A 1103 -37.96 42.33 -16.70
CA GLU A 1103 -36.81 43.14 -17.12
C GLU A 1103 -35.51 42.56 -16.55
N ALA A 1104 -34.50 42.44 -17.39
CA ALA A 1104 -33.16 41.98 -17.00
C ALA A 1104 -32.15 42.42 -18.06
N PHE A 1105 -30.89 42.61 -17.70
CA PHE A 1105 -29.82 42.92 -18.64
C PHE A 1105 -29.69 41.84 -19.73
N CYS A 1106 -29.87 40.56 -19.38
CA CYS A 1106 -29.89 39.46 -20.35
C CYS A 1106 -31.19 39.32 -21.16
N ASN A 1107 -32.23 40.08 -20.85
CA ASN A 1107 -33.46 40.19 -21.64
C ASN A 1107 -33.30 41.33 -22.65
N THR A 1108 -32.58 41.07 -23.74
CA THR A 1108 -32.32 42.08 -24.78
C THR A 1108 -32.54 41.51 -26.18
N ASP A 1109 -33.17 42.32 -27.02
CA ASP A 1109 -33.32 42.07 -28.46
C ASP A 1109 -32.30 42.90 -29.28
N ASP A 1110 -31.34 43.57 -28.62
CA ASP A 1110 -30.31 44.37 -29.28
C ASP A 1110 -29.30 43.48 -30.01
N THR A 1111 -29.47 43.36 -31.32
CA THR A 1111 -28.58 42.57 -32.20
C THR A 1111 -27.10 42.98 -32.12
N SER A 1112 -26.78 44.24 -31.78
CA SER A 1112 -25.40 44.70 -31.65
C SER A 1112 -24.72 44.16 -30.39
N VAL A 1113 -25.47 43.98 -29.30
CA VAL A 1113 -25.01 43.36 -28.05
C VAL A 1113 -24.97 41.84 -28.19
N LEU A 1114 -26.01 41.25 -28.76
CA LEU A 1114 -26.07 39.80 -28.97
C LEU A 1114 -24.93 39.29 -29.88
N ARG A 1115 -24.54 40.07 -30.90
CA ARG A 1115 -23.39 39.76 -31.76
C ARG A 1115 -22.05 39.70 -31.01
N GLN A 1116 -21.91 40.32 -29.84
CA GLN A 1116 -20.67 40.26 -29.05
C GLN A 1116 -20.52 38.89 -28.37
N VAL A 1117 -21.63 38.29 -27.94
CA VAL A 1117 -21.63 37.03 -27.18
C VAL A 1117 -21.92 35.82 -28.08
N LEU A 1118 -22.78 35.94 -29.08
CA LEU A 1118 -23.20 34.83 -29.96
C LEU A 1118 -22.28 34.69 -31.18
N ASN A 1119 -21.62 33.54 -31.31
CA ASN A 1119 -20.82 33.16 -32.48
C ASN A 1119 -21.72 32.92 -33.71
N ASP A 1120 -21.15 32.88 -34.92
CA ASP A 1120 -21.93 32.88 -36.19
C ASP A 1120 -22.98 31.75 -36.27
N TYR A 1121 -22.73 30.61 -35.64
CA TYR A 1121 -23.66 29.47 -35.59
C TYR A 1121 -24.79 29.63 -34.55
N ASP A 1122 -24.60 30.44 -33.51
CA ASP A 1122 -25.56 30.61 -32.40
C ASP A 1122 -26.58 31.75 -32.66
N GLN A 1123 -26.39 32.51 -33.74
CA GLN A 1123 -27.25 33.68 -34.06
C GLN A 1123 -28.63 33.31 -34.59
N GLU A 1124 -28.85 32.04 -34.94
CA GLU A 1124 -30.15 31.55 -35.40
C GLU A 1124 -31.11 31.29 -34.22
N THR A 1125 -30.60 31.24 -32.99
CA THR A 1125 -31.37 31.02 -31.76
C THR A 1125 -31.79 32.36 -31.14
N ASN A 1126 -33.06 32.73 -31.29
CA ASN A 1126 -33.60 34.00 -30.75
C ASN A 1126 -34.44 33.85 -29.47
N ASP A 1127 -34.63 32.62 -28.98
CA ASP A 1127 -35.54 32.29 -27.86
C ASP A 1127 -34.80 31.85 -26.58
N PHE A 1128 -33.48 32.07 -26.47
CA PHE A 1128 -32.70 31.59 -25.32
C PHE A 1128 -33.08 32.22 -23.97
N TYR A 1129 -33.65 33.44 -23.94
CA TYR A 1129 -34.11 34.06 -22.69
C TYR A 1129 -35.37 33.36 -22.14
N ARG A 1130 -36.28 32.96 -23.03
CA ARG A 1130 -37.48 32.15 -22.77
C ARG A 1130 -37.74 31.21 -23.94
N TRP A 1131 -37.51 29.92 -23.73
CA TRP A 1131 -37.55 28.89 -24.76
C TRP A 1131 -38.67 27.88 -24.52
N GLU A 1132 -39.13 27.22 -25.58
CA GLU A 1132 -40.13 26.15 -25.50
C GLU A 1132 -39.68 24.93 -26.33
N VAL A 1133 -39.80 23.73 -25.75
CA VAL A 1133 -39.57 22.46 -26.44
C VAL A 1133 -40.75 21.54 -26.17
N SER A 1134 -41.22 20.80 -27.18
CA SER A 1134 -42.31 19.84 -27.00
C SER A 1134 -41.96 18.46 -27.51
N TYR A 1135 -42.33 17.43 -26.74
CA TYR A 1135 -42.11 16.03 -27.06
C TYR A 1135 -43.43 15.26 -27.10
N ARG A 1136 -43.59 14.36 -28.06
CA ARG A 1136 -44.61 13.31 -28.00
C ARG A 1136 -44.20 12.25 -26.97
N GLN A 1137 -45.17 11.50 -26.47
CA GLN A 1137 -44.94 10.45 -25.47
C GLN A 1137 -43.84 9.45 -25.87
N GLU A 1138 -43.92 8.93 -27.10
CA GLU A 1138 -42.95 7.96 -27.63
C GLU A 1138 -41.56 8.57 -27.78
N GLU A 1139 -41.46 9.83 -28.22
CA GLU A 1139 -40.19 10.54 -28.41
C GLU A 1139 -39.46 10.72 -27.07
N LEU A 1140 -40.18 11.19 -26.04
CA LEU A 1140 -39.61 11.43 -24.72
C LEU A 1140 -39.20 10.12 -24.04
N SER A 1141 -40.05 9.09 -24.11
CA SER A 1141 -39.77 7.76 -23.55
C SER A 1141 -38.50 7.16 -24.17
N GLN A 1142 -38.38 7.17 -25.50
CA GLN A 1142 -37.20 6.66 -26.20
C GLN A 1142 -35.94 7.48 -25.91
N LEU A 1143 -36.06 8.80 -25.84
CA LEU A 1143 -34.94 9.69 -25.53
C LEU A 1143 -34.36 9.39 -24.15
N ILE A 1144 -35.20 9.39 -23.11
CA ILE A 1144 -34.79 9.10 -21.73
C ILE A 1144 -34.19 7.68 -21.64
N ALA A 1145 -34.82 6.70 -22.31
CA ALA A 1145 -34.33 5.33 -22.30
C ALA A 1145 -32.94 5.19 -22.94
N ARG A 1146 -32.68 5.88 -24.06
CA ARG A 1146 -31.37 5.91 -24.71
C ARG A 1146 -30.31 6.60 -23.86
N LYS A 1147 -30.62 7.79 -23.32
CA LYS A 1147 -29.66 8.64 -22.59
C LYS A 1147 -29.30 8.05 -21.24
N LEU A 1148 -30.29 7.57 -20.47
CA LEU A 1148 -30.07 6.98 -19.14
C LEU A 1148 -29.80 5.47 -19.17
N LYS A 1149 -30.01 4.80 -20.30
CA LYS A 1149 -29.90 3.34 -20.45
C LYS A 1149 -30.84 2.58 -19.49
N MET A 1150 -32.05 3.10 -19.26
CA MET A 1150 -33.06 2.55 -18.35
C MET A 1150 -34.44 2.58 -19.02
N ASP A 1151 -35.23 1.51 -18.90
CA ASP A 1151 -36.55 1.40 -19.52
C ASP A 1151 -37.67 1.85 -18.57
N PHE A 1152 -38.12 3.10 -18.72
CA PHE A 1152 -39.20 3.67 -17.92
C PHE A 1152 -40.60 3.23 -18.38
N GLY A 1153 -40.73 2.58 -19.54
CA GLY A 1153 -42.01 2.42 -20.22
C GLY A 1153 -42.58 3.77 -20.68
N GLU A 1154 -43.87 3.98 -20.46
CA GLU A 1154 -44.56 5.24 -20.78
C GLU A 1154 -44.30 6.26 -19.67
N ILE A 1155 -43.85 7.47 -20.03
CA ILE A 1155 -43.58 8.55 -19.07
C ILE A 1155 -44.91 9.13 -18.59
N ILE A 1156 -45.15 9.07 -17.28
CA ILE A 1156 -46.36 9.56 -16.61
C ILE A 1156 -46.14 11.00 -16.15
N ASN A 1157 -44.94 11.28 -15.60
CA ASN A 1157 -44.64 12.59 -15.03
C ASN A 1157 -43.15 12.91 -14.99
N LEU A 1158 -42.84 14.21 -15.00
CA LEU A 1158 -41.52 14.77 -14.74
C LEU A 1158 -41.67 15.75 -13.58
N ILE A 1159 -41.27 15.34 -12.38
CA ILE A 1159 -41.53 16.08 -11.15
C ILE A 1159 -40.24 16.75 -10.68
N PRO A 1160 -40.18 18.10 -10.65
CA PRO A 1160 -39.12 18.83 -9.97
C PRO A 1160 -39.17 18.51 -8.46
N VAL A 1161 -38.22 17.72 -7.98
CA VAL A 1161 -38.11 17.39 -6.55
C VAL A 1161 -37.43 18.52 -5.80
N GLU A 1162 -36.46 19.16 -6.44
CA GLU A 1162 -35.68 20.26 -5.87
C GLU A 1162 -35.37 21.31 -6.94
N ARG A 1163 -35.52 22.58 -6.56
CA ARG A 1163 -35.13 23.74 -7.38
C ARG A 1163 -34.13 24.62 -6.63
N GLY A 1164 -33.21 25.20 -7.41
CA GLY A 1164 -32.33 26.26 -6.97
C GLY A 1164 -33.00 27.63 -6.95
N LYS A 1165 -32.23 28.65 -6.56
CA LYS A 1165 -32.68 30.03 -6.36
C LYS A 1165 -32.99 30.78 -7.66
N SER A 1166 -32.49 30.28 -8.79
CA SER A 1166 -32.88 30.80 -10.12
C SER A 1166 -34.08 30.07 -10.74
N GLY A 1167 -34.67 29.09 -10.02
CA GLY A 1167 -35.72 28.23 -10.53
C GLY A 1167 -35.21 27.05 -11.38
N ARG A 1168 -33.88 26.85 -11.49
CA ARG A 1168 -33.29 25.67 -12.13
C ARG A 1168 -33.61 24.42 -11.33
N VAL A 1169 -34.07 23.36 -12.00
CA VAL A 1169 -34.27 22.05 -11.36
C VAL A 1169 -32.90 21.44 -11.06
N SER A 1170 -32.63 21.14 -9.78
CA SER A 1170 -31.42 20.45 -9.34
C SER A 1170 -31.64 18.95 -9.16
N GLN A 1171 -32.88 18.53 -8.89
CA GLN A 1171 -33.29 17.13 -8.85
C GLN A 1171 -34.64 16.94 -9.53
N LEU A 1172 -34.70 16.04 -10.50
CA LEU A 1172 -35.89 15.71 -11.28
C LEU A 1172 -36.22 14.23 -11.10
N ARG A 1173 -37.42 13.94 -10.60
CA ARG A 1173 -37.97 12.57 -10.58
C ARG A 1173 -38.72 12.29 -11.86
N ILE A 1174 -38.26 11.28 -12.59
CA ILE A 1174 -38.93 10.74 -13.77
C ILE A 1174 -39.81 9.59 -13.31
N GLU A 1175 -41.12 9.71 -13.54
CA GLU A 1175 -42.10 8.65 -13.25
C GLU A 1175 -42.54 8.02 -14.56
N GLY A 1176 -42.26 6.73 -14.74
CA GLY A 1176 -42.74 5.93 -15.86
C GLY A 1176 -43.63 4.79 -15.39
N SER A 1177 -44.33 4.15 -16.33
CA SER A 1177 -45.23 3.02 -16.06
C SER A 1177 -44.53 1.78 -15.53
N LYS A 1178 -43.20 1.65 -15.71
CA LYS A 1178 -42.39 0.52 -15.23
C LYS A 1178 -41.54 0.83 -14.00
N LEU A 1179 -41.01 2.06 -13.91
CA LEU A 1179 -40.11 2.47 -12.82
C LEU A 1179 -40.16 3.98 -12.59
N HIS A 1180 -39.71 4.41 -11.42
CA HIS A 1180 -39.44 5.80 -11.11
C HIS A 1180 -37.97 5.97 -10.73
N PHE A 1181 -37.36 7.06 -11.14
CA PHE A 1181 -35.94 7.32 -10.87
C PHE A 1181 -35.66 8.81 -10.80
N THR A 1182 -34.81 9.23 -9.86
CA THR A 1182 -34.44 10.63 -9.67
C THR A 1182 -33.08 10.92 -10.28
N ILE A 1183 -32.99 11.93 -11.14
CA ILE A 1183 -31.72 12.42 -11.69
C ILE A 1183 -31.41 13.83 -11.20
N GLY A 1184 -30.13 14.12 -11.04
CA GLY A 1184 -29.57 15.46 -10.79
C GLY A 1184 -28.08 15.42 -11.14
N LYS A 1185 -27.29 16.50 -11.12
CA LYS A 1185 -27.56 17.94 -11.01
C LYS A 1185 -28.03 18.53 -12.36
N GLU A 1186 -27.97 19.85 -12.51
CA GLU A 1186 -28.45 20.61 -13.69
C GLU A 1186 -28.05 20.00 -15.05
N LEU A 1187 -26.77 19.66 -15.23
CA LEU A 1187 -26.26 19.18 -16.51
C LEU A 1187 -26.80 17.79 -16.88
N GLU A 1188 -26.94 16.89 -15.90
CA GLU A 1188 -27.45 15.54 -16.12
C GLU A 1188 -28.92 15.59 -16.55
N ILE A 1189 -29.72 16.47 -15.94
CA ILE A 1189 -31.12 16.71 -16.33
C ILE A 1189 -31.21 17.19 -17.78
N ARG A 1190 -30.35 18.13 -18.19
CA ARG A 1190 -30.34 18.67 -19.56
C ARG A 1190 -29.93 17.63 -20.60
N ARG A 1191 -28.98 16.76 -20.27
CA ARG A 1191 -28.52 15.65 -21.12
C ARG A 1191 -29.56 14.55 -21.27
N ALA A 1192 -30.32 14.26 -20.21
CA ALA A 1192 -31.38 13.26 -20.23
C ALA A 1192 -32.60 13.68 -21.06
N LEU A 1193 -32.86 14.99 -21.15
CA LEU A 1193 -34.07 15.57 -21.77
C LEU A 1193 -33.83 16.23 -23.12
N SER A 1194 -32.67 16.03 -23.77
CA SER A 1194 -32.40 16.52 -25.12
C SER A 1194 -31.40 15.63 -25.86
N GLU A 1195 -31.58 15.47 -27.18
CA GLU A 1195 -30.61 14.77 -28.01
C GLU A 1195 -29.26 15.49 -28.06
N THR A 1196 -29.32 16.83 -28.10
CA THR A 1196 -28.14 17.69 -28.20
C THR A 1196 -27.81 18.28 -26.84
N HIS A 1197 -28.49 19.35 -26.45
CA HIS A 1197 -28.47 19.97 -25.13
C HIS A 1197 -29.77 20.75 -24.93
N LEU A 1198 -30.41 20.56 -23.78
CA LEU A 1198 -31.45 21.48 -23.33
C LEU A 1198 -30.77 22.81 -22.90
N TYR A 1199 -31.38 23.96 -23.19
CA TYR A 1199 -30.76 25.27 -22.93
C TYR A 1199 -30.39 25.45 -21.45
N SER A 1200 -31.29 25.10 -20.53
CA SER A 1200 -31.06 25.11 -19.08
C SER A 1200 -31.97 24.09 -18.38
N SER A 1201 -31.79 23.85 -17.08
CA SER A 1201 -32.79 23.12 -16.28
C SER A 1201 -33.86 24.03 -15.64
N ALA A 1202 -33.85 25.34 -15.93
CA ALA A 1202 -34.90 26.25 -15.46
C ALA A 1202 -36.12 26.13 -16.37
N PHE A 1203 -36.91 25.08 -16.20
CA PHE A 1203 -38.15 24.86 -16.94
C PHE A 1203 -39.31 24.41 -16.07
N VAL A 1204 -40.51 24.56 -16.61
CA VAL A 1204 -41.74 23.94 -16.13
C VAL A 1204 -42.29 22.98 -17.17
N VAL A 1205 -43.03 21.99 -16.70
CA VAL A 1205 -43.56 20.90 -17.54
C VAL A 1205 -45.07 20.99 -17.58
N ASP A 1206 -45.63 21.03 -18.79
CA ASP A 1206 -47.06 20.91 -19.04
C ASP A 1206 -47.35 19.55 -19.71
N ARG A 1207 -48.32 18.82 -19.14
CA ARG A 1207 -48.80 17.53 -19.63
C ARG A 1207 -50.10 17.75 -20.39
N LEU A 1208 -50.10 17.42 -21.67
CA LEU A 1208 -51.25 17.59 -22.56
C LEU A 1208 -51.74 16.22 -23.05
N ASP A 1209 -53.00 16.16 -23.49
CA ASP A 1209 -53.62 14.95 -24.04
C ASP A 1209 -53.55 13.74 -23.09
N VAL A 1210 -53.83 13.95 -21.80
CA VAL A 1210 -53.77 12.90 -20.77
C VAL A 1210 -54.94 11.93 -20.93
N ASN A 1211 -54.64 10.64 -21.08
CA ASN A 1211 -55.66 9.59 -21.22
C ASN A 1211 -56.31 9.20 -19.87
N GLU A 1212 -57.30 8.28 -19.90
CA GLU A 1212 -58.01 7.81 -18.69
C GLU A 1212 -57.09 7.12 -17.66
N GLU A 1213 -55.94 6.61 -18.09
CA GLU A 1213 -54.93 5.96 -17.24
C GLU A 1213 -53.91 6.96 -16.67
N GLY A 1214 -54.06 8.27 -16.96
CA GLY A 1214 -53.18 9.32 -16.46
C GLY A 1214 -51.88 9.51 -17.26
N ILE A 1215 -51.76 8.88 -18.43
CA ILE A 1215 -50.58 8.94 -19.32
C ILE A 1215 -50.74 10.10 -20.32
N PRO A 1216 -49.83 11.09 -20.34
CA PRO A 1216 -49.87 12.20 -21.29
C PRO A 1216 -49.50 11.79 -22.71
N GLY A 1217 -50.23 12.28 -23.72
CA GLY A 1217 -49.83 12.14 -25.13
C GLY A 1217 -48.70 13.09 -25.54
N LYS A 1218 -48.54 14.22 -24.83
CA LYS A 1218 -47.54 15.25 -25.14
C LYS A 1218 -47.03 15.96 -23.88
N PHE A 1219 -45.72 16.23 -23.86
CA PHE A 1219 -45.05 17.05 -22.85
C PHE A 1219 -44.55 18.36 -23.48
N VAL A 1220 -44.81 19.50 -22.83
CA VAL A 1220 -44.27 20.80 -23.24
C VAL A 1220 -43.41 21.36 -22.11
N LEU A 1221 -42.13 21.57 -22.40
CA LEU A 1221 -41.16 22.18 -21.49
C LEU A 1221 -41.00 23.64 -21.88
N ARG A 1222 -41.34 24.55 -20.97
CA ARG A 1222 -41.12 25.99 -21.11
C ARG A 1222 -40.04 26.40 -20.14
N GLY A 1223 -38.97 27.01 -20.62
CA GLY A 1223 -37.82 27.32 -19.79
C GLY A 1223 -37.19 28.68 -20.01
N ALA A 1224 -36.17 28.97 -19.21
CA ALA A 1224 -35.53 30.26 -19.13
C ALA A 1224 -33.99 30.14 -19.13
N GLY A 1225 -33.33 31.03 -19.86
CA GLY A 1225 -31.87 31.12 -19.90
C GLY A 1225 -31.17 29.97 -20.63
N TRP A 1226 -29.84 30.10 -20.74
CA TRP A 1226 -28.94 29.18 -21.44
C TRP A 1226 -27.66 28.96 -20.63
N GLY A 1227 -27.51 27.73 -20.13
CA GLY A 1227 -26.42 27.28 -19.28
C GLY A 1227 -26.81 27.19 -17.80
N HIS A 1228 -25.82 26.85 -16.97
CA HIS A 1228 -25.99 26.59 -15.54
C HIS A 1228 -26.40 27.82 -14.71
N GLY A 1229 -26.26 29.04 -15.24
CA GLY A 1229 -26.71 30.27 -14.57
C GLY A 1229 -25.89 30.74 -13.38
N VAL A 1230 -24.98 29.92 -12.86
CA VAL A 1230 -24.06 30.31 -11.78
C VAL A 1230 -23.02 31.34 -12.23
N GLY A 1231 -22.83 32.39 -11.42
CA GLY A 1231 -21.84 33.45 -11.62
C GLY A 1231 -22.22 34.42 -12.73
N LEU A 1232 -21.25 34.82 -13.57
CA LEU A 1232 -21.44 35.87 -14.56
C LEU A 1232 -22.35 35.41 -15.72
N CYS A 1233 -23.36 36.23 -16.04
CA CYS A 1233 -24.20 36.11 -17.23
C CYS A 1233 -23.53 36.85 -18.40
N GLN A 1234 -23.08 36.15 -19.44
CA GLN A 1234 -22.32 36.78 -20.54
C GLN A 1234 -23.14 37.84 -21.30
N ILE A 1235 -24.42 37.55 -21.62
CA ILE A 1235 -25.30 38.53 -22.29
C ILE A 1235 -25.61 39.71 -21.37
N GLY A 1236 -25.88 39.46 -20.08
CA GLY A 1236 -26.11 40.52 -19.11
C GLY A 1236 -24.88 41.43 -18.95
N ALA A 1237 -23.69 40.85 -18.80
CA ALA A 1237 -22.42 41.57 -18.75
C ALA A 1237 -22.14 42.36 -20.05
N ALA A 1238 -22.50 41.83 -21.21
CA ALA A 1238 -22.37 42.54 -22.48
C ALA A 1238 -23.29 43.76 -22.53
N MET A 1239 -24.54 43.63 -22.05
CA MET A 1239 -25.49 44.73 -21.97
C MET A 1239 -25.05 45.79 -20.95
N MET A 1240 -24.55 45.40 -19.78
CA MET A 1240 -23.95 46.32 -18.80
C MET A 1240 -22.76 47.07 -19.42
N GLY A 1241 -21.84 46.37 -20.10
CA GLY A 1241 -20.73 47.02 -20.80
C GLY A 1241 -21.22 48.00 -21.88
N HIS A 1242 -22.28 47.66 -22.61
CA HIS A 1242 -22.92 48.54 -23.59
C HIS A 1242 -23.57 49.78 -22.96
N GLN A 1243 -24.12 49.65 -21.74
CA GLN A 1243 -24.69 50.75 -20.95
C GLN A 1243 -23.63 51.60 -20.24
N GLY A 1244 -22.35 51.26 -20.35
CA GLY A 1244 -21.23 52.06 -19.85
C GLY A 1244 -20.67 51.63 -18.49
N TYR A 1245 -21.11 50.50 -17.93
CA TYR A 1245 -20.54 49.95 -16.70
C TYR A 1245 -19.12 49.44 -16.95
N GLY A 1246 -18.20 49.72 -16.02
CA GLY A 1246 -16.84 49.20 -16.03
C GLY A 1246 -16.77 47.71 -15.72
N TYR A 1247 -15.69 47.04 -16.14
CA TYR A 1247 -15.51 45.61 -15.87
C TYR A 1247 -15.56 45.25 -14.38
N ASP A 1248 -15.09 46.14 -13.50
CA ASP A 1248 -15.12 45.93 -12.05
C ASP A 1248 -16.54 46.05 -11.48
N GLU A 1249 -17.38 46.91 -12.05
CA GLU A 1249 -18.80 47.02 -11.68
C GLU A 1249 -19.58 45.78 -12.15
N ILE A 1250 -19.31 45.31 -13.37
CA ILE A 1250 -19.86 44.05 -13.92
C ILE A 1250 -19.51 42.88 -12.99
N LEU A 1251 -18.24 42.76 -12.57
CA LEU A 1251 -17.82 41.68 -11.69
C LEU A 1251 -18.40 41.79 -10.28
N ARG A 1252 -18.51 43.00 -9.71
CA ARG A 1252 -19.14 43.20 -8.39
C ARG A 1252 -20.64 42.86 -8.40
N HIS A 1253 -21.32 43.08 -9.52
CA HIS A 1253 -22.73 42.70 -9.70
C HIS A 1253 -22.92 41.18 -9.59
N TYR A 1254 -22.13 40.40 -10.34
CA TYR A 1254 -22.28 38.93 -10.38
C TYR A 1254 -21.56 38.17 -9.25
N TYR A 1255 -20.46 38.71 -8.72
CA TYR A 1255 -19.67 38.07 -7.65
C TYR A 1255 -19.71 38.91 -6.37
N GLN A 1256 -20.88 38.96 -5.75
CA GLN A 1256 -21.12 39.84 -4.60
C GLN A 1256 -20.19 39.55 -3.43
N GLY A 1257 -19.52 40.59 -2.94
CA GLY A 1257 -18.55 40.52 -1.85
C GLY A 1257 -17.15 40.07 -2.27
N ALA A 1258 -16.94 39.65 -3.52
CA ALA A 1258 -15.60 39.39 -4.05
C ALA A 1258 -14.89 40.71 -4.37
N VAL A 1259 -13.56 40.71 -4.24
CA VAL A 1259 -12.68 41.84 -4.56
C VAL A 1259 -11.73 41.46 -5.67
N ILE A 1260 -11.35 42.43 -6.49
CA ILE A 1260 -10.36 42.23 -7.55
C ILE A 1260 -8.97 42.49 -6.98
N GLU A 1261 -8.10 41.49 -7.01
CA GLU A 1261 -6.71 41.58 -6.54
C GLU A 1261 -5.73 41.23 -7.64
N LYS A 1262 -4.56 41.88 -7.63
CA LYS A 1262 -3.46 41.60 -8.56
C LYS A 1262 -2.38 40.77 -7.88
N ILE A 1263 -2.22 39.52 -8.31
CA ILE A 1263 -1.35 38.53 -7.65
C ILE A 1263 0.01 38.30 -8.34
N TYR A 1264 0.16 38.69 -9.60
CA TYR A 1264 1.46 38.67 -10.32
C TYR A 1264 1.57 39.82 -11.32
N LYS A 1265 2.79 40.07 -11.80
CA LYS A 1265 3.12 41.21 -12.67
C LYS A 1265 3.23 40.86 -14.15
#